data_AF-A0A813LCX4-F1
#
_entry.id   AF-A0A813LCX4-F1
#
_cell.length_a   1.000
_cell.length_b   1.000
_cell.length_c   1.000
_cell.angle_alpha   90.00
_cell.angle_beta   90.00
_cell.angle_gamma   90.00
#
_symmetry.space_group_name_H-M   'P 1'
#
loop_
_entity.id
_entity.type
_entity.pdbx_description
1 polymer ?
#
loop_
_entity_poly.entity_id
_entity_poly.type
_entity_poly.pdbx_seq_one_letter_code
_entity_poly.pdbx_strand_id
1 'polypeptide(L)'
;SPRIFLGSKVRQAGGKLNKSSPLARTMSAFPWKLLEVVKLLDDRAAADLRRQEAEVLLSRISRAVGLDDTRRDFTCFIHKLFYPGKSKPQDSSSDSQVPSARIHVTSILEKLFHLSEGAVRRGMDQLKELKCSVADLEQRTALLREAFPFQGYIQKVEERGISHEQLVRVETFAATHCPSWHDIRAAEDTLSMDTLNLYQLTPWCIKPATIERNCSMVELFSDSPCLPSNFCSHWWGEPLRDFVACIGRHCAVRQLCFRSTFYWICAYANRQHALSEELNDDPKQTSFYKAMCLADCLLLILDNVGPAMPFTRVWCAYELFMALIDEDRKKKPLLLDTVAHTKAGTFVLTDGFTDAEAKVRDAGFPAEAEACKSLRELCFPIHVLEKGMNLRLQEAQASEEADRRHILNSVVGKQLHELDEAPPLEHANYTEVNAQLGSRFAVACFEPAFKKGSPSLRLSVARALQADPWRRQLVLNIDNIPKERQAAAFGVCVAGLPANLQDLSLIWKSFAADSNLAALAEKLPISLHQLRLDFTTCSQISDAGVAALAGRLSISLQQLQLSFAYCSQISDAGVAALAEKLPISLQQLQLYFVMCDQISDAGVAALAEKLPISLHQLQLNFRFCSQMSDAGVAALAEKLPISLRQLQLIFRFCSQISDAGLNLEHCRQISDAGVAALAEKLPISLRQLQLEFRGCQQISDAGVAALAEKLPISLHRLELNLEHCSQISDAGVAALAEKLPISLQDLQLVFDFCSQISDAGVAALAEKLPISLQDLQLNFRFCSQISDAGVAALAEKLPISLQDLQLSFEHCKQISDAVTQAAGSLESLRAWAAASELGAAPDLEMRLSSGEETAEGLQEKDEEGEEGEEGEIGKPSHESRRARPAAPAAPWRGQPPTLALPAPSPAAPQTRHSTATNAETSSDTALAEGLADETDVGSLDFAYRFDSNVLSKVPSFFGTFCSALLCATTLEKLQLDVGGCQQISDAAVAAVAEKLPISLQDLKLDFSCCEEISDAGVAALAEKLPISLHQLQLNFNSCQQISDAGVAALAEKLPISLQQLQLHFIGCKQISDAGVAAVAEKLPISLQDLQLNFIMCQQISDAGVAAVAEKLPISLQDLQLSFAYCSQISDAGVAALAEKLPISLHQLQLNFNSCQQISDAVVAALAEKLPISLQQLQLEFSCCEEISDAGVAALAEKLPISLHQLQLSFARCPQISDAAREAAGSLVSLRAWAAARAARPRSEEGEDALATRTMMGSQTLSEEGEKARVRELGARPRS
;
A
#
# COMPACT_ATOMS: atom_id res chain seq x y z
N SER A 1 16.72 58.50 -48.25
CA SER A 1 17.59 58.31 -49.44
C SER A 1 19.04 58.26 -49.00
N PRO A 2 19.91 57.35 -49.49
CA PRO A 2 19.89 56.73 -50.83
C PRO A 2 20.05 55.17 -50.89
N ARG A 3 19.46 54.61 -51.97
CA ARG A 3 19.85 53.47 -52.81
C ARG A 3 20.67 52.29 -52.23
N ILE A 4 20.04 51.11 -52.14
CA ILE A 4 20.70 49.81 -52.36
C ILE A 4 19.86 48.95 -53.31
N PHE A 5 20.60 48.33 -54.23
CA PHE A 5 20.31 47.40 -55.32
C PHE A 5 19.07 46.48 -55.19
N LEU A 6 18.17 46.55 -56.19
CA LEU A 6 17.30 45.45 -56.60
C LEU A 6 17.77 44.95 -57.97
N GLY A 7 18.68 43.98 -57.95
CA GLY A 7 19.13 43.22 -59.11
C GLY A 7 18.46 41.84 -59.15
N SER A 8 17.53 41.67 -60.08
CA SER A 8 17.28 40.45 -60.87
C SER A 8 17.51 39.07 -60.21
N LYS A 9 16.42 38.37 -59.84
CA LYS A 9 16.20 36.92 -60.07
C LYS A 9 14.83 36.44 -59.58
N VAL A 10 13.74 36.88 -60.20
CA VAL A 10 12.44 36.17 -60.18
C VAL A 10 11.78 36.31 -61.55
N ARG A 11 12.32 35.63 -62.55
CA ARG A 11 11.66 35.35 -63.83
C ARG A 11 12.11 33.97 -64.31
N GLN A 12 11.57 32.93 -63.69
CA GLN A 12 11.44 31.59 -64.30
C GLN A 12 10.65 30.66 -63.37
N ALA A 13 9.33 30.75 -63.45
CA ALA A 13 8.38 29.67 -63.14
C ALA A 13 7.00 30.10 -63.66
N GLY A 14 6.93 30.41 -64.96
CA GLY A 14 5.70 30.76 -65.65
C GLY A 14 4.95 29.51 -66.09
N GLY A 15 4.36 28.78 -65.15
CA GLY A 15 3.26 27.85 -65.45
C GLY A 15 1.96 28.67 -65.55
N LYS A 16 1.29 28.65 -66.71
CA LYS A 16 0.02 29.35 -66.94
C LYS A 16 -1.06 28.82 -65.99
N LEU A 17 -1.31 29.53 -64.88
CA LEU A 17 -2.52 29.36 -64.08
C LEU A 17 -3.67 30.12 -64.74
N ASN A 18 -4.74 29.37 -65.03
CA ASN A 18 -5.95 29.81 -65.71
C ASN A 18 -6.70 30.84 -64.84
N LYS A 19 -7.07 32.00 -65.40
CA LYS A 19 -7.64 33.17 -64.68
C LYS A 19 -9.09 32.99 -64.18
N SER A 20 -9.57 31.75 -64.04
CA SER A 20 -10.97 31.45 -63.69
C SER A 20 -11.16 30.62 -62.42
N SER A 21 -10.12 30.32 -61.63
CA SER A 21 -10.31 29.60 -60.37
C SER A 21 -10.63 30.54 -59.19
N PRO A 22 -11.53 30.13 -58.26
CA PRO A 22 -11.81 30.85 -57.01
C PRO A 22 -10.55 31.13 -56.15
N LEU A 23 -9.49 30.34 -56.35
CA LEU A 23 -8.19 30.45 -55.68
C LEU A 23 -7.51 31.83 -55.83
N ALA A 24 -7.74 32.54 -56.94
CA ALA A 24 -7.11 33.84 -57.19
C ALA A 24 -7.82 35.03 -56.52
N ARG A 25 -9.09 34.87 -56.14
CA ARG A 25 -9.90 35.96 -55.53
C ARG A 25 -9.75 36.04 -54.02
N THR A 26 -9.43 34.94 -53.34
CA THR A 26 -9.27 34.92 -51.87
C THR A 26 -7.83 35.26 -51.43
N MET A 27 -6.81 34.85 -52.20
CA MET A 27 -5.40 35.00 -51.81
C MET A 27 -4.74 36.36 -52.15
N SER A 28 -5.44 37.29 -52.82
CA SER A 28 -4.83 38.55 -53.31
C SER A 28 -5.18 39.81 -52.51
N ALA A 29 -5.99 39.72 -51.44
CA ALA A 29 -6.63 40.92 -50.88
C ALA A 29 -5.92 41.62 -49.71
N PHE A 30 -4.88 41.05 -49.08
CA PHE A 30 -4.35 41.60 -47.83
C PHE A 30 -3.13 42.53 -47.97
N PRO A 31 -2.05 42.17 -48.68
CA PRO A 31 -0.85 43.02 -48.75
C PRO A 31 -1.05 44.29 -49.60
N TRP A 32 -1.91 44.22 -50.63
CA TRP A 32 -2.09 45.31 -51.61
C TRP A 32 -3.03 46.42 -51.14
N LYS A 33 -4.02 46.09 -50.28
CA LYS A 33 -4.97 47.08 -49.72
C LYS A 33 -4.33 48.00 -48.69
N LEU A 34 -3.32 47.53 -47.94
CA LEU A 34 -2.51 48.36 -47.05
C LEU A 34 -1.71 49.40 -47.83
N LEU A 35 -1.16 49.01 -48.99
CA LEU A 35 -0.51 49.93 -49.93
C LEU A 35 -1.51 50.93 -50.56
N GLU A 36 -2.75 50.51 -50.77
CA GLU A 36 -3.86 51.34 -51.26
C GLU A 36 -4.31 52.37 -50.22
N VAL A 37 -4.35 52.01 -48.93
CA VAL A 37 -4.59 52.94 -47.81
C VAL A 37 -3.47 53.96 -47.67
N VAL A 38 -2.20 53.54 -47.79
CA VAL A 38 -1.06 54.46 -47.79
C VAL A 38 -1.11 55.42 -49.00
N LYS A 39 -1.51 54.94 -50.18
CA LYS A 39 -1.74 55.79 -51.37
C LYS A 39 -2.94 56.74 -51.21
N LEU A 40 -4.01 56.29 -50.55
CA LEU A 40 -5.20 57.11 -50.27
C LEU A 40 -4.93 58.22 -49.25
N LEU A 41 -3.95 58.03 -48.35
CA LEU A 41 -3.54 59.01 -47.34
C LEU A 41 -2.55 60.07 -47.85
N ASP A 42 -1.92 59.85 -49.02
CA ASP A 42 -0.91 60.76 -49.58
C ASP A 42 -1.52 61.82 -50.53
N ASP A 43 -2.80 61.66 -50.92
CA ASP A 43 -3.44 62.47 -51.96
C ASP A 43 -4.37 63.54 -51.34
N ARG A 44 -3.90 64.79 -51.25
CA ARG A 44 -4.52 65.90 -50.50
C ARG A 44 -5.87 66.44 -51.03
N ALA A 45 -6.51 65.80 -52.02
CA ALA A 45 -7.54 66.47 -52.84
C ALA A 45 -8.97 65.87 -52.80
N ALA A 46 -9.33 64.89 -51.96
CA ALA A 46 -10.70 64.37 -51.93
C ALA A 46 -11.13 63.88 -50.53
N ALA A 47 -11.64 64.79 -49.68
CA ALA A 47 -11.68 64.57 -48.24
C ALA A 47 -12.89 63.80 -47.68
N ASP A 48 -14.06 63.79 -48.32
CA ASP A 48 -15.27 63.26 -47.62
C ASP A 48 -15.79 61.90 -48.13
N LEU A 49 -15.76 61.62 -49.44
CA LEU A 49 -16.33 60.38 -49.97
C LEU A 49 -15.44 59.13 -49.75
N ARG A 50 -14.10 59.32 -49.73
CA ARG A 50 -13.12 58.22 -49.53
C ARG A 50 -12.85 57.92 -48.06
N ARG A 51 -13.31 58.79 -47.16
CA ARG A 51 -13.14 58.66 -45.72
C ARG A 51 -14.01 57.54 -45.14
N GLN A 52 -15.26 57.45 -45.57
CA GLN A 52 -16.14 56.32 -45.24
C GLN A 52 -15.58 55.00 -45.77
N GLU A 53 -15.00 54.99 -46.97
CA GLU A 53 -14.40 53.78 -47.54
C GLU A 53 -13.15 53.35 -46.76
N ALA A 54 -12.28 54.29 -46.37
CA ALA A 54 -11.11 54.01 -45.54
C ALA A 54 -11.48 53.55 -44.11
N GLU A 55 -12.49 54.17 -43.48
CA GLU A 55 -13.01 53.76 -42.16
C GLU A 55 -13.68 52.36 -42.23
N VAL A 56 -14.39 52.05 -43.30
CA VAL A 56 -14.97 50.71 -43.54
C VAL A 56 -13.86 49.68 -43.82
N LEU A 57 -12.82 50.03 -44.57
CA LEU A 57 -11.69 49.15 -44.85
C LEU A 57 -10.88 48.87 -43.58
N LEU A 58 -10.62 49.89 -42.77
CA LEU A 58 -9.91 49.77 -41.48
C LEU A 58 -10.76 49.06 -40.43
N SER A 59 -12.08 49.25 -40.40
CA SER A 59 -13.01 48.47 -39.57
C SER A 59 -13.05 46.99 -39.98
N ARG A 60 -12.90 46.68 -41.27
CA ARG A 60 -12.79 45.31 -41.77
C ARG A 60 -11.43 44.70 -41.45
N ILE A 61 -10.34 45.48 -41.50
CA ILE A 61 -8.99 45.05 -41.11
C ILE A 61 -8.92 44.80 -39.59
N SER A 62 -9.46 45.70 -38.76
CA SER A 62 -9.53 45.53 -37.30
C SER A 62 -10.32 44.27 -36.89
N ARG A 63 -11.43 43.98 -37.58
CA ARG A 63 -12.19 42.71 -37.41
C ARG A 63 -11.43 41.48 -37.91
N ALA A 64 -10.67 41.59 -38.99
CA ALA A 64 -9.92 40.48 -39.56
C ALA A 64 -8.65 40.13 -38.77
N VAL A 65 -8.14 41.05 -37.92
CA VAL A 65 -6.91 40.88 -37.13
C VAL A 65 -7.20 40.64 -35.64
N GLY A 66 -8.47 40.67 -35.22
CA GLY A 66 -8.89 40.33 -33.86
C GLY A 66 -8.38 41.30 -32.78
N LEU A 67 -8.42 42.61 -33.08
CA LEU A 67 -8.08 43.68 -32.12
C LEU A 67 -9.37 44.29 -31.56
N ASP A 68 -10.07 43.58 -30.68
CA ASP A 68 -11.33 44.07 -30.10
C ASP A 68 -11.11 45.02 -28.88
N ASP A 69 -10.03 44.86 -28.11
CA ASP A 69 -9.79 45.67 -26.90
C ASP A 69 -9.14 47.05 -27.16
N THR A 70 -8.54 47.27 -28.33
CA THR A 70 -7.95 48.57 -28.71
C THR A 70 -8.87 49.41 -29.60
N ARG A 71 -10.15 49.02 -29.71
CA ARG A 71 -11.12 49.68 -30.58
C ARG A 71 -11.37 51.14 -30.20
N ARG A 72 -11.30 51.49 -28.92
CA ARG A 72 -11.44 52.89 -28.45
C ARG A 72 -10.23 53.75 -28.80
N ASP A 73 -9.02 53.25 -28.59
CA ASP A 73 -7.80 54.02 -28.84
C ASP A 73 -7.47 54.15 -30.31
N PHE A 74 -7.68 53.08 -31.10
CA PHE A 74 -7.48 53.12 -32.54
C PHE A 74 -8.52 54.02 -33.23
N THR A 75 -9.78 53.98 -32.80
CA THR A 75 -10.82 54.89 -33.33
C THR A 75 -10.57 56.34 -32.88
N CYS A 76 -10.13 56.59 -31.64
CA CYS A 76 -9.77 57.92 -31.14
C CYS A 76 -8.52 58.49 -31.87
N PHE A 77 -7.55 57.63 -32.18
CA PHE A 77 -6.35 57.97 -32.96
C PHE A 77 -6.68 58.31 -34.42
N ILE A 78 -7.52 57.53 -35.09
CA ILE A 78 -8.04 57.82 -36.43
C ILE A 78 -8.85 59.13 -36.42
N HIS A 79 -9.69 59.35 -35.40
CA HIS A 79 -10.46 60.59 -35.27
C HIS A 79 -9.57 61.83 -35.09
N LYS A 80 -8.44 61.73 -34.36
CA LYS A 80 -7.43 62.80 -34.22
C LYS A 80 -6.61 63.03 -35.50
N LEU A 81 -6.37 61.99 -36.30
CA LEU A 81 -5.67 62.07 -37.59
C LEU A 81 -6.48 62.80 -38.67
N PHE A 82 -7.81 62.62 -38.69
CA PHE A 82 -8.69 63.21 -39.70
C PHE A 82 -9.42 64.50 -39.26
N TYR A 83 -9.41 64.84 -37.96
CA TYR A 83 -9.93 66.11 -37.43
C TYR A 83 -8.92 66.81 -36.52
N PRO A 84 -7.83 67.40 -37.06
CA PRO A 84 -6.94 68.23 -36.28
C PRO A 84 -7.63 69.59 -36.05
N GLY A 85 -8.32 69.73 -34.91
CA GLY A 85 -8.68 71.02 -34.35
C GLY A 85 -10.16 71.39 -34.36
N LYS A 86 -10.85 71.11 -33.24
CA LYS A 86 -11.81 72.04 -32.59
C LYS A 86 -11.81 71.76 -31.08
N SER A 87 -10.74 72.14 -30.40
CA SER A 87 -10.80 72.49 -28.98
C SER A 87 -10.01 73.79 -28.79
N LYS A 88 -10.61 74.74 -28.08
CA LYS A 88 -10.13 76.12 -27.89
C LYS A 88 -8.69 76.16 -27.35
N PRO A 89 -7.94 77.24 -27.63
CA PRO A 89 -6.59 77.42 -27.12
C PRO A 89 -6.65 77.83 -25.65
N GLN A 90 -5.89 77.15 -24.80
CA GLN A 90 -5.25 77.79 -23.65
C GLN A 90 -3.98 77.01 -23.29
N ASP A 91 -2.91 77.80 -23.20
CA ASP A 91 -1.64 77.55 -22.54
C ASP A 91 -0.57 76.68 -23.22
N SER A 92 0.28 77.44 -23.94
CA SER A 92 1.73 77.50 -23.84
C SER A 92 2.61 76.28 -24.13
N SER A 93 3.54 76.55 -25.05
CA SER A 93 4.86 75.96 -25.25
C SER A 93 4.95 74.58 -25.93
N SER A 94 5.43 74.65 -27.17
CA SER A 94 6.55 73.89 -27.74
C SER A 94 6.20 73.21 -29.05
N ASP A 95 6.61 73.88 -30.12
CA ASP A 95 6.43 73.50 -31.52
C ASP A 95 7.62 72.60 -31.91
N SER A 96 7.55 71.31 -31.63
CA SER A 96 8.52 70.32 -32.15
C SER A 96 8.10 68.86 -31.94
N GLN A 97 6.97 68.36 -32.47
CA GLN A 97 6.70 66.92 -32.43
C GLN A 97 5.68 66.44 -33.50
N VAL A 98 6.02 66.61 -34.78
CA VAL A 98 5.25 66.02 -35.90
C VAL A 98 6.03 64.95 -36.70
N PRO A 99 7.39 64.92 -36.73
CA PRO A 99 8.12 63.84 -37.42
C PRO A 99 8.13 62.49 -36.67
N SER A 100 7.99 62.48 -35.33
CA SER A 100 8.13 61.27 -34.51
C SER A 100 6.95 60.29 -34.68
N ALA A 101 5.71 60.80 -34.79
CA ALA A 101 4.52 59.97 -34.98
C ALA A 101 4.47 59.26 -36.34
N ARG A 102 4.97 59.88 -37.42
CA ARG A 102 5.04 59.26 -38.75
C ARG A 102 6.05 58.12 -38.83
N ILE A 103 7.20 58.25 -38.17
CA ILE A 103 8.22 57.19 -38.10
C ILE A 103 7.67 55.98 -37.30
N HIS A 104 6.91 56.24 -36.23
CA HIS A 104 6.24 55.18 -35.45
C HIS A 104 5.17 54.43 -36.27
N VAL A 105 4.34 55.15 -37.04
CA VAL A 105 3.31 54.55 -37.90
C VAL A 105 3.92 53.71 -39.03
N THR A 106 4.99 54.19 -39.65
CA THR A 106 5.68 53.44 -40.72
C THR A 106 6.31 52.16 -40.18
N SER A 107 6.92 52.21 -38.99
CA SER A 107 7.47 51.03 -38.30
C SER A 107 6.38 50.02 -37.89
N ILE A 108 5.22 50.49 -37.43
CA ILE A 108 4.08 49.61 -37.09
C ILE A 108 3.51 48.96 -38.36
N LEU A 109 3.37 49.70 -39.45
CA LEU A 109 2.88 49.17 -40.73
C LEU A 109 3.88 48.21 -41.37
N GLU A 110 5.19 48.47 -41.29
CA GLU A 110 6.25 47.53 -41.71
C GLU A 110 6.24 46.25 -40.88
N LYS A 111 6.10 46.36 -39.55
CA LYS A 111 5.93 45.19 -38.66
C LYS A 111 4.68 44.39 -39.00
N LEU A 112 3.54 45.04 -39.22
CA LEU A 112 2.29 44.39 -39.65
C LEU A 112 2.42 43.74 -41.03
N PHE A 113 3.13 44.37 -41.96
CA PHE A 113 3.39 43.82 -43.29
C PHE A 113 4.29 42.57 -43.20
N HIS A 114 5.40 42.63 -42.46
CA HIS A 114 6.27 41.48 -42.23
C HIS A 114 5.58 40.34 -41.44
N LEU A 115 4.71 40.68 -40.48
CA LEU A 115 3.85 39.71 -39.80
C LEU A 115 2.91 39.00 -40.78
N SER A 116 2.30 39.75 -41.71
CA SER A 116 1.42 39.19 -42.75
C SER A 116 2.18 38.36 -43.80
N GLU A 117 3.37 38.79 -44.21
CA GLU A 117 4.23 38.06 -45.15
C GLU A 117 4.75 36.76 -44.52
N GLY A 118 5.18 36.82 -43.25
CA GLY A 118 5.59 35.66 -42.48
C GLY A 118 4.45 34.66 -42.27
N ALA A 119 3.25 35.12 -41.95
CA ALA A 119 2.06 34.27 -41.81
C ALA A 119 1.68 33.57 -43.13
N VAL A 120 1.71 34.29 -44.25
CA VAL A 120 1.46 33.72 -45.58
C VAL A 120 2.54 32.69 -45.95
N ARG A 121 3.81 32.97 -45.66
CA ARG A 121 4.91 32.04 -45.95
C ARG A 121 4.79 30.75 -45.13
N ARG A 122 4.51 30.86 -43.82
CA ARG A 122 4.23 29.69 -42.95
C ARG A 122 3.05 28.87 -43.47
N GLY A 123 1.98 29.53 -43.93
CA GLY A 123 0.81 28.85 -44.48
C GLY A 123 1.15 28.10 -45.78
N MET A 124 1.97 28.70 -46.64
CA MET A 124 2.46 28.03 -47.85
C MET A 124 3.37 26.83 -47.54
N ASP A 125 4.20 26.90 -46.50
CA ASP A 125 5.07 25.80 -46.12
C ASP A 125 4.27 24.64 -45.49
N GLN A 126 3.21 24.94 -44.73
CA GLN A 126 2.26 23.92 -44.26
C GLN A 126 1.50 23.23 -45.40
N LEU A 127 1.04 23.97 -46.42
CA LEU A 127 0.37 23.37 -47.58
C LEU A 127 1.28 22.37 -48.30
N LYS A 128 2.58 22.68 -48.40
CA LYS A 128 3.58 21.76 -48.96
C LYS A 128 3.82 20.55 -48.05
N GLU A 129 3.94 20.78 -46.75
CA GLU A 129 4.17 19.72 -45.75
C GLU A 129 2.99 18.73 -45.73
N LEU A 130 1.75 19.23 -45.67
CA LEU A 130 0.53 18.43 -45.57
C LEU A 130 -0.01 17.88 -46.90
N LYS A 131 0.55 18.31 -48.04
CA LYS A 131 0.06 17.94 -49.39
C LYS A 131 -1.46 18.14 -49.57
N CYS A 132 -2.02 19.20 -48.98
CA CYS A 132 -3.47 19.46 -48.97
C CYS A 132 -3.86 20.74 -49.72
N SER A 133 -5.16 20.94 -49.97
CA SER A 133 -5.65 22.17 -50.59
C SER A 133 -5.79 23.31 -49.58
N VAL A 134 -5.85 24.56 -50.08
CA VAL A 134 -6.06 25.74 -49.23
C VAL A 134 -7.39 25.65 -48.46
N ALA A 135 -8.44 25.12 -49.08
CA ALA A 135 -9.75 24.97 -48.44
C ALA A 135 -9.70 23.95 -47.29
N ASP A 136 -8.97 22.85 -47.46
CA ASP A 136 -8.80 21.83 -46.42
C ASP A 136 -8.02 22.39 -45.22
N LEU A 137 -6.98 23.20 -45.49
CA LEU A 137 -6.21 23.87 -44.44
C LEU A 137 -7.05 24.92 -43.71
N GLU A 138 -7.83 25.75 -44.42
CA GLU A 138 -8.72 26.76 -43.81
C GLU A 138 -9.79 26.12 -42.93
N GLN A 139 -10.45 25.06 -43.40
CA GLN A 139 -11.45 24.33 -42.61
C GLN A 139 -10.82 23.70 -41.36
N ARG A 140 -9.62 23.13 -41.49
CA ARG A 140 -8.90 22.56 -40.36
C ARG A 140 -8.46 23.60 -39.34
N THR A 141 -7.90 24.72 -39.78
CA THR A 141 -7.50 25.81 -38.88
C THR A 141 -8.71 26.40 -38.16
N ALA A 142 -9.88 26.49 -38.81
CA ALA A 142 -11.12 26.91 -38.15
C ALA A 142 -11.55 25.94 -37.04
N LEU A 143 -11.54 24.64 -37.31
CA LEU A 143 -11.87 23.60 -36.34
C LEU A 143 -10.88 23.57 -35.15
N LEU A 144 -9.58 23.73 -35.41
CA LEU A 144 -8.56 23.82 -34.36
C LEU A 144 -8.67 25.10 -33.53
N ARG A 145 -9.08 26.23 -34.13
CA ARG A 145 -9.31 27.49 -33.40
C ARG A 145 -10.46 27.36 -32.42
N GLU A 146 -11.50 26.62 -32.78
CA GLU A 146 -12.62 26.30 -31.88
C GLU A 146 -12.19 25.34 -30.78
N ALA A 147 -11.43 24.30 -31.11
CA ALA A 147 -10.95 23.32 -30.15
C ALA A 147 -9.91 23.88 -29.16
N PHE A 148 -9.04 24.79 -29.61
CA PHE A 148 -7.91 25.35 -28.85
C PHE A 148 -7.81 26.87 -29.06
N PRO A 149 -8.69 27.66 -28.41
CA PRO A 149 -8.68 29.11 -28.55
C PRO A 149 -7.42 29.73 -27.90
N PHE A 150 -6.77 30.66 -28.60
CA PHE A 150 -5.60 31.39 -28.07
C PHE A 150 -5.95 32.14 -26.77
N GLN A 151 -5.15 31.94 -25.72
CA GLN A 151 -5.36 32.57 -24.42
C GLN A 151 -4.44 33.79 -24.24
N GLY A 152 -3.14 33.64 -24.49
CA GLY A 152 -2.17 34.72 -24.34
C GLY A 152 -0.73 34.27 -24.55
N TYR A 153 0.21 35.22 -24.56
CA TYR A 153 1.63 34.91 -24.74
C TYR A 153 2.33 34.72 -23.40
N ILE A 154 3.09 33.64 -23.28
CA ILE A 154 3.98 33.34 -22.16
C ILE A 154 5.41 33.64 -22.61
N GLN A 155 6.01 34.68 -22.02
CA GLN A 155 7.28 35.25 -22.50
C GLN A 155 8.45 34.26 -22.43
N LYS A 156 8.61 33.57 -21.30
CA LYS A 156 9.70 32.63 -21.07
C LYS A 156 9.32 31.22 -21.50
N VAL A 157 10.17 30.56 -22.26
CA VAL A 157 9.89 29.21 -22.79
C VAL A 157 9.92 28.14 -21.71
N GLU A 158 10.74 28.33 -20.68
CA GLU A 158 10.85 27.49 -19.50
C GLU A 158 9.60 27.54 -18.62
N GLU A 159 8.76 28.58 -18.75
CA GLU A 159 7.49 28.75 -18.01
C GLU A 159 6.27 28.22 -18.79
N ARG A 160 6.49 27.44 -19.86
CA ARG A 160 5.43 26.89 -20.72
C ARG A 160 5.20 25.40 -20.45
N GLY A 161 4.82 25.06 -19.22
CA GLY A 161 4.42 23.70 -18.87
C GLY A 161 2.96 23.38 -19.24
N ILE A 162 2.69 22.12 -19.59
CA ILE A 162 1.36 21.59 -19.90
C ILE A 162 0.93 20.57 -18.84
N SER A 163 -0.33 20.59 -18.41
CA SER A 163 -0.85 19.64 -17.42
C SER A 163 -1.35 18.34 -18.05
N HIS A 164 -1.54 17.30 -17.24
CA HIS A 164 -2.10 16.03 -17.73
C HIS A 164 -3.52 16.22 -18.29
N GLU A 165 -4.37 17.01 -17.63
CA GLU A 165 -5.73 17.31 -18.13
C GLU A 165 -5.70 17.99 -19.51
N GLN A 166 -4.76 18.91 -19.73
CA GLN A 166 -4.58 19.57 -21.02
C GLN A 166 -4.08 18.59 -22.10
N LEU A 167 -3.17 17.68 -21.75
CA LEU A 167 -2.70 16.63 -22.66
C LEU A 167 -3.83 15.67 -23.07
N VAL A 168 -4.65 15.23 -22.12
CA VAL A 168 -5.84 14.38 -22.39
C VAL A 168 -6.81 15.09 -23.34
N ARG A 169 -6.96 16.42 -23.24
CA ARG A 169 -7.78 17.19 -24.20
C ARG A 169 -7.21 17.16 -25.62
N VAL A 170 -5.88 17.25 -25.77
CA VAL A 170 -5.22 17.10 -27.08
C VAL A 170 -5.38 15.68 -27.63
N GLU A 171 -5.19 14.67 -26.79
CA GLU A 171 -5.38 13.26 -27.14
C GLU A 171 -6.82 12.97 -27.58
N THR A 172 -7.82 13.45 -26.83
CA THR A 172 -9.25 13.26 -27.15
C THR A 172 -9.60 13.90 -28.49
N PHE A 173 -9.07 15.10 -28.74
CA PHE A 173 -9.23 15.76 -30.03
C PHE A 173 -8.59 14.92 -31.15
N ALA A 174 -7.37 14.42 -30.95
CA ALA A 174 -6.69 13.57 -31.92
C ALA A 174 -7.48 12.28 -32.17
N ALA A 175 -7.96 11.58 -31.13
CA ALA A 175 -8.73 10.35 -31.25
C ALA A 175 -10.00 10.51 -32.11
N THR A 176 -10.66 11.67 -32.00
CA THR A 176 -11.88 11.98 -32.76
C THR A 176 -11.59 12.22 -34.25
N HIS A 177 -10.40 12.71 -34.61
CA HIS A 177 -10.08 13.16 -35.97
C HIS A 177 -9.05 12.29 -36.70
N CYS A 178 -8.26 11.51 -35.98
CA CYS A 178 -7.19 10.64 -36.49
C CYS A 178 -7.65 9.70 -37.63
N PRO A 179 -8.88 9.12 -37.64
CA PRO A 179 -9.34 8.30 -38.76
C PRO A 179 -9.40 9.04 -40.11
N SER A 180 -9.38 10.37 -40.12
CA SER A 180 -9.30 11.20 -41.33
C SER A 180 -7.89 11.65 -41.68
N TRP A 181 -6.90 11.31 -40.86
CA TRP A 181 -5.50 11.69 -41.02
C TRP A 181 -4.71 10.56 -41.67
N HIS A 182 -3.65 10.91 -42.38
CA HIS A 182 -2.75 9.95 -43.02
C HIS A 182 -1.30 10.25 -42.66
N ASP A 183 -0.42 9.25 -42.76
CA ASP A 183 1.00 9.48 -42.62
C ASP A 183 1.50 10.31 -43.82
N ILE A 184 2.18 11.42 -43.53
CA ILE A 184 2.69 12.35 -44.53
C ILE A 184 4.00 11.81 -45.16
N ARG A 185 4.75 11.01 -44.37
CA ARG A 185 6.06 10.44 -44.69
C ARG A 185 5.96 9.07 -45.36
N ALA A 186 4.95 8.28 -45.00
CA ALA A 186 4.60 7.01 -45.65
C ALA A 186 3.24 7.17 -46.36
N ALA A 187 3.29 7.54 -47.64
CA ALA A 187 2.08 7.85 -48.41
C ALA A 187 1.32 6.56 -48.75
N GLU A 188 0.46 6.06 -47.85
CA GLU A 188 -0.67 5.15 -48.13
C GLU A 188 -1.46 4.69 -46.87
N ASP A 189 -0.97 4.94 -45.64
CA ASP A 189 -1.64 4.46 -44.41
C ASP A 189 -2.47 5.53 -43.69
N THR A 190 -3.70 5.17 -43.32
CA THR A 190 -4.57 5.96 -42.43
C THR A 190 -4.03 5.86 -41.00
N LEU A 191 -3.95 6.98 -40.28
CA LEU A 191 -3.45 6.98 -38.91
C LEU A 191 -4.51 6.41 -37.95
N SER A 192 -4.05 5.71 -36.91
CA SER A 192 -4.86 5.29 -35.77
C SER A 192 -4.24 5.83 -34.48
N MET A 193 -4.99 5.83 -33.38
CA MET A 193 -4.42 6.23 -32.09
C MET A 193 -3.32 5.29 -31.58
N ASP A 194 -3.23 4.08 -32.13
CA ASP A 194 -2.19 3.11 -31.77
C ASP A 194 -0.88 3.40 -32.51
N THR A 195 -0.91 4.16 -33.61
CA THR A 195 0.27 4.54 -34.40
C THR A 195 0.59 6.03 -34.35
N LEU A 196 -0.39 6.87 -34.00
CA LEU A 196 -0.25 8.32 -33.95
C LEU A 196 0.77 8.73 -32.89
N ASN A 197 1.88 9.32 -33.33
CA ASN A 197 2.95 9.85 -32.47
C ASN A 197 3.13 11.37 -32.68
N LEU A 198 4.10 11.98 -31.99
CA LEU A 198 4.32 13.43 -32.08
C LEU A 198 4.88 13.91 -33.42
N TYR A 199 5.60 13.07 -34.17
CA TYR A 199 6.00 13.41 -35.55
C TYR A 199 4.80 13.57 -36.48
N GLN A 200 3.71 12.84 -36.22
CA GLN A 200 2.46 12.92 -36.99
C GLN A 200 1.50 13.95 -36.39
N LEU A 201 1.35 14.02 -35.07
CA LEU A 201 0.47 15.01 -34.40
C LEU A 201 0.91 16.45 -34.70
N THR A 202 2.22 16.70 -34.79
CA THR A 202 2.75 18.05 -35.01
C THR A 202 2.23 18.71 -36.30
N PRO A 203 2.38 18.13 -37.50
CA PRO A 203 1.85 18.70 -38.73
C PRO A 203 0.31 18.66 -38.80
N TRP A 204 -0.36 17.69 -38.17
CA TRP A 204 -1.82 17.57 -38.23
C TRP A 204 -2.58 18.48 -37.25
N CYS A 205 -2.01 18.77 -36.09
CA CYS A 205 -2.67 19.48 -34.98
C CYS A 205 -1.84 20.68 -34.48
N ILE A 206 -0.63 20.46 -33.96
CA ILE A 206 0.13 21.49 -33.22
C ILE A 206 0.48 22.69 -34.12
N LYS A 207 1.14 22.44 -35.26
CA LYS A 207 1.56 23.50 -36.19
C LYS A 207 0.34 24.26 -36.75
N PRO A 208 -0.73 23.61 -37.23
CA PRO A 208 -1.91 24.33 -37.71
C PRO A 208 -2.67 25.10 -36.63
N ALA A 209 -2.70 24.62 -35.37
CA ALA A 209 -3.34 25.35 -34.26
C ALA A 209 -2.57 26.61 -33.86
N THR A 210 -1.24 26.60 -34.03
CA THR A 210 -0.33 27.67 -33.54
C THR A 210 0.09 28.69 -34.60
N ILE A 211 -0.16 28.42 -35.89
CA ILE A 211 0.40 29.20 -37.00
C ILE A 211 -0.07 30.65 -37.05
N GLU A 212 -1.34 30.91 -36.72
CA GLU A 212 -1.96 32.23 -36.81
C GLU A 212 -1.28 33.24 -35.87
N ARG A 213 -0.95 32.78 -34.65
CA ARG A 213 -0.37 33.62 -33.59
C ARG A 213 1.13 33.42 -33.42
N ASN A 214 1.74 32.49 -34.15
CA ASN A 214 3.14 32.09 -33.98
C ASN A 214 3.45 31.79 -32.50
N CYS A 215 2.56 31.04 -31.86
CA CYS A 215 2.60 30.73 -30.43
C CYS A 215 3.02 29.26 -30.19
N SER A 216 3.22 28.88 -28.94
CA SER A 216 3.33 27.47 -28.54
C SER A 216 1.94 26.85 -28.37
N MET A 217 1.86 25.54 -28.21
CA MET A 217 0.58 24.89 -27.90
C MET A 217 0.08 25.29 -26.50
N VAL A 218 0.98 25.48 -25.54
CA VAL A 218 0.64 25.85 -24.16
C VAL A 218 -0.03 27.23 -24.08
N GLU A 219 0.37 28.16 -24.94
CA GLU A 219 -0.23 29.50 -25.07
C GLU A 219 -1.71 29.47 -25.57
N LEU A 220 -2.20 28.31 -26.03
CA LEU A 220 -3.61 28.05 -26.34
C LEU A 220 -4.42 27.55 -25.13
N PHE A 221 -3.76 27.24 -24.02
CA PHE A 221 -4.40 26.78 -22.79
C PHE A 221 -4.26 27.75 -21.63
N SER A 222 -3.27 28.64 -21.65
CA SER A 222 -3.00 29.62 -20.59
C SER A 222 -2.39 30.90 -21.15
N ASP A 223 -2.73 32.03 -20.53
CA ASP A 223 -2.08 33.33 -20.72
C ASP A 223 -1.05 33.67 -19.63
N SER A 224 -0.94 32.80 -18.63
CA SER A 224 -0.15 33.01 -17.41
C SER A 224 0.99 31.98 -17.32
N PRO A 225 2.12 32.31 -16.65
CA PRO A 225 3.24 31.38 -16.48
C PRO A 225 2.83 30.04 -15.86
N CYS A 226 3.12 28.94 -16.56
CA CYS A 226 2.87 27.57 -16.14
C CYS A 226 4.21 26.91 -15.76
N LEU A 227 4.67 27.12 -14.52
CA LEU A 227 5.97 26.64 -14.06
C LEU A 227 6.02 25.10 -14.04
N PRO A 228 6.89 24.44 -14.83
CA PRO A 228 6.98 23.00 -14.87
C PRO A 228 7.78 22.46 -13.69
N SER A 229 7.14 21.68 -12.82
CA SER A 229 7.83 20.91 -11.78
C SER A 229 8.50 19.66 -12.37
N ASN A 230 8.06 19.21 -13.55
CA ASN A 230 8.55 18.01 -14.22
C ASN A 230 9.04 18.33 -15.64
N PHE A 231 10.19 17.78 -16.02
CA PHE A 231 10.73 17.84 -17.37
C PHE A 231 10.64 16.47 -18.04
N CYS A 232 10.05 16.36 -19.23
CA CYS A 232 9.93 15.07 -19.93
C CYS A 232 11.11 14.83 -20.88
N SER A 233 11.95 13.84 -20.57
CA SER A 233 12.94 13.27 -21.49
C SER A 233 12.30 12.10 -22.24
N HIS A 234 12.10 12.25 -23.55
CA HIS A 234 11.33 11.28 -24.33
C HIS A 234 11.67 11.35 -25.83
N TRP A 235 11.09 10.46 -26.64
CA TRP A 235 11.24 10.50 -28.09
C TRP A 235 9.89 10.65 -28.80
N TRP A 236 9.88 11.40 -29.89
CA TRP A 236 8.62 11.79 -30.56
C TRP A 236 7.89 10.65 -31.29
N GLY A 237 8.50 9.47 -31.42
CA GLY A 237 7.94 8.36 -32.19
C GLY A 237 7.09 7.38 -31.39
N GLU A 238 7.01 7.55 -30.06
CA GLU A 238 6.08 6.76 -29.23
C GLU A 238 4.62 7.13 -29.51
N PRO A 239 3.67 6.16 -29.43
CA PRO A 239 2.26 6.47 -29.56
C PRO A 239 1.81 7.51 -28.54
N LEU A 240 1.01 8.49 -28.99
CA LEU A 240 0.52 9.59 -28.18
C LEU A 240 -0.26 9.10 -26.97
N ARG A 241 -1.09 8.06 -27.16
CA ARG A 241 -1.87 7.44 -26.08
C ARG A 241 -0.96 6.90 -24.98
N ASP A 242 0.07 6.15 -25.37
CA ASP A 242 1.03 5.55 -24.44
C ASP A 242 1.79 6.63 -23.67
N PHE A 243 2.21 7.70 -24.35
CA PHE A 243 2.85 8.86 -23.74
C PHE A 243 1.97 9.56 -22.70
N VAL A 244 0.69 9.81 -23.03
CA VAL A 244 -0.26 10.41 -22.08
C VAL A 244 -0.51 9.48 -20.90
N ALA A 245 -0.63 8.17 -21.14
CA ALA A 245 -0.74 7.15 -20.09
C ALA A 245 0.49 7.10 -19.18
N CYS A 246 1.70 7.29 -19.71
CA CYS A 246 2.94 7.42 -18.94
C CYS A 246 2.88 8.59 -17.95
N ILE A 247 2.46 9.77 -18.42
CA ILE A 247 2.32 10.97 -17.58
C ILE A 247 1.21 10.78 -16.54
N GLY A 248 0.07 10.23 -16.93
CA GLY A 248 -1.04 9.95 -16.02
C GLY A 248 -0.65 8.99 -14.90
N ARG A 249 0.12 7.94 -15.24
CA ARG A 249 0.64 6.98 -14.28
C ARG A 249 1.65 7.61 -13.32
N HIS A 250 2.56 8.43 -13.83
CA HIS A 250 3.51 9.17 -13.00
C HIS A 250 2.79 10.08 -12.00
N CYS A 251 1.78 10.85 -12.44
CA CYS A 251 0.94 11.64 -11.55
C CYS A 251 0.30 10.78 -10.45
N ALA A 252 -0.27 9.62 -10.79
CA ALA A 252 -0.90 8.74 -9.81
C ALA A 252 0.09 8.20 -8.76
N VAL A 253 1.26 7.73 -9.20
CA VAL A 253 2.30 7.16 -8.31
C VAL A 253 2.87 8.23 -7.37
N ARG A 254 3.12 9.44 -7.88
CA ARG A 254 3.64 10.58 -7.11
C ARG A 254 2.54 11.39 -6.41
N GLN A 255 1.28 10.99 -6.50
CA GLN A 255 0.12 11.71 -5.95
C GLN A 255 0.03 13.19 -6.39
N LEU A 256 0.41 13.47 -7.65
CA LEU A 256 0.44 14.81 -8.22
C LEU A 256 -0.93 15.22 -8.74
N CYS A 257 -1.27 16.50 -8.61
CA CYS A 257 -2.54 17.03 -9.13
C CYS A 257 -2.54 17.08 -10.67
N PHE A 258 -3.47 16.35 -11.30
CA PHE A 258 -3.60 16.31 -12.77
C PHE A 258 -3.86 17.67 -13.44
N ARG A 259 -4.35 18.66 -12.68
CA ARG A 259 -4.71 20.00 -13.19
C ARG A 259 -3.61 21.04 -13.01
N SER A 260 -2.94 21.03 -11.87
CA SER A 260 -2.00 22.08 -11.47
C SER A 260 -0.53 21.64 -11.48
N THR A 261 -0.25 20.36 -11.74
CA THR A 261 1.11 19.88 -12.00
C THR A 261 1.42 20.00 -13.48
N PHE A 262 2.49 20.71 -13.81
CA PHE A 262 2.88 20.99 -15.18
C PHE A 262 4.14 20.20 -15.59
N TYR A 263 4.11 19.72 -16.82
CA TYR A 263 5.21 19.02 -17.50
C TYR A 263 5.75 19.89 -18.62
N TRP A 264 7.07 20.08 -18.67
CA TRP A 264 7.70 20.69 -19.81
C TRP A 264 7.95 19.62 -20.88
N ILE A 265 7.31 19.78 -22.04
CA ILE A 265 7.38 18.83 -23.15
C ILE A 265 7.70 19.62 -24.42
N CYS A 266 8.82 19.30 -25.06
CA CYS A 266 9.39 20.09 -26.14
C CYS A 266 8.42 20.33 -27.32
N ALA A 267 7.57 19.37 -27.67
CA ALA A 267 6.59 19.54 -28.76
C ALA A 267 5.52 20.62 -28.47
N TYR A 268 5.15 20.79 -27.20
CA TYR A 268 4.06 21.68 -26.78
C TYR A 268 4.57 23.04 -26.28
N ALA A 269 5.73 23.08 -25.62
CA ALA A 269 6.31 24.27 -25.02
C ALA A 269 7.03 25.18 -26.03
N ASN A 270 7.76 24.56 -26.96
CA ASN A 270 8.51 25.28 -27.99
C ASN A 270 7.56 25.83 -29.07
N ARG A 271 7.89 27.01 -29.60
CA ARG A 271 7.21 27.59 -30.76
C ARG A 271 7.70 26.89 -32.02
N GLN A 272 6.95 25.88 -32.47
CA GLN A 272 7.31 24.99 -33.58
C GLN A 272 7.62 25.69 -34.92
N HIS A 273 7.18 26.94 -35.09
CA HIS A 273 7.43 27.76 -36.28
C HIS A 273 8.71 28.61 -36.19
N ALA A 274 9.36 28.63 -35.02
CA ALA A 274 10.54 29.44 -34.70
C ALA A 274 11.57 28.64 -33.86
N LEU A 275 11.65 27.32 -34.05
CA LEU A 275 12.51 26.41 -33.27
C LEU A 275 13.99 26.84 -33.22
N SER A 276 14.52 27.45 -34.29
CA SER A 276 15.90 27.95 -34.34
C SER A 276 16.17 29.11 -33.38
N GLU A 277 15.13 29.78 -32.87
CA GLU A 277 15.27 30.81 -31.83
C GLU A 277 15.33 30.19 -30.42
N GLU A 278 14.89 28.93 -30.27
CA GLU A 278 14.82 28.21 -28.99
C GLU A 278 15.93 27.15 -28.83
N LEU A 279 16.52 26.70 -29.95
CA LEU A 279 17.69 25.83 -30.04
C LEU A 279 18.92 26.67 -30.39
N ASN A 280 19.75 26.98 -29.39
CA ASN A 280 20.99 27.73 -29.55
C ASN A 280 22.18 26.78 -29.77
N ASP A 281 23.26 27.26 -30.39
CA ASP A 281 24.50 26.50 -30.59
C ASP A 281 25.13 26.06 -29.24
N ASP A 282 24.91 26.82 -28.17
CA ASP A 282 25.27 26.41 -26.82
C ASP A 282 24.12 25.61 -26.16
N PRO A 283 24.30 24.31 -25.87
CA PRO A 283 23.31 23.50 -25.17
C PRO A 283 22.82 24.14 -23.85
N LYS A 284 23.68 24.87 -23.14
CA LYS A 284 23.32 25.56 -21.88
C LYS A 284 22.42 26.78 -22.07
N GLN A 285 22.22 27.24 -23.31
CA GLN A 285 21.34 28.38 -23.63
C GLN A 285 20.00 27.96 -24.26
N THR A 286 19.83 26.66 -24.50
CA THR A 286 18.62 26.08 -25.11
C THR A 286 17.40 26.16 -24.19
N SER A 287 16.21 26.03 -24.77
CA SER A 287 14.98 25.90 -23.97
C SER A 287 14.98 24.69 -23.02
N PHE A 288 15.71 23.63 -23.38
CA PHE A 288 15.87 22.40 -22.60
C PHE A 288 16.59 22.66 -21.28
N TYR A 289 17.77 23.30 -21.31
CA TYR A 289 18.53 23.67 -20.11
C TYR A 289 17.70 24.57 -19.19
N LYS A 290 17.08 25.61 -19.75
CA LYS A 290 16.27 26.58 -18.98
C LYS A 290 15.08 25.92 -18.29
N ALA A 291 14.37 25.02 -18.98
CA ALA A 291 13.25 24.28 -18.41
C ALA A 291 13.71 23.31 -17.31
N MET A 292 14.80 22.58 -17.54
CA MET A 292 15.38 21.70 -16.53
C MET A 292 15.76 22.48 -15.27
N CYS A 293 16.32 23.69 -15.38
CA CYS A 293 16.66 24.54 -14.23
C CYS A 293 15.47 24.88 -13.33
N LEU A 294 14.24 24.90 -13.87
CA LEU A 294 13.02 25.10 -13.07
C LEU A 294 12.48 23.80 -12.48
N ALA A 295 12.63 22.69 -13.19
CA ALA A 295 12.09 21.39 -12.80
C ALA A 295 12.74 20.82 -11.52
N ASP A 296 11.93 20.06 -10.78
CA ASP A 296 12.34 19.26 -9.61
C ASP A 296 12.58 17.79 -10.01
N CYS A 297 11.92 17.32 -11.06
CA CYS A 297 12.03 15.95 -11.57
C CYS A 297 12.25 15.91 -13.09
N LEU A 298 13.15 15.03 -13.52
CA LEU A 298 13.23 14.55 -14.90
C LEU A 298 12.45 13.24 -15.01
N LEU A 299 11.45 13.22 -15.88
CA LEU A 299 10.66 12.04 -16.24
C LEU A 299 11.20 11.46 -17.54
N LEU A 300 11.92 10.34 -17.44
CA LEU A 300 12.42 9.57 -18.58
C LEU A 300 11.34 8.59 -19.07
N ILE A 301 10.77 8.83 -20.24
CA ILE A 301 9.74 7.97 -20.83
C ILE A 301 10.38 7.07 -21.89
N LEU A 302 10.35 5.75 -21.65
CA LEU A 302 10.98 4.72 -22.46
C LEU A 302 9.93 3.93 -23.26
N ASP A 303 10.20 3.70 -24.54
CA ASP A 303 9.39 2.81 -25.37
C ASP A 303 9.73 1.34 -25.08
N ASN A 304 8.70 0.52 -24.92
CA ASN A 304 8.88 -0.89 -24.57
C ASN A 304 9.01 -1.82 -25.77
N VAL A 305 8.48 -1.41 -26.93
CA VAL A 305 8.52 -2.17 -28.19
C VAL A 305 9.82 -1.87 -28.98
N GLY A 306 10.43 -0.71 -28.75
CA GLY A 306 11.68 -0.31 -29.40
C GLY A 306 12.95 -0.65 -28.60
N PRO A 307 14.13 -0.25 -29.08
CA PRO A 307 15.41 -0.44 -28.40
C PRO A 307 15.57 0.41 -27.11
N ALA A 308 14.48 0.86 -26.47
CA ALA A 308 14.49 1.97 -25.53
C ALA A 308 15.11 3.21 -26.21
N MET A 309 14.50 3.66 -27.31
CA MET A 309 14.98 4.71 -28.22
C MET A 309 15.55 5.95 -27.53
N PRO A 310 14.98 6.49 -26.43
CA PRO A 310 15.57 7.61 -25.72
C PRO A 310 17.04 7.39 -25.33
N PHE A 311 17.44 6.17 -24.97
CA PHE A 311 18.84 5.85 -24.68
C PHE A 311 19.79 6.08 -25.87
N THR A 312 19.28 6.00 -27.09
CA THR A 312 20.09 6.22 -28.30
C THR A 312 20.13 7.68 -28.76
N ARG A 313 19.44 8.61 -28.09
CA ARG A 313 19.31 10.01 -28.55
C ARG A 313 20.19 10.95 -27.74
N VAL A 314 20.96 11.78 -28.43
CA VAL A 314 21.96 12.66 -27.79
C VAL A 314 21.34 13.73 -26.87
N TRP A 315 20.14 14.22 -27.21
CA TRP A 315 19.41 15.17 -26.35
C TRP A 315 18.95 14.51 -25.05
N CYS A 316 18.44 13.28 -25.10
CA CYS A 316 18.11 12.51 -23.90
C CYS A 316 19.36 12.20 -23.06
N ALA A 317 20.48 11.90 -23.71
CA ALA A 317 21.78 11.77 -23.06
C ALA A 317 22.20 13.06 -22.32
N TYR A 318 22.02 14.24 -22.93
CA TYR A 318 22.29 15.52 -22.29
C TYR A 318 21.41 15.74 -21.05
N GLU A 319 20.12 15.44 -21.17
CA GLU A 319 19.16 15.58 -20.08
C GLU A 319 19.49 14.64 -18.91
N LEU A 320 19.92 13.40 -19.19
CA LEU A 320 20.42 12.45 -18.19
C LEU A 320 21.72 12.93 -17.52
N PHE A 321 22.66 13.48 -18.30
CA PHE A 321 23.86 14.13 -17.74
C PHE A 321 23.49 15.25 -16.78
N MET A 322 22.53 16.11 -17.17
CA MET A 322 22.04 17.20 -16.34
C MET A 322 21.37 16.74 -15.05
N ALA A 323 20.61 15.65 -15.10
CA ALA A 323 19.96 15.11 -13.91
C ALA A 323 20.94 14.44 -12.94
N LEU A 324 22.01 13.82 -13.45
CA LEU A 324 22.89 12.98 -12.64
C LEU A 324 24.14 13.71 -12.13
N ILE A 325 24.83 14.50 -12.96
CA ILE A 325 26.19 14.97 -12.61
C ILE A 325 26.49 16.44 -12.90
N ASP A 326 25.59 17.19 -13.53
CA ASP A 326 25.87 18.60 -13.87
C ASP A 326 26.14 19.46 -12.61
N GLU A 327 27.25 20.20 -12.66
CA GLU A 327 27.76 21.00 -11.54
C GLU A 327 26.81 22.14 -11.15
N ASP A 328 26.15 22.76 -12.14
CA ASP A 328 25.22 23.87 -11.90
C ASP A 328 23.98 23.38 -11.12
N ARG A 329 23.69 22.08 -11.21
CA ARG A 329 22.58 21.39 -10.54
C ARG A 329 22.91 20.75 -9.20
N LYS A 330 24.18 20.67 -8.78
CA LYS A 330 24.54 20.05 -7.48
C LYS A 330 23.82 20.64 -6.26
N LYS A 331 23.43 21.91 -6.31
CA LYS A 331 22.68 22.58 -5.22
C LYS A 331 21.19 22.22 -5.20
N LYS A 332 20.63 21.84 -6.34
CA LYS A 332 19.22 21.46 -6.53
C LYS A 332 19.15 20.31 -7.55
N PRO A 333 19.53 19.08 -7.14
CA PRO A 333 19.54 17.91 -8.03
C PRO A 333 18.13 17.57 -8.50
N LEU A 334 18.01 16.99 -9.69
CA LEU A 334 16.75 16.48 -10.22
C LEU A 334 16.48 15.08 -9.68
N LEU A 335 15.24 14.79 -9.30
CA LEU A 335 14.78 13.41 -9.21
C LEU A 335 14.75 12.80 -10.61
N LEU A 336 15.21 11.56 -10.76
CA LEU A 336 15.16 10.82 -12.02
C LEU A 336 14.11 9.71 -11.98
N ASP A 337 12.90 10.00 -12.46
CA ASP A 337 11.83 9.00 -12.57
C ASP A 337 11.84 8.40 -13.98
N THR A 338 11.57 7.10 -14.08
CA THR A 338 11.56 6.39 -15.36
C THR A 338 10.23 5.68 -15.56
N VAL A 339 9.63 5.83 -16.73
CA VAL A 339 8.34 5.22 -17.07
C VAL A 339 8.46 4.41 -18.34
N ALA A 340 7.84 3.24 -18.37
CA ALA A 340 7.70 2.44 -19.57
C ALA A 340 6.25 1.97 -19.72
N HIS A 341 5.70 2.11 -20.94
CA HIS A 341 4.39 1.58 -21.29
C HIS A 341 4.52 0.29 -22.09
N THR A 342 3.77 -0.73 -21.70
CA THR A 342 3.73 -2.06 -22.34
C THR A 342 2.30 -2.49 -22.59
N LYS A 343 2.09 -3.57 -23.35
CA LYS A 343 0.77 -4.20 -23.48
C LYS A 343 0.14 -4.60 -22.12
N ALA A 344 0.98 -4.90 -21.11
CA ALA A 344 0.53 -5.25 -19.77
C ALA A 344 0.21 -4.02 -18.90
N GLY A 345 0.48 -2.80 -19.37
CA GLY A 345 0.25 -1.56 -18.64
C GLY A 345 1.49 -0.65 -18.54
N THR A 346 1.35 0.39 -17.73
CA THR A 346 2.36 1.43 -17.51
C THR A 346 3.05 1.28 -16.15
N PHE A 347 4.37 1.20 -16.16
CA PHE A 347 5.20 0.97 -14.98
C PHE A 347 6.12 2.16 -14.73
N VAL A 348 6.35 2.49 -13.46
CA VAL A 348 7.13 3.66 -13.03
C VAL A 348 8.19 3.22 -12.03
N LEU A 349 9.46 3.53 -12.32
CA LEU A 349 10.54 3.59 -11.36
C LEU A 349 10.66 5.02 -10.85
N THR A 350 10.77 5.16 -9.53
CA THR A 350 10.89 6.46 -8.87
C THR A 350 12.30 6.65 -8.31
N ASP A 351 12.84 7.86 -8.38
CA ASP A 351 13.99 8.23 -7.57
C ASP A 351 13.52 8.54 -6.14
N GLY A 352 14.07 7.81 -5.16
CA GLY A 352 13.60 7.90 -3.77
C GLY A 352 12.19 7.34 -3.56
N PHE A 353 11.56 7.75 -2.46
CA PHE A 353 10.23 7.33 -2.04
C PHE A 353 9.13 8.24 -2.61
N THR A 354 7.93 7.68 -2.80
CA THR A 354 6.70 8.47 -2.92
C THR A 354 6.31 9.08 -1.57
N ASP A 355 5.40 10.06 -1.54
CA ASP A 355 4.97 10.70 -0.29
C ASP A 355 4.37 9.70 0.71
N ALA A 356 3.65 8.69 0.24
CA ALA A 356 3.11 7.64 1.09
C ALA A 356 4.21 6.77 1.70
N GLU A 357 5.17 6.32 0.89
CA GLU A 357 6.31 5.53 1.36
C GLU A 357 7.22 6.35 2.30
N ALA A 358 7.43 7.64 2.01
CA ALA A 358 8.18 8.54 2.86
C ALA A 358 7.52 8.73 4.23
N LYS A 359 6.19 8.87 4.28
CA LYS A 359 5.43 8.91 5.55
C LYS A 359 5.59 7.63 6.36
N VAL A 360 5.57 6.45 5.72
CA VAL A 360 5.80 5.16 6.40
C VAL A 360 7.22 5.12 7.00
N ARG A 361 8.22 5.56 6.24
CA ARG A 361 9.61 5.66 6.71
C ARG A 361 9.73 6.62 7.90
N ASP A 362 9.15 7.80 7.78
CA ASP A 362 9.25 8.87 8.78
C ASP A 362 8.43 8.54 10.05
N ALA A 363 7.40 7.70 9.93
CA ALA A 363 6.66 7.10 11.04
C ALA A 363 7.45 6.00 11.80
N GLY A 364 8.71 5.74 11.41
CA GLY A 364 9.58 4.77 12.09
C GLY A 364 9.61 3.38 11.46
N PHE A 365 9.05 3.21 10.26
CA PHE A 365 8.99 1.93 9.53
C PHE A 365 9.78 1.98 8.20
N PRO A 366 11.10 2.21 8.24
CA PRO A 366 11.89 2.40 7.04
C PRO A 366 12.03 1.13 6.19
N ALA A 367 12.02 -0.06 6.80
CA ALA A 367 12.12 -1.33 6.07
C ALA A 367 10.85 -1.63 5.27
N GLU A 368 9.70 -1.22 5.81
CA GLU A 368 8.38 -1.36 5.20
C GLU A 368 8.24 -0.40 4.02
N ALA A 369 8.69 0.85 4.16
CA ALA A 369 8.75 1.80 3.06
C ALA A 369 9.63 1.28 1.90
N GLU A 370 10.79 0.71 2.24
CA GLU A 370 11.70 0.05 1.29
C GLU A 370 11.02 -1.14 0.59
N ALA A 371 10.33 -2.00 1.34
CA ALA A 371 9.59 -3.14 0.77
C ALA A 371 8.45 -2.69 -0.15
N CYS A 372 7.69 -1.66 0.24
CA CYS A 372 6.59 -1.11 -0.57
C CYS A 372 7.09 -0.60 -1.93
N LYS A 373 8.17 0.18 -1.92
CA LYS A 373 8.82 0.67 -3.13
C LYS A 373 9.28 -0.49 -4.03
N SER A 374 10.01 -1.46 -3.45
CA SER A 374 10.51 -2.62 -4.20
C SER A 374 9.39 -3.43 -4.86
N LEU A 375 8.28 -3.65 -4.15
CA LEU A 375 7.12 -4.37 -4.69
C LEU A 375 6.44 -3.61 -5.83
N ARG A 376 6.24 -2.30 -5.69
CA ARG A 376 5.64 -1.45 -6.73
C ARG A 376 6.47 -1.45 -8.01
N GLU A 377 7.79 -1.46 -7.86
CA GLU A 377 8.74 -1.37 -8.98
C GLU A 377 9.07 -2.74 -9.62
N LEU A 378 8.68 -3.84 -8.97
CA LEU A 378 9.00 -5.21 -9.39
C LEU A 378 8.52 -5.58 -10.80
N CYS A 379 7.39 -5.02 -11.23
CA CYS A 379 6.77 -5.32 -12.52
C CYS A 379 7.39 -4.53 -13.68
N PHE A 380 8.39 -3.67 -13.43
CA PHE A 380 9.01 -2.88 -14.48
C PHE A 380 9.66 -3.79 -15.56
N PRO A 381 9.57 -3.47 -16.86
CA PRO A 381 9.99 -4.39 -17.92
C PRO A 381 11.47 -4.75 -17.88
N ILE A 382 11.78 -6.03 -17.67
CA ILE A 382 13.14 -6.52 -17.42
C ILE A 382 14.12 -6.24 -18.58
N HIS A 383 13.65 -6.29 -19.83
CA HIS A 383 14.49 -6.01 -21.00
C HIS A 383 14.82 -4.51 -21.14
N VAL A 384 13.96 -3.63 -20.62
CA VAL A 384 14.23 -2.19 -20.55
C VAL A 384 15.29 -1.92 -19.49
N LEU A 385 15.20 -2.59 -18.33
CA LEU A 385 16.23 -2.53 -17.28
C LEU A 385 17.59 -3.00 -17.80
N GLU A 386 17.63 -4.13 -18.51
CA GLU A 386 18.85 -4.67 -19.10
C GLU A 386 19.51 -3.70 -20.10
N LYS A 387 18.72 -3.04 -20.95
CA LYS A 387 19.21 -2.01 -21.87
C LYS A 387 19.77 -0.80 -21.10
N GLY A 388 19.05 -0.33 -20.09
CA GLY A 388 19.47 0.81 -19.26
C GLY A 388 20.78 0.55 -18.51
N MET A 389 21.00 -0.68 -18.02
CA MET A 389 22.25 -1.09 -17.38
C MET A 389 23.47 -1.07 -18.30
N ASN A 390 23.26 -1.24 -19.61
CA ASN A 390 24.33 -1.33 -20.61
C ASN A 390 24.44 -0.07 -21.49
N LEU A 391 23.79 1.03 -21.10
CA LEU A 391 23.81 2.27 -21.86
C LEU A 391 25.22 2.89 -21.91
N ARG A 392 25.60 3.36 -23.09
CA ARG A 392 26.78 4.20 -23.32
C ARG A 392 26.38 5.56 -23.89
N LEU A 393 26.41 6.59 -23.05
CA LEU A 393 26.03 7.95 -23.41
C LEU A 393 26.78 8.49 -24.64
N GLN A 394 28.08 8.20 -24.76
CA GLN A 394 28.92 8.68 -25.86
C GLN A 394 28.57 8.07 -27.24
N GLU A 395 27.77 7.01 -27.27
CA GLU A 395 27.30 6.36 -28.50
C GLU A 395 25.96 6.93 -28.99
N ALA A 396 25.40 7.92 -28.28
CA ALA A 396 24.14 8.53 -28.63
C ALA A 396 24.19 9.27 -29.98
N GLN A 397 23.07 9.23 -30.70
CA GLN A 397 22.90 9.71 -32.07
C GLN A 397 22.02 10.96 -32.12
N ALA A 398 22.18 11.74 -33.18
CA ALA A 398 21.39 12.94 -33.46
C ALA A 398 20.93 12.94 -34.91
N SER A 399 19.81 13.61 -35.19
CA SER A 399 19.40 13.91 -36.57
C SER A 399 20.32 14.95 -37.21
N GLU A 400 20.84 15.88 -36.41
CA GLU A 400 21.82 16.89 -36.81
C GLU A 400 23.17 16.59 -36.14
N GLU A 401 24.22 16.33 -36.93
CA GLU A 401 25.54 15.98 -36.40
C GLU A 401 26.20 17.13 -35.62
N ALA A 402 25.77 18.37 -35.83
CA ALA A 402 26.19 19.52 -35.03
C ALA A 402 25.73 19.37 -33.57
N ASP A 403 24.45 19.04 -33.33
CA ASP A 403 23.92 18.79 -31.99
C ASP A 403 24.73 17.72 -31.26
N ARG A 404 25.04 16.61 -31.96
CA ARG A 404 25.81 15.51 -31.37
C ARG A 404 27.18 15.97 -30.89
N ARG A 405 27.89 16.75 -31.71
CA ARG A 405 29.21 17.30 -31.36
C ARG A 405 29.11 18.30 -30.22
N HIS A 406 28.21 19.28 -30.34
CA HIS A 406 28.06 20.36 -29.36
C HIS A 406 27.65 19.82 -27.98
N ILE A 407 26.69 18.89 -27.93
CA ILE A 407 26.24 18.28 -26.67
C ILE A 407 27.34 17.45 -26.02
N LEU A 408 27.97 16.53 -26.74
CA LEU A 408 29.01 15.68 -26.17
C LEU A 408 30.21 16.51 -25.68
N ASN A 409 30.60 17.55 -26.42
CA ASN A 409 31.62 18.49 -25.97
C ASN A 409 31.18 19.33 -24.76
N SER A 410 29.90 19.70 -24.66
CA SER A 410 29.32 20.38 -23.50
C SER A 410 29.35 19.47 -22.25
N VAL A 411 28.99 18.19 -22.39
CA VAL A 411 29.02 17.18 -21.31
C VAL A 411 30.41 17.03 -20.70
N VAL A 412 31.47 17.13 -21.51
CA VAL A 412 32.87 17.06 -21.02
C VAL A 412 33.43 18.42 -20.59
N GLY A 413 32.61 19.48 -20.58
CA GLY A 413 32.95 20.79 -20.04
C GLY A 413 33.72 21.73 -20.99
N LYS A 414 33.70 21.47 -22.31
CA LYS A 414 34.31 22.37 -23.30
C LYS A 414 33.57 23.71 -23.39
N GLN A 415 34.30 24.76 -23.74
CA GLN A 415 33.76 26.10 -23.92
C GLN A 415 33.11 26.27 -25.29
N LEU A 416 32.31 27.34 -25.46
CA LEU A 416 31.54 27.61 -26.69
C LEU A 416 32.37 27.53 -27.99
N HIS A 417 33.60 28.04 -27.97
CA HIS A 417 34.48 28.06 -29.14
C HIS A 417 35.10 26.70 -29.48
N GLU A 418 34.94 25.70 -28.62
CA GLU A 418 35.51 24.34 -28.73
C GLU A 418 34.41 23.29 -29.01
N LEU A 419 33.13 23.69 -29.07
CA LEU A 419 32.00 22.77 -29.22
C LEU A 419 31.98 22.05 -30.58
N ASP A 420 32.55 22.67 -31.62
CA ASP A 420 32.64 22.08 -32.96
C ASP A 420 33.69 20.98 -33.12
N GLU A 421 34.59 20.83 -32.15
CA GLU A 421 35.65 19.83 -32.18
C GLU A 421 35.10 18.39 -32.19
N ALA A 422 35.93 17.41 -32.56
CA ALA A 422 35.55 16.01 -32.42
C ALA A 422 35.37 15.67 -30.92
N PRO A 423 34.22 15.10 -30.51
CA PRO A 423 34.01 14.71 -29.12
C PRO A 423 34.95 13.54 -28.76
N PRO A 424 35.48 13.51 -27.53
CA PRO A 424 36.33 12.42 -27.09
C PRO A 424 35.55 11.09 -27.09
N LEU A 425 36.24 9.97 -27.34
CA LEU A 425 35.63 8.63 -27.28
C LEU A 425 35.37 8.17 -25.83
N GLU A 426 36.21 8.62 -24.90
CA GLU A 426 36.12 8.30 -23.47
C GLU A 426 36.39 9.57 -22.65
N HIS A 427 35.66 9.73 -21.54
CA HIS A 427 35.82 10.84 -20.61
C HIS A 427 35.24 10.46 -19.24
N ALA A 428 35.78 11.04 -18.16
CA ALA A 428 35.33 10.76 -16.79
C ALA A 428 33.82 11.02 -16.61
N ASN A 429 33.31 12.13 -17.15
CA ASN A 429 31.87 12.46 -17.10
C ASN A 429 31.00 11.41 -17.80
N TYR A 430 31.45 10.82 -18.92
CA TYR A 430 30.70 9.74 -19.56
C TYR A 430 30.67 8.49 -18.70
N THR A 431 31.83 8.12 -18.13
CA THR A 431 31.94 6.99 -17.21
C THR A 431 31.03 7.16 -16.00
N GLU A 432 30.99 8.35 -15.41
CA GLU A 432 30.17 8.66 -14.25
C GLU A 432 28.67 8.58 -14.55
N VAL A 433 28.20 9.20 -15.65
CA VAL A 433 26.78 9.11 -16.03
C VAL A 433 26.37 7.67 -16.32
N ASN A 434 27.16 6.94 -17.12
CA ASN A 434 26.86 5.56 -17.47
C ASN A 434 26.82 4.66 -16.21
N ALA A 435 27.75 4.84 -15.28
CA ALA A 435 27.80 4.09 -14.03
C ALA A 435 26.60 4.38 -13.14
N GLN A 436 26.30 5.65 -12.87
CA GLN A 436 25.18 6.04 -12.01
C GLN A 436 23.83 5.59 -12.60
N LEU A 437 23.62 5.76 -13.91
CA LEU A 437 22.41 5.31 -14.57
C LEU A 437 22.29 3.78 -14.55
N GLY A 438 23.35 3.07 -14.91
CA GLY A 438 23.35 1.61 -14.93
C GLY A 438 23.09 1.02 -13.56
N SER A 439 23.71 1.58 -12.52
CA SER A 439 23.50 1.24 -11.12
C SER A 439 22.04 1.44 -10.66
N ARG A 440 21.37 2.51 -11.10
CA ARG A 440 19.93 2.74 -10.82
C ARG A 440 19.05 1.64 -11.42
N PHE A 441 19.27 1.29 -12.69
CA PHE A 441 18.55 0.18 -13.32
C PHE A 441 18.91 -1.18 -12.70
N ALA A 442 20.14 -1.36 -12.23
CA ALA A 442 20.58 -2.59 -11.57
C ALA A 442 19.85 -2.84 -10.24
N VAL A 443 19.58 -1.80 -9.45
CA VAL A 443 18.76 -1.92 -8.23
C VAL A 443 17.34 -2.40 -8.59
N ALA A 444 16.68 -1.76 -9.54
CA ALA A 444 15.35 -2.17 -10.00
C ALA A 444 15.36 -3.57 -10.65
N CYS A 445 16.47 -3.96 -11.28
CA CYS A 445 16.62 -5.26 -11.94
C CYS A 445 17.02 -6.38 -10.97
N PHE A 446 17.41 -6.07 -9.72
CA PHE A 446 17.94 -7.06 -8.79
C PHE A 446 16.97 -8.22 -8.59
N GLU A 447 15.75 -7.96 -8.13
CA GLU A 447 14.76 -9.04 -7.95
C GLU A 447 14.30 -9.69 -9.28
N PRO A 448 13.92 -8.93 -10.33
CA PRO A 448 13.53 -9.51 -11.62
C PRO A 448 14.60 -10.45 -12.21
N ALA A 449 15.89 -10.15 -12.02
CA ALA A 449 16.99 -10.98 -12.52
C ALA A 449 17.02 -12.40 -11.92
N PHE A 450 16.48 -12.58 -10.72
CA PHE A 450 16.36 -13.90 -10.09
C PHE A 450 14.98 -14.53 -10.26
N LYS A 451 13.93 -13.76 -10.57
CA LYS A 451 12.60 -14.33 -10.86
C LYS A 451 12.51 -14.80 -12.32
N LYS A 452 12.86 -13.92 -13.26
CA LYS A 452 12.67 -14.11 -14.71
C LYS A 452 13.98 -14.00 -15.53
N GLY A 453 15.06 -13.52 -14.92
CA GLY A 453 16.32 -13.24 -15.62
C GLY A 453 17.30 -14.40 -15.79
N SER A 454 18.19 -14.24 -16.76
CA SER A 454 19.29 -15.15 -17.07
C SER A 454 20.48 -14.98 -16.10
N PRO A 455 21.38 -15.97 -15.99
CA PRO A 455 22.61 -15.84 -15.20
C PRO A 455 23.52 -14.68 -15.63
N SER A 456 23.56 -14.35 -16.92
CA SER A 456 24.33 -13.20 -17.44
C SER A 456 23.76 -11.86 -16.96
N LEU A 457 22.43 -11.76 -16.84
CA LEU A 457 21.77 -10.57 -16.32
C LEU A 457 22.13 -10.35 -14.84
N ARG A 458 22.15 -11.40 -14.03
CA ARG A 458 22.55 -11.35 -12.62
C ARG A 458 23.98 -10.84 -12.43
N LEU A 459 24.90 -11.26 -13.30
CA LEU A 459 26.28 -10.77 -13.30
C LEU A 459 26.37 -9.30 -13.76
N SER A 460 25.51 -8.90 -14.69
CA SER A 460 25.41 -7.52 -15.16
C SER A 460 24.92 -6.59 -14.04
N VAL A 461 23.94 -7.04 -13.23
CA VAL A 461 23.49 -6.35 -12.02
C VAL A 461 24.64 -6.11 -11.05
N ALA A 462 25.42 -7.15 -10.70
CA ALA A 462 26.56 -6.99 -9.80
C ALA A 462 27.59 -5.98 -10.35
N ARG A 463 27.93 -6.08 -11.63
CA ARG A 463 28.91 -5.18 -12.27
C ARG A 463 28.43 -3.73 -12.31
N ALA A 464 27.17 -3.51 -12.65
CA ALA A 464 26.59 -2.17 -12.73
C ALA A 464 26.54 -1.48 -11.36
N LEU A 465 26.19 -2.22 -10.29
CA LEU A 465 26.26 -1.69 -8.92
C LEU A 465 27.70 -1.38 -8.50
N GLN A 466 28.64 -2.29 -8.75
CA GLN A 466 30.05 -2.12 -8.39
C GLN A 466 30.73 -0.96 -9.14
N ALA A 467 30.33 -0.71 -10.39
CA ALA A 467 30.91 0.32 -11.24
C ALA A 467 30.57 1.75 -10.81
N ASP A 468 29.65 1.94 -9.86
CA ASP A 468 29.18 3.23 -9.38
C ASP A 468 29.74 3.58 -7.99
N PRO A 469 30.97 4.13 -7.90
CA PRO A 469 31.55 4.58 -6.65
C PRO A 469 30.88 5.83 -6.05
N TRP A 470 29.91 6.45 -6.74
CA TRP A 470 29.21 7.65 -6.26
C TRP A 470 27.95 7.31 -5.47
N ARG A 471 27.37 6.12 -5.69
CA ARG A 471 26.24 5.62 -4.90
C ARG A 471 26.53 5.67 -3.40
N ARG A 472 25.68 6.41 -2.68
CA ARG A 472 25.74 6.53 -1.22
C ARG A 472 24.79 5.59 -0.50
N GLN A 473 23.66 5.25 -1.13
CA GLN A 473 22.65 4.39 -0.54
C GLN A 473 22.34 3.19 -1.44
N LEU A 474 22.25 2.01 -0.81
CA LEU A 474 21.84 0.77 -1.45
C LEU A 474 20.89 0.00 -0.54
N VAL A 475 19.74 -0.35 -1.09
CA VAL A 475 18.71 -1.16 -0.44
C VAL A 475 18.46 -2.36 -1.33
N LEU A 476 18.61 -3.58 -0.79
CA LEU A 476 18.34 -4.82 -1.51
C LEU A 476 17.50 -5.76 -0.65
N ASN A 477 16.43 -6.30 -1.23
CA ASN A 477 15.57 -7.29 -0.57
C ASN A 477 15.78 -8.67 -1.23
N ILE A 478 16.46 -9.56 -0.53
CA ILE A 478 16.71 -10.94 -0.97
C ILE A 478 15.51 -11.83 -0.63
N ASP A 479 14.74 -11.49 0.40
CA ASP A 479 13.63 -12.32 0.88
C ASP A 479 12.52 -12.50 -0.17
N ASN A 480 12.31 -11.48 -1.01
CA ASN A 480 11.37 -11.52 -2.13
C ASN A 480 11.78 -12.47 -3.28
N ILE A 481 13.00 -13.02 -3.26
CA ILE A 481 13.53 -13.93 -4.28
C ILE A 481 13.19 -15.38 -3.90
N PRO A 482 12.83 -16.25 -4.87
CA PRO A 482 12.58 -17.67 -4.60
C PRO A 482 13.71 -18.31 -3.80
N LYS A 483 13.36 -19.11 -2.77
CA LYS A 483 14.28 -19.62 -1.74
C LYS A 483 15.52 -20.28 -2.34
N GLU A 484 15.35 -21.10 -3.38
CA GLU A 484 16.42 -21.80 -4.07
C GLU A 484 17.41 -20.89 -4.82
N ARG A 485 17.07 -19.61 -5.04
CA ARG A 485 17.91 -18.60 -5.71
C ARG A 485 18.49 -17.55 -4.75
N GLN A 486 18.04 -17.49 -3.50
CA GLN A 486 18.47 -16.47 -2.53
C GLN A 486 19.98 -16.49 -2.26
N ALA A 487 20.61 -17.67 -2.17
CA ALA A 487 22.05 -17.77 -1.99
C ALA A 487 22.85 -17.15 -3.17
N ALA A 488 22.35 -17.33 -4.40
CA ALA A 488 22.95 -16.70 -5.58
C ALA A 488 22.72 -15.19 -5.59
N ALA A 489 21.55 -14.73 -5.14
CA ALA A 489 21.24 -13.32 -4.99
C ALA A 489 22.13 -12.63 -3.97
N PHE A 490 22.39 -13.28 -2.83
CA PHE A 490 23.36 -12.82 -1.87
C PHE A 490 24.77 -12.71 -2.46
N GLY A 491 25.21 -13.71 -3.23
CA GLY A 491 26.50 -13.66 -3.93
C GLY A 491 26.63 -12.46 -4.88
N VAL A 492 25.56 -12.14 -5.62
CA VAL A 492 25.49 -10.95 -6.50
C VAL A 492 25.50 -9.65 -5.70
N CYS A 493 24.75 -9.59 -4.59
CA CYS A 493 24.75 -8.45 -3.67
C CYS A 493 26.16 -8.15 -3.17
N VAL A 494 26.84 -9.15 -2.57
CA VAL A 494 28.19 -9.01 -2.00
C VAL A 494 29.23 -8.65 -3.07
N ALA A 495 29.12 -9.21 -4.28
CA ALA A 495 29.99 -8.87 -5.40
C ALA A 495 29.75 -7.46 -5.94
N GLY A 496 28.52 -6.95 -5.82
CA GLY A 496 28.08 -5.66 -6.36
C GLY A 496 28.18 -4.47 -5.40
N LEU A 497 28.65 -4.64 -4.16
CA LEU A 497 28.70 -3.55 -3.19
C LEU A 497 29.57 -2.37 -3.69
N PRO A 498 29.01 -1.15 -3.80
CA PRO A 498 29.77 0.04 -4.18
C PRO A 498 30.84 0.42 -3.17
N ALA A 499 31.98 0.94 -3.65
CA ALA A 499 33.16 1.18 -2.81
C ALA A 499 33.00 2.31 -1.76
N ASN A 500 32.21 3.36 -2.06
CA ASN A 500 32.02 4.51 -1.16
C ASN A 500 30.60 4.61 -0.59
N LEU A 501 29.94 3.46 -0.44
CA LEU A 501 28.60 3.37 0.13
C LEU A 501 28.60 3.93 1.57
N GLN A 502 27.58 4.70 1.90
CA GLN A 502 27.36 5.28 3.23
C GLN A 502 26.21 4.57 3.95
N ASP A 503 25.17 4.16 3.22
CA ASP A 503 23.97 3.56 3.78
C ASP A 503 23.69 2.22 3.08
N LEU A 504 23.70 1.13 3.83
CA LEU A 504 23.39 -0.22 3.34
C LEU A 504 22.20 -0.79 4.11
N SER A 505 21.15 -1.17 3.39
CA SER A 505 20.02 -1.95 3.90
C SER A 505 19.93 -3.28 3.15
N LEU A 506 20.03 -4.39 3.87
CA LEU A 506 19.88 -5.74 3.31
C LEU A 506 18.83 -6.52 4.11
N ILE A 507 17.78 -6.96 3.41
CA ILE A 507 16.70 -7.76 4.00
C ILE A 507 16.83 -9.19 3.51
N TRP A 508 17.09 -10.13 4.42
CA TRP A 508 17.20 -11.55 4.11
C TRP A 508 16.73 -12.42 5.29
N LYS A 509 15.43 -12.72 5.32
CA LYS A 509 14.79 -13.36 6.47
C LYS A 509 14.81 -14.88 6.44
N SER A 510 15.72 -15.54 5.71
CA SER A 510 15.82 -17.01 5.75
C SER A 510 17.16 -17.52 5.19
N PHE A 511 17.60 -18.72 5.59
CA PHE A 511 18.76 -19.43 5.01
C PHE A 511 20.16 -18.80 5.12
N ALA A 512 20.33 -17.61 5.69
CA ALA A 512 21.66 -17.08 5.95
C ALA A 512 22.36 -17.91 7.05
N ALA A 513 23.67 -18.11 6.89
CA ALA A 513 24.55 -18.79 7.82
C ALA A 513 25.78 -17.93 8.17
N ASP A 514 26.59 -18.39 9.12
CA ASP A 514 27.81 -17.69 9.55
C ASP A 514 28.77 -17.37 8.40
N SER A 515 28.89 -18.25 7.41
CA SER A 515 29.73 -18.03 6.22
C SER A 515 29.23 -16.87 5.35
N ASN A 516 27.92 -16.64 5.31
CA ASN A 516 27.34 -15.48 4.61
C ASN A 516 27.67 -14.19 5.37
N LEU A 517 27.51 -14.16 6.69
CA LEU A 517 27.86 -12.99 7.50
C LEU A 517 29.34 -12.64 7.37
N ALA A 518 30.23 -13.64 7.41
CA ALA A 518 31.65 -13.44 7.20
C ALA A 518 31.95 -12.87 5.80
N ALA A 519 31.33 -13.41 4.75
CA ALA A 519 31.51 -12.92 3.37
C ALA A 519 31.00 -11.47 3.19
N LEU A 520 29.87 -11.13 3.82
CA LEU A 520 29.36 -9.75 3.83
C LEU A 520 30.32 -8.82 4.55
N ALA A 521 30.76 -9.22 5.76
CA ALA A 521 31.66 -8.45 6.62
C ALA A 521 32.98 -8.08 5.92
N GLU A 522 33.54 -8.98 5.11
CA GLU A 522 34.76 -8.72 4.33
C GLU A 522 34.57 -7.68 3.21
N LYS A 523 33.34 -7.46 2.77
CA LYS A 523 33.00 -6.53 1.67
C LYS A 523 32.33 -5.25 2.12
N LEU A 524 32.02 -5.09 3.41
CA LEU A 524 31.43 -3.87 3.94
C LEU A 524 32.36 -2.66 3.69
N PRO A 525 31.86 -1.59 3.05
CA PRO A 525 32.64 -0.39 2.82
C PRO A 525 33.03 0.33 4.11
N ILE A 526 34.27 0.83 4.18
CA ILE A 526 34.77 1.62 5.32
C ILE A 526 34.09 2.99 5.45
N SER A 527 33.38 3.46 4.43
CA SER A 527 32.66 4.74 4.44
C SER A 527 31.24 4.64 5.00
N LEU A 528 30.81 3.47 5.48
CA LEU A 528 29.46 3.27 6.00
C LEU A 528 29.19 4.15 7.23
N HIS A 529 28.08 4.87 7.17
CA HIS A 529 27.47 5.65 8.24
C HIS A 529 26.21 4.96 8.77
N GLN A 530 25.48 4.25 7.93
CA GLN A 530 24.29 3.48 8.32
C GLN A 530 24.37 2.04 7.80
N LEU A 531 24.07 1.09 8.68
CA LEU A 531 23.99 -0.33 8.35
C LEU A 531 22.72 -0.93 8.95
N ARG A 532 21.82 -1.40 8.07
CA ARG A 532 20.62 -2.15 8.42
C ARG A 532 20.71 -3.55 7.84
N LEU A 533 20.71 -4.57 8.70
CA LEU A 533 20.67 -5.97 8.28
C LEU A 533 19.53 -6.68 9.00
N ASP A 534 18.65 -7.30 8.23
CA ASP A 534 17.55 -8.11 8.76
C ASP A 534 17.74 -9.58 8.38
N PHE A 535 18.13 -10.38 9.38
CA PHE A 535 18.33 -11.82 9.29
C PHE A 535 17.30 -12.61 10.11
N THR A 536 16.10 -12.06 10.29
CA THR A 536 15.00 -12.74 11.00
C THR A 536 14.83 -14.17 10.49
N THR A 537 14.65 -15.16 11.37
CA THR A 537 14.50 -16.60 11.07
C THR A 537 15.70 -17.31 10.42
N CYS A 538 16.88 -16.67 10.37
CA CYS A 538 18.12 -17.33 9.93
C CYS A 538 18.72 -18.19 11.04
N SER A 539 18.15 -19.39 11.24
CA SER A 539 18.51 -20.31 12.32
C SER A 539 19.93 -20.87 12.26
N GLN A 540 20.67 -20.67 11.17
CA GLN A 540 22.06 -21.10 10.99
C GLN A 540 23.09 -20.01 11.35
N ILE A 541 22.62 -18.83 11.78
CA ILE A 541 23.50 -17.80 12.34
C ILE A 541 23.74 -18.11 13.81
N SER A 542 25.00 -18.20 14.20
CA SER A 542 25.47 -18.40 15.57
C SER A 542 26.32 -17.22 16.05
N ASP A 543 26.84 -17.31 17.27
CA ASP A 543 27.80 -16.36 17.84
C ASP A 543 29.02 -16.11 16.93
N ALA A 544 29.45 -17.11 16.16
CA ALA A 544 30.58 -16.99 15.25
C ALA A 544 30.30 -16.04 14.08
N GLY A 545 29.10 -16.12 13.48
CA GLY A 545 28.67 -15.21 12.42
C GLY A 545 28.50 -13.78 12.93
N VAL A 546 27.90 -13.61 14.10
CA VAL A 546 27.75 -12.31 14.76
C VAL A 546 29.13 -11.69 15.05
N ALA A 547 30.07 -12.46 15.60
CA ALA A 547 31.44 -12.01 15.86
C ALA A 547 32.20 -11.63 14.58
N ALA A 548 32.01 -12.40 13.49
CA ALA A 548 32.63 -12.11 12.20
C ALA A 548 32.14 -10.78 11.61
N LEU A 549 30.82 -10.53 11.67
CA LEU A 549 30.22 -9.26 11.27
C LEU A 549 30.72 -8.09 12.13
N ALA A 550 30.65 -8.26 13.46
CA ALA A 550 31.06 -7.25 14.43
C ALA A 550 32.52 -6.82 14.23
N GLY A 551 33.42 -7.76 13.92
CA GLY A 551 34.84 -7.51 13.69
C GLY A 551 35.18 -6.63 12.49
N ARG A 552 34.22 -6.33 11.61
CA ARG A 552 34.40 -5.51 10.39
C ARG A 552 33.46 -4.32 10.29
N LEU A 553 32.74 -3.97 11.36
CA LEU A 553 31.91 -2.76 11.38
C LEU A 553 32.77 -1.51 11.15
N SER A 554 32.25 -0.57 10.35
CA SER A 554 32.96 0.66 10.06
C SER A 554 33.12 1.53 11.32
N ILE A 555 34.29 2.17 11.45
CA ILE A 555 34.55 3.15 12.51
C ILE A 555 33.76 4.45 12.32
N SER A 556 33.24 4.74 11.13
CA SER A 556 32.41 5.92 10.84
C SER A 556 30.92 5.68 11.06
N LEU A 557 30.53 4.47 11.48
CA LEU A 557 29.14 4.08 11.58
C LEU A 557 28.40 4.87 12.67
N GLN A 558 27.37 5.60 12.26
CA GLN A 558 26.52 6.41 13.12
C GLN A 558 25.21 5.70 13.46
N GLN A 559 24.72 4.81 12.60
CA GLN A 559 23.49 4.05 12.83
C GLN A 559 23.72 2.57 12.53
N LEU A 560 23.33 1.73 13.48
CA LEU A 560 23.39 0.28 13.35
C LEU A 560 22.04 -0.32 13.73
N GLN A 561 21.43 -1.03 12.79
CA GLN A 561 20.21 -1.79 12.99
C GLN A 561 20.46 -3.24 12.60
N LEU A 562 20.33 -4.16 13.56
CA LEU A 562 20.48 -5.59 13.32
C LEU A 562 19.26 -6.34 13.86
N SER A 563 18.62 -7.13 13.00
CA SER A 563 17.60 -8.09 13.42
C SER A 563 18.11 -9.51 13.30
N PHE A 564 18.09 -10.22 14.43
CA PHE A 564 18.36 -11.65 14.55
C PHE A 564 17.19 -12.37 15.22
N ALA A 565 15.97 -11.86 15.05
CA ALA A 565 14.77 -12.50 15.56
C ALA A 565 14.70 -13.97 15.10
N TYR A 566 14.36 -14.89 16.00
CA TYR A 566 14.30 -16.34 15.77
C TYR A 566 15.64 -17.00 15.39
N CYS A 567 16.78 -16.34 15.59
CA CYS A 567 18.11 -16.95 15.50
C CYS A 567 18.45 -17.65 16.83
N SER A 568 18.04 -18.90 16.97
CA SER A 568 18.12 -19.65 18.23
C SER A 568 19.53 -20.05 18.68
N GLN A 569 20.56 -19.90 17.83
CA GLN A 569 21.95 -20.24 18.13
C GLN A 569 22.79 -19.03 18.61
N ILE A 570 22.17 -17.86 18.76
CA ILE A 570 22.83 -16.69 19.33
C ILE A 570 22.66 -16.72 20.85
N SER A 571 23.78 -16.61 21.56
CA SER A 571 23.87 -16.62 23.02
C SER A 571 24.47 -15.32 23.55
N ASP A 572 24.65 -15.25 24.88
CA ASP A 572 25.38 -14.17 25.56
C ASP A 572 26.77 -13.91 24.96
N ALA A 573 27.45 -14.95 24.45
CA ALA A 573 28.77 -14.80 23.83
C ALA A 573 28.71 -14.03 22.51
N GLY A 574 27.68 -14.24 21.68
CA GLY A 574 27.46 -13.48 20.45
C GLY A 574 27.11 -12.02 20.73
N VAL A 575 26.26 -11.77 21.73
CA VAL A 575 25.92 -10.41 22.18
C VAL A 575 27.17 -9.69 22.72
N ALA A 576 27.98 -10.35 23.54
CA ALA A 576 29.24 -9.80 24.05
C ALA A 576 30.25 -9.50 22.92
N ALA A 577 30.39 -10.41 21.95
CA ALA A 577 31.27 -10.22 20.80
C ALA A 577 30.84 -9.02 19.93
N LEU A 578 29.53 -8.82 19.75
CA LEU A 578 28.99 -7.63 19.09
C LEU A 578 29.30 -6.36 19.89
N ALA A 579 29.02 -6.39 21.20
CA ALA A 579 29.22 -5.27 22.11
C ALA A 579 30.67 -4.78 22.14
N GLU A 580 31.64 -5.70 22.16
CA GLU A 580 33.08 -5.37 22.16
C GLU A 580 33.54 -4.58 20.94
N LYS A 581 32.81 -4.65 19.83
CA LYS A 581 33.19 -4.03 18.55
C LYS A 581 32.25 -2.90 18.11
N LEU A 582 31.34 -2.46 18.98
CA LEU A 582 30.48 -1.32 18.67
C LEU A 582 31.30 -0.04 18.39
N PRO A 583 31.08 0.65 17.25
CA PRO A 583 31.79 1.88 16.93
C PRO A 583 31.51 3.01 17.92
N ILE A 584 32.54 3.77 18.30
CA ILE A 584 32.42 4.91 19.25
C ILE A 584 31.63 6.09 18.63
N SER A 585 31.55 6.16 17.31
CA SER A 585 30.79 7.18 16.57
C SER A 585 29.28 6.94 16.53
N LEU A 586 28.81 5.79 17.06
CA LEU A 586 27.43 5.34 16.95
C LEU A 586 26.45 6.24 17.72
N GLN A 587 25.51 6.83 17.01
CA GLN A 587 24.47 7.70 17.55
C GLN A 587 23.12 6.98 17.70
N GLN A 588 22.87 5.95 16.90
CA GLN A 588 21.66 5.14 16.96
C GLN A 588 22.00 3.65 16.94
N LEU A 589 21.47 2.91 17.90
CA LEU A 589 21.63 1.45 17.98
C LEU A 589 20.24 0.81 18.11
N GLN A 590 19.93 -0.09 17.19
CA GLN A 590 18.72 -0.90 17.23
C GLN A 590 19.09 -2.39 17.12
N LEU A 591 18.77 -3.17 18.14
CA LEU A 591 19.02 -4.61 18.15
C LEU A 591 17.74 -5.38 18.44
N TYR A 592 17.41 -6.31 17.55
CA TYR A 592 16.21 -7.14 17.67
C TYR A 592 16.60 -8.61 17.85
N PHE A 593 16.40 -9.11 19.07
CA PHE A 593 16.66 -10.49 19.50
C PHE A 593 15.35 -11.12 20.00
N VAL A 594 14.38 -11.26 19.11
CA VAL A 594 13.09 -11.88 19.45
C VAL A 594 13.24 -13.41 19.46
N MET A 595 12.76 -14.11 20.50
CA MET A 595 12.88 -15.59 20.63
C MET A 595 14.33 -16.12 20.55
N CYS A 596 15.29 -15.36 21.06
CA CYS A 596 16.66 -15.80 21.25
C CYS A 596 16.83 -16.32 22.69
N ASP A 597 16.38 -17.55 22.95
CA ASP A 597 16.28 -18.13 24.31
C ASP A 597 17.61 -18.34 25.03
N GLN A 598 18.76 -18.24 24.33
CA GLN A 598 20.09 -18.39 24.93
C GLN A 598 20.71 -17.05 25.39
N ILE A 599 19.97 -15.95 25.25
CA ILE A 599 20.36 -14.64 25.77
C ILE A 599 19.78 -14.48 27.17
N SER A 600 20.67 -14.23 28.13
CA SER A 600 20.39 -14.05 29.55
C SER A 600 20.87 -12.68 30.05
N ASP A 601 20.63 -12.37 31.33
CA ASP A 601 21.04 -11.11 31.95
C ASP A 601 22.54 -10.82 31.75
N ALA A 602 23.38 -11.87 31.62
CA ALA A 602 24.81 -11.73 31.36
C ALA A 602 25.10 -11.12 29.97
N GLY A 603 24.36 -11.51 28.93
CA GLY A 603 24.49 -10.93 27.59
C GLY A 603 24.07 -9.47 27.55
N VAL A 604 22.96 -9.13 28.21
CA VAL A 604 22.49 -7.73 28.34
C VAL A 604 23.48 -6.89 29.13
N ALA A 605 24.03 -7.41 30.23
CA ALA A 605 25.07 -6.73 31.01
C ALA A 605 26.34 -6.49 30.18
N ALA A 606 26.80 -7.49 29.41
CA ALA A 606 27.95 -7.35 28.53
C ALA A 606 27.72 -6.29 27.43
N LEU A 607 26.51 -6.22 26.88
CA LEU A 607 26.11 -5.15 25.94
C LEU A 607 26.13 -3.78 26.63
N ALA A 608 25.50 -3.67 27.79
CA ALA A 608 25.39 -2.44 28.56
C ALA A 608 26.77 -1.83 28.90
N GLU A 609 27.74 -2.65 29.29
CA GLU A 609 29.10 -2.22 29.60
C GLU A 609 29.83 -1.52 28.45
N LYS A 610 29.42 -1.77 27.20
CA LYS A 610 30.11 -1.28 25.99
C LYS A 610 29.27 -0.31 25.17
N LEU A 611 28.11 0.13 25.66
CA LEU A 611 27.28 1.11 24.95
C LEU A 611 28.06 2.41 24.68
N PRO A 612 28.12 2.89 23.43
CA PRO A 612 28.82 4.13 23.10
C PRO A 612 28.21 5.36 23.79
N ILE A 613 29.08 6.22 24.34
CA ILE A 613 28.68 7.45 25.04
C ILE A 613 28.03 8.48 24.10
N SER A 614 28.21 8.33 22.78
CA SER A 614 27.63 9.19 21.74
C SER A 614 26.19 8.80 21.35
N LEU A 615 25.63 7.73 21.93
CA LEU A 615 24.28 7.27 21.61
C LEU A 615 23.22 8.29 22.01
N HIS A 616 22.36 8.63 21.05
CA HIS A 616 21.17 9.46 21.23
C HIS A 616 19.88 8.64 21.14
N GLN A 617 19.91 7.50 20.45
CA GLN A 617 18.79 6.57 20.33
C GLN A 617 19.25 5.15 20.62
N LEU A 618 18.56 4.47 21.53
CA LEU A 618 18.77 3.06 21.84
C LEU A 618 17.44 2.33 21.80
N GLN A 619 17.36 1.31 20.94
CA GLN A 619 16.22 0.41 20.84
C GLN A 619 16.71 -1.02 21.02
N LEU A 620 16.19 -1.70 22.03
CA LEU A 620 16.50 -3.10 22.30
C LEU A 620 15.20 -3.89 22.40
N ASN A 621 15.11 -4.95 21.61
CA ASN A 621 13.96 -5.83 21.60
C ASN A 621 14.38 -7.25 21.97
N PHE A 622 13.96 -7.69 23.15
CA PHE A 622 14.22 -9.02 23.72
C PHE A 622 12.92 -9.78 23.95
N ARG A 623 11.91 -9.54 23.09
CA ARG A 623 10.61 -10.22 23.18
C ARG A 623 10.82 -11.74 23.16
N PHE A 624 10.21 -12.43 24.12
CA PHE A 624 10.32 -13.87 24.33
C PHE A 624 11.74 -14.40 24.61
N CYS A 625 12.68 -13.59 25.09
CA CYS A 625 13.91 -14.09 25.70
C CYS A 625 13.62 -14.57 27.13
N SER A 626 13.49 -15.89 27.31
CA SER A 626 12.99 -16.51 28.55
C SER A 626 13.91 -16.41 29.78
N GLN A 627 15.19 -16.00 29.61
CA GLN A 627 16.19 -15.91 30.69
C GLN A 627 16.46 -14.47 31.18
N MET A 628 15.53 -13.55 30.92
CA MET A 628 15.62 -12.13 31.31
C MET A 628 14.96 -11.87 32.66
N SER A 629 15.66 -11.16 33.54
CA SER A 629 15.17 -10.77 34.87
C SER A 629 15.43 -9.29 35.21
N ASP A 630 14.98 -8.88 36.40
CA ASP A 630 15.33 -7.59 37.02
C ASP A 630 16.84 -7.30 37.00
N ALA A 631 17.70 -8.33 37.09
CA ALA A 631 19.15 -8.14 37.07
C ALA A 631 19.65 -7.65 35.70
N GLY A 632 19.11 -8.16 34.59
CA GLY A 632 19.46 -7.69 33.24
C GLY A 632 18.96 -6.27 32.99
N VAL A 633 17.73 -5.96 33.41
CA VAL A 633 17.17 -4.60 33.34
C VAL A 633 18.01 -3.62 34.16
N ALA A 634 18.37 -3.98 35.39
CA ALA A 634 19.21 -3.15 36.26
C ALA A 634 20.63 -2.94 35.71
N ALA A 635 21.25 -4.00 35.17
CA ALA A 635 22.57 -3.91 34.56
C ALA A 635 22.57 -2.97 33.34
N LEU A 636 21.53 -3.04 32.50
CA LEU A 636 21.33 -2.11 31.40
C LEU A 636 21.14 -0.67 31.89
N ALA A 637 20.26 -0.47 32.88
CA ALA A 637 19.95 0.83 33.46
C ALA A 637 21.19 1.54 34.02
N GLU A 638 22.08 0.80 34.70
CA GLU A 638 23.29 1.36 35.31
C GLU A 638 24.25 1.99 34.29
N LYS A 639 24.20 1.56 33.02
CA LYS A 639 25.14 1.98 31.97
C LYS A 639 24.48 2.75 30.82
N LEU A 640 23.24 3.19 30.97
CA LEU A 640 22.57 4.01 29.95
C LEU A 640 23.36 5.30 29.66
N PRO A 641 23.69 5.59 28.38
CA PRO A 641 24.41 6.81 28.03
C PRO A 641 23.63 8.09 28.38
N ILE A 642 24.34 9.06 28.98
CA ILE A 642 23.74 10.33 29.45
C ILE A 642 23.23 11.18 28.28
N SER A 643 23.71 10.97 27.05
CA SER A 643 23.25 11.69 25.85
C SER A 643 21.96 11.16 25.24
N LEU A 644 21.41 10.05 25.76
CA LEU A 644 20.21 9.42 25.20
C LEU A 644 19.03 10.39 25.21
N ARG A 645 18.40 10.49 24.04
CA ARG A 645 17.17 11.27 23.80
C ARG A 645 15.99 10.36 23.55
N GLN A 646 16.22 9.15 23.04
CA GLN A 646 15.20 8.15 22.76
C GLN A 646 15.64 6.81 23.33
N LEU A 647 14.78 6.21 24.14
CA LEU A 647 14.99 4.88 24.70
C LEU A 647 13.75 4.04 24.47
N GLN A 648 13.92 2.92 23.79
CA GLN A 648 12.88 1.92 23.59
C GLN A 648 13.37 0.56 24.07
N LEU A 649 12.66 -0.01 25.03
CA LEU A 649 12.95 -1.32 25.57
C LEU A 649 11.70 -2.20 25.47
N ILE A 650 11.85 -3.34 24.80
CA ILE A 650 10.76 -4.29 24.58
C ILE A 650 11.08 -5.62 25.25
N PHE A 651 10.32 -5.94 26.29
CA PHE A 651 10.37 -7.18 27.07
C PHE A 651 8.95 -7.76 27.14
N ARG A 652 8.54 -8.50 26.09
CA ARG A 652 7.21 -9.10 26.00
C ARG A 652 7.27 -10.62 26.21
N PHE A 653 6.37 -11.15 27.04
CA PHE A 653 6.21 -12.58 27.32
C PHE A 653 4.80 -13.06 26.89
N CYS A 654 4.66 -14.34 26.51
CA CYS A 654 3.40 -14.86 25.94
C CYS A 654 2.37 -15.12 27.05
N SER A 655 1.12 -14.66 26.87
CA SER A 655 0.00 -14.91 27.77
C SER A 655 -0.91 -16.09 27.34
N GLN A 656 -0.61 -16.77 26.22
CA GLN A 656 -1.45 -17.86 25.69
C GLN A 656 -0.64 -19.12 25.32
N ILE A 657 -0.46 -20.02 26.28
CA ILE A 657 -0.46 -21.49 26.06
C ILE A 657 -1.07 -22.12 27.32
N SER A 658 -2.40 -22.22 27.35
CA SER A 658 -3.12 -23.14 28.22
C SER A 658 -3.82 -24.16 27.33
N ASP A 659 -3.07 -25.15 26.88
CA ASP A 659 -3.52 -26.54 26.81
C ASP A 659 -2.31 -27.43 26.49
N ALA A 660 -1.99 -28.30 27.44
CA ALA A 660 -0.95 -29.33 27.37
C ALA A 660 0.51 -28.88 27.13
N GLY A 661 1.19 -28.49 28.22
CA GLY A 661 2.58 -28.90 28.42
C GLY A 661 3.70 -28.00 27.89
N LEU A 662 3.80 -26.77 28.39
CA LEU A 662 5.07 -26.04 28.53
C LEU A 662 5.02 -25.26 29.85
N ASN A 663 5.93 -25.60 30.77
CA ASN A 663 5.99 -25.00 32.10
C ASN A 663 6.37 -23.50 31.99
N LEU A 664 5.41 -22.60 32.20
CA LEU A 664 5.56 -21.13 32.19
C LEU A 664 6.09 -20.56 33.52
N GLU A 665 6.69 -21.36 34.39
CA GLU A 665 7.29 -20.88 35.65
C GLU A 665 8.39 -19.82 35.45
N HIS A 666 8.92 -19.66 34.24
CA HIS A 666 9.97 -18.70 33.90
C HIS A 666 9.48 -17.33 33.39
N CYS A 667 8.17 -17.13 33.13
CA CYS A 667 7.61 -15.82 32.71
C CYS A 667 7.41 -14.81 33.87
N ARG A 668 8.22 -14.91 34.94
CA ARG A 668 7.97 -14.25 36.25
C ARG A 668 9.15 -13.42 36.78
N GLN A 669 10.09 -13.01 35.94
CA GLN A 669 11.38 -12.50 36.43
C GLN A 669 11.59 -10.98 36.37
N ILE A 670 10.74 -10.22 35.65
CA ILE A 670 10.74 -8.75 35.70
C ILE A 670 9.59 -8.29 36.62
N SER A 671 9.94 -7.52 37.63
CA SER A 671 9.07 -7.04 38.71
C SER A 671 9.21 -5.53 38.91
N ASP A 672 8.52 -5.01 39.93
CA ASP A 672 8.67 -3.64 40.41
C ASP A 672 10.15 -3.26 40.67
N ALA A 673 10.99 -4.21 41.09
CA ALA A 673 12.40 -3.95 41.36
C ALA A 673 13.18 -3.61 40.08
N GLY A 674 12.95 -4.31 38.97
CA GLY A 674 13.57 -4.01 37.68
C GLY A 674 13.09 -2.68 37.10
N VAL A 675 11.78 -2.41 37.19
CA VAL A 675 11.20 -1.13 36.78
C VAL A 675 11.77 0.03 37.60
N ALA A 676 11.87 -0.12 38.93
CA ALA A 676 12.45 0.88 39.81
C ALA A 676 13.95 1.12 39.53
N ALA A 677 14.72 0.04 39.29
CA ALA A 677 16.13 0.15 38.93
C ALA A 677 16.33 0.91 37.60
N LEU A 678 15.47 0.65 36.61
CA LEU A 678 15.45 1.39 35.35
C LEU A 678 15.10 2.87 35.57
N ALA A 679 14.04 3.13 36.32
CA ALA A 679 13.55 4.47 36.62
C ALA A 679 14.62 5.34 37.30
N GLU A 680 15.36 4.78 38.26
CA GLU A 680 16.41 5.50 39.00
C GLU A 680 17.55 6.03 38.11
N LYS A 681 17.76 5.42 36.94
CA LYS A 681 18.88 5.73 36.04
C LYS A 681 18.46 6.30 34.69
N LEU A 682 17.19 6.67 34.52
CA LEU A 682 16.73 7.31 33.28
C LEU A 682 17.50 8.61 33.00
N PRO A 683 18.09 8.77 31.79
CA PRO A 683 18.83 9.97 31.43
C PRO A 683 17.95 11.23 31.44
N ILE A 684 18.46 12.33 32.01
CA ILE A 684 17.72 13.60 32.09
C ILE A 684 17.49 14.23 30.71
N SER A 685 18.28 13.88 29.69
CA SER A 685 18.12 14.38 28.31
C SER A 685 17.02 13.66 27.52
N LEU A 686 16.37 12.65 28.10
CA LEU A 686 15.41 11.81 27.40
C LEU A 686 14.19 12.62 26.95
N ARG A 687 13.85 12.48 25.68
CA ARG A 687 12.69 13.11 25.03
C ARG A 687 11.61 12.11 24.66
N GLN A 688 11.99 10.86 24.40
CA GLN A 688 11.03 9.80 24.13
C GLN A 688 11.41 8.55 24.93
N LEU A 689 10.42 8.00 25.62
CA LEU A 689 10.54 6.78 26.40
C LEU A 689 9.45 5.82 25.96
N GLN A 690 9.85 4.65 25.50
CA GLN A 690 8.94 3.56 25.16
C GLN A 690 9.32 2.30 25.93
N LEU A 691 8.40 1.82 26.75
CA LEU A 691 8.60 0.64 27.58
C LEU A 691 7.46 -0.35 27.31
N GLU A 692 7.79 -1.49 26.72
CA GLU A 692 6.83 -2.59 26.51
C GLU A 692 7.12 -3.73 27.49
N PHE A 693 6.30 -3.87 28.53
CA PHE A 693 6.40 -4.90 29.58
C PHE A 693 5.20 -5.87 29.58
N ARG A 694 4.60 -6.10 28.41
CA ARG A 694 3.43 -6.96 28.26
C ARG A 694 3.66 -8.35 28.86
N GLY A 695 2.75 -8.76 29.75
CA GLY A 695 2.77 -10.06 30.41
C GLY A 695 3.65 -10.14 31.65
N CYS A 696 4.30 -9.04 32.09
CA CYS A 696 5.07 -8.99 33.33
C CYS A 696 4.12 -8.91 34.55
N GLN A 697 3.60 -10.07 34.98
CA GLN A 697 2.58 -10.17 36.04
C GLN A 697 3.04 -9.72 37.43
N GLN A 698 4.33 -9.50 37.65
CA GLN A 698 4.90 -9.03 38.94
C GLN A 698 5.10 -7.51 38.99
N ILE A 699 4.73 -6.79 37.93
CA ILE A 699 4.65 -5.32 37.97
C ILE A 699 3.30 -4.94 38.59
N SER A 700 3.35 -4.12 39.64
CA SER A 700 2.22 -3.60 40.39
C SER A 700 2.21 -2.07 40.39
N ASP A 701 1.26 -1.49 41.12
CA ASP A 701 1.20 -0.04 41.38
C ASP A 701 2.53 0.52 41.90
N ALA A 702 3.30 -0.25 42.67
CA ALA A 702 4.58 0.20 43.22
C ALA A 702 5.64 0.41 42.13
N GLY A 703 5.72 -0.47 41.12
CA GLY A 703 6.62 -0.31 39.99
C GLY A 703 6.24 0.86 39.10
N VAL A 704 4.94 1.02 38.82
CA VAL A 704 4.42 2.18 38.07
C VAL A 704 4.69 3.49 38.80
N ALA A 705 4.46 3.54 40.12
CA ALA A 705 4.76 4.71 40.93
C ALA A 705 6.25 5.04 40.96
N ALA A 706 7.13 4.02 41.09
CA ALA A 706 8.57 4.21 41.05
C ALA A 706 9.05 4.77 39.70
N LEU A 707 8.47 4.30 38.59
CA LEU A 707 8.73 4.86 37.26
C LEU A 707 8.27 6.31 37.16
N ALA A 708 7.02 6.58 37.56
CA ALA A 708 6.40 7.90 37.52
C ALA A 708 7.22 8.96 38.28
N GLU A 709 7.73 8.60 39.47
CA GLU A 709 8.51 9.51 40.32
C GLU A 709 9.83 9.98 39.68
N LYS A 710 10.34 9.27 38.68
CA LYS A 710 11.63 9.54 38.03
C LYS A 710 11.53 9.87 36.53
N LEU A 711 10.33 10.08 36.00
CA LEU A 711 10.15 10.47 34.60
C LEU A 711 10.92 11.79 34.29
N PRO A 712 11.75 11.83 33.25
CA PRO A 712 12.51 13.04 32.90
C PRO A 712 11.59 14.21 32.53
N ILE A 713 11.90 15.40 33.06
CA ILE A 713 11.11 16.63 32.79
C ILE A 713 11.18 17.04 31.31
N SER A 714 12.18 16.60 30.55
CA SER A 714 12.31 16.89 29.12
C SER A 714 11.53 15.94 28.22
N LEU A 715 10.72 15.03 28.77
CA LEU A 715 10.01 14.02 27.99
C LEU A 715 8.88 14.64 27.16
N HIS A 716 8.87 14.37 25.86
CA HIS A 716 7.87 14.81 24.90
C HIS A 716 6.95 13.66 24.47
N ARG A 717 7.46 12.42 24.44
CA ARG A 717 6.67 11.21 24.15
C ARG A 717 6.87 10.17 25.26
N LEU A 718 5.78 9.63 25.77
CA LEU A 718 5.77 8.50 26.69
C LEU A 718 4.85 7.42 26.15
N GLU A 719 5.43 6.26 25.84
CA GLU A 719 4.68 5.05 25.51
C GLU A 719 4.95 3.99 26.59
N LEU A 720 3.89 3.56 27.27
CA LEU A 720 3.98 2.55 28.32
C LEU A 720 2.94 1.47 28.07
N ASN A 721 3.43 0.28 27.72
CA ASN A 721 2.60 -0.89 27.51
C ASN A 721 2.76 -1.87 28.66
N LEU A 722 1.70 -1.98 29.46
CA LEU A 722 1.56 -2.81 30.65
C LEU A 722 0.40 -3.80 30.49
N GLU A 723 0.11 -4.22 29.25
CA GLU A 723 -0.91 -5.22 28.97
C GLU A 723 -0.66 -6.52 29.75
N HIS A 724 -1.72 -7.08 30.34
CA HIS A 724 -1.69 -8.24 31.24
C HIS A 724 -0.87 -8.06 32.54
N CYS A 725 -0.54 -6.83 32.97
CA CYS A 725 -0.02 -6.56 34.31
C CYS A 725 -1.20 -6.47 35.30
N SER A 726 -1.72 -7.62 35.72
CA SER A 726 -2.97 -7.73 36.48
C SER A 726 -2.94 -7.16 37.91
N GLN A 727 -1.77 -6.77 38.42
CA GLN A 727 -1.60 -6.16 39.75
C GLN A 727 -1.63 -4.62 39.73
N ILE A 728 -1.88 -4.02 38.56
CA ILE A 728 -2.07 -2.57 38.42
C ILE A 728 -3.54 -2.24 38.66
N SER A 729 -3.77 -1.24 39.51
CA SER A 729 -5.07 -0.70 39.89
C SER A 729 -5.15 0.81 39.66
N ASP A 730 -6.27 1.41 40.05
CA ASP A 730 -6.46 2.87 40.06
C ASP A 730 -5.33 3.63 40.77
N ALA A 731 -4.72 3.04 41.80
CA ALA A 731 -3.63 3.67 42.54
C ALA A 731 -2.37 3.83 41.68
N GLY A 732 -2.03 2.84 40.85
CA GLY A 732 -0.90 2.92 39.91
C GLY A 732 -1.15 3.93 38.81
N VAL A 733 -2.36 3.94 38.23
CA VAL A 733 -2.76 4.93 37.22
C VAL A 733 -2.72 6.35 37.78
N ALA A 734 -3.25 6.57 38.99
CA ALA A 734 -3.23 7.85 39.67
C ALA A 734 -1.79 8.31 40.00
N ALA A 735 -0.93 7.40 40.47
CA ALA A 735 0.47 7.71 40.74
C ALA A 735 1.24 8.12 39.47
N LEU A 736 0.96 7.46 38.33
CA LEU A 736 1.49 7.85 37.04
C LEU A 736 1.01 9.24 36.62
N ALA A 737 -0.31 9.45 36.68
CA ALA A 737 -0.97 10.70 36.30
C ALA A 737 -0.42 11.91 37.07
N GLU A 738 -0.19 11.78 38.38
CA GLU A 738 0.30 12.87 39.24
C GLU A 738 1.67 13.40 38.82
N LYS A 739 2.49 12.58 38.16
CA LYS A 739 3.89 12.89 37.82
C LYS A 739 4.16 12.99 36.32
N LEU A 740 3.13 13.02 35.47
CA LEU A 740 3.32 13.20 34.02
C LEU A 740 4.05 14.51 33.71
N PRO A 741 5.13 14.49 32.89
CA PRO A 741 5.87 15.71 32.55
C PRO A 741 5.02 16.74 31.82
N ILE A 742 5.17 18.02 32.19
CA ILE A 742 4.42 19.13 31.59
C ILE A 742 4.80 19.38 30.12
N SER A 743 5.96 18.89 29.66
CA SER A 743 6.39 19.00 28.25
C SER A 743 5.82 17.93 27.33
N LEU A 744 5.03 16.99 27.86
CA LEU A 744 4.56 15.83 27.10
C LEU A 744 3.59 16.27 26.00
N GLN A 745 3.88 15.84 24.77
CA GLN A 745 3.08 16.10 23.57
C GLN A 745 2.37 14.83 23.11
N ASP A 746 2.94 13.66 23.37
CA ASP A 746 2.40 12.37 22.97
C ASP A 746 2.40 11.42 24.18
N LEU A 747 1.22 10.89 24.51
CA LEU A 747 1.02 9.95 25.59
C LEU A 747 0.28 8.72 25.07
N GLN A 748 0.95 7.57 25.11
CA GLN A 748 0.35 6.27 24.84
C GLN A 748 0.43 5.37 26.07
N LEU A 749 -0.72 4.99 26.60
CA LEU A 749 -0.83 4.06 27.73
C LEU A 749 -1.68 2.86 27.33
N VAL A 750 -1.12 1.66 27.50
CA VAL A 750 -1.82 0.40 27.23
C VAL A 750 -1.91 -0.41 28.51
N PHE A 751 -3.13 -0.57 29.01
CA PHE A 751 -3.50 -1.29 30.23
C PHE A 751 -4.48 -2.43 29.94
N ASP A 752 -4.44 -2.99 28.72
CA ASP A 752 -5.30 -4.11 28.33
C ASP A 752 -5.20 -5.25 29.35
N PHE A 753 -6.35 -5.81 29.74
CA PHE A 753 -6.48 -6.86 30.75
C PHE A 753 -6.04 -6.47 32.18
N CYS A 754 -5.85 -5.18 32.49
CA CYS A 754 -5.65 -4.70 33.86
C CYS A 754 -7.00 -4.54 34.60
N SER A 755 -7.61 -5.67 34.97
CA SER A 755 -8.98 -5.74 35.51
C SER A 755 -9.26 -4.95 36.80
N GLN A 756 -8.25 -4.42 37.49
CA GLN A 756 -8.40 -3.63 38.72
C GLN A 756 -8.46 -2.11 38.48
N ILE A 757 -8.42 -1.68 37.21
CA ILE A 757 -8.63 -0.28 36.83
C ILE A 757 -10.13 -0.04 36.64
N SER A 758 -10.63 1.03 37.26
CA SER A 758 -12.02 1.49 37.25
C SER A 758 -12.13 2.94 36.79
N ASP A 759 -13.36 3.48 36.80
CA ASP A 759 -13.64 4.89 36.55
C ASP A 759 -12.79 5.84 37.40
N ALA A 760 -12.45 5.46 38.63
CA ALA A 760 -11.63 6.27 39.51
C ALA A 760 -10.20 6.47 38.96
N GLY A 761 -9.60 5.42 38.38
CA GLY A 761 -8.28 5.51 37.75
C GLY A 761 -8.32 6.36 36.47
N VAL A 762 -9.35 6.18 35.64
CA VAL A 762 -9.54 6.99 34.42
C VAL A 762 -9.75 8.46 34.77
N ALA A 763 -10.57 8.77 35.78
CA ALA A 763 -10.80 10.14 36.24
C ALA A 763 -9.54 10.76 36.84
N ALA A 764 -8.75 10.01 37.62
CA ALA A 764 -7.48 10.48 38.16
C ALA A 764 -6.47 10.81 37.06
N LEU A 765 -6.44 10.01 35.99
CA LEU A 765 -5.62 10.29 34.80
C LEU A 765 -6.09 11.57 34.10
N ALA A 766 -7.39 11.68 33.86
CA ALA A 766 -8.01 12.83 33.20
C ALA A 766 -7.71 14.17 33.90
N GLU A 767 -7.75 14.19 35.24
CA GLU A 767 -7.53 15.40 36.04
C GLU A 767 -6.11 15.97 35.89
N LYS A 768 -5.13 15.15 35.48
CA LYS A 768 -3.70 15.50 35.45
C LYS A 768 -3.07 15.43 34.06
N LEU A 769 -3.87 15.31 32.99
CA LEU A 769 -3.35 15.32 31.62
C LEU A 769 -2.59 16.63 31.31
N PRO A 770 -1.37 16.56 30.73
CA PRO A 770 -0.59 17.76 30.39
C PRO A 770 -1.30 18.65 29.35
N ILE A 771 -1.26 19.97 29.57
CA ILE A 771 -1.89 20.95 28.67
C ILE A 771 -1.18 21.04 27.30
N SER A 772 0.05 20.54 27.18
CA SER A 772 0.79 20.52 25.91
C SER A 772 0.48 19.32 25.01
N LEU A 773 -0.37 18.39 25.47
CA LEU A 773 -0.63 17.13 24.79
C LEU A 773 -1.32 17.36 23.44
N GLN A 774 -0.77 16.77 22.38
CA GLN A 774 -1.27 16.81 21.01
C GLN A 774 -1.86 15.46 20.63
N ASP A 775 -1.22 14.38 21.05
CA ASP A 775 -1.63 13.01 20.73
C ASP A 775 -1.87 12.23 22.03
N LEU A 776 -3.05 11.63 22.15
CA LEU A 776 -3.42 10.80 23.30
C LEU A 776 -3.95 9.46 22.83
N GLN A 777 -3.28 8.39 23.22
CA GLN A 777 -3.74 7.03 23.03
C GLN A 777 -3.89 6.32 24.38
N LEU A 778 -5.12 5.92 24.72
CA LEU A 778 -5.41 5.14 25.92
C LEU A 778 -6.13 3.86 25.54
N ASN A 779 -5.56 2.73 25.96
CA ASN A 779 -6.10 1.42 25.68
C ASN A 779 -6.35 0.68 26.99
N PHE A 780 -7.62 0.40 27.27
CA PHE A 780 -8.11 -0.23 28.49
C PHE A 780 -8.98 -1.46 28.18
N ARG A 781 -8.72 -2.17 27.09
CA ARG A 781 -9.55 -3.32 26.70
C ARG A 781 -9.61 -4.35 27.81
N PHE A 782 -10.76 -4.97 27.99
CA PHE A 782 -11.03 -5.93 29.07
C PHE A 782 -10.87 -5.38 30.50
N CYS A 783 -10.86 -4.05 30.70
CA CYS A 783 -10.94 -3.44 32.03
C CYS A 783 -12.40 -3.36 32.49
N SER A 784 -12.91 -4.48 33.03
CA SER A 784 -14.35 -4.66 33.32
C SER A 784 -15.00 -3.69 34.32
N GLN A 785 -14.23 -2.85 34.99
CA GLN A 785 -14.71 -1.88 35.99
C GLN A 785 -14.80 -0.44 35.48
N ILE A 786 -14.49 -0.21 34.20
CA ILE A 786 -14.67 1.09 33.53
C ILE A 786 -16.07 1.15 32.91
N SER A 787 -16.76 2.26 33.15
CA SER A 787 -18.10 2.58 32.67
C SER A 787 -18.14 3.92 31.92
N ASP A 788 -19.31 4.28 31.41
CA ASP A 788 -19.57 5.58 30.78
C ASP A 788 -19.18 6.77 31.67
N ALA A 789 -19.26 6.61 33.00
CA ALA A 789 -18.89 7.67 33.94
C ALA A 789 -17.39 7.98 33.91
N GLY A 790 -16.53 6.96 33.78
CA GLY A 790 -15.09 7.16 33.63
C GLY A 790 -14.75 7.85 32.31
N VAL A 791 -15.43 7.48 31.22
CA VAL A 791 -15.22 8.11 29.91
C VAL A 791 -15.74 9.56 29.87
N ALA A 792 -16.86 9.84 30.54
CA ALA A 792 -17.35 11.22 30.71
C ALA A 792 -16.36 12.10 31.47
N ALA A 793 -15.82 11.59 32.59
CA ALA A 793 -14.79 12.28 33.36
C ALA A 793 -13.53 12.57 32.53
N LEU A 794 -13.15 11.64 31.64
CA LEU A 794 -12.06 11.85 30.70
C LEU A 794 -12.38 12.95 29.69
N ALA A 795 -13.55 12.85 29.04
CA ALA A 795 -13.98 13.77 27.98
C ALA A 795 -14.06 15.23 28.46
N GLU A 796 -14.52 15.47 29.70
CA GLU A 796 -14.64 16.80 30.31
C GLU A 796 -13.27 17.48 30.49
N LYS A 797 -12.20 16.71 30.69
CA LYS A 797 -10.86 17.23 31.04
C LYS A 797 -9.83 17.12 29.92
N LEU A 798 -10.23 16.75 28.70
CA LEU A 798 -9.31 16.63 27.57
C LEU A 798 -8.67 17.99 27.20
N PRO A 799 -7.33 18.06 27.01
CA PRO A 799 -6.64 19.29 26.65
C PRO A 799 -7.15 19.91 25.34
N ILE A 800 -7.20 21.25 25.28
CA ILE A 800 -7.63 21.98 24.08
C ILE A 800 -6.63 21.81 22.92
N SER A 801 -5.35 21.57 23.22
CA SER A 801 -4.27 21.35 22.25
C SER A 801 -4.32 20.01 21.53
N LEU A 802 -5.18 19.09 21.97
CA LEU A 802 -5.25 17.73 21.45
C LEU A 802 -5.73 17.74 19.99
N GLN A 803 -4.97 17.10 19.12
CA GLN A 803 -5.23 16.94 17.68
C GLN A 803 -5.74 15.52 17.41
N ASP A 804 -5.03 14.52 17.92
CA ASP A 804 -5.36 13.11 17.73
C ASP A 804 -5.71 12.44 19.07
N LEU A 805 -6.82 11.71 19.06
CA LEU A 805 -7.33 10.95 20.20
C LEU A 805 -7.66 9.54 19.75
N GLN A 806 -7.08 8.55 20.43
CA GLN A 806 -7.41 7.14 20.25
C GLN A 806 -7.76 6.54 21.61
N LEU A 807 -9.02 6.18 21.79
CA LEU A 807 -9.49 5.51 22.99
C LEU A 807 -10.00 4.12 22.63
N SER A 808 -9.55 3.11 23.36
CA SER A 808 -10.05 1.75 23.21
C SER A 808 -10.51 1.21 24.55
N PHE A 809 -11.77 0.82 24.60
CA PHE A 809 -12.44 0.24 25.77
C PHE A 809 -13.17 -1.05 25.42
N GLU A 810 -12.78 -1.72 24.33
CA GLU A 810 -13.43 -2.96 23.90
C GLU A 810 -13.51 -3.98 25.03
N HIS A 811 -14.63 -4.70 25.10
CA HIS A 811 -14.91 -5.69 26.13
C HIS A 811 -14.94 -5.13 27.58
N CYS A 812 -15.04 -3.81 27.75
CA CYS A 812 -15.43 -3.19 29.03
C CYS A 812 -16.96 -3.26 29.18
N LYS A 813 -17.45 -4.20 29.98
CA LYS A 813 -18.87 -4.56 30.08
C LYS A 813 -19.82 -3.43 30.53
N GLN A 814 -19.31 -2.33 31.07
CA GLN A 814 -20.11 -1.24 31.63
C GLN A 814 -20.11 0.02 30.74
N ILE A 815 -19.50 -0.06 29.55
CA ILE A 815 -19.51 1.02 28.56
C ILE A 815 -20.65 0.79 27.56
N SER A 816 -21.41 1.84 27.26
CA SER A 816 -22.52 1.81 26.32
C SER A 816 -22.07 1.99 24.86
N ASP A 817 -22.94 1.59 23.94
CA ASP A 817 -22.73 1.78 22.50
C ASP A 817 -22.63 3.27 22.14
N ALA A 818 -23.32 4.15 22.86
CA ALA A 818 -23.27 5.60 22.66
C ALA A 818 -21.87 6.15 22.94
N VAL A 819 -21.22 5.71 24.03
CA VAL A 819 -19.84 6.08 24.35
C VAL A 819 -18.86 5.49 23.34
N THR A 820 -19.08 4.23 22.93
CA THR A 820 -18.22 3.55 21.96
C THR A 820 -18.23 4.26 20.60
N GLN A 821 -19.40 4.71 20.14
CA GLN A 821 -19.53 5.53 18.93
C GLN A 821 -18.88 6.91 19.10
N ALA A 822 -19.07 7.56 20.25
CA ALA A 822 -18.52 8.88 20.52
C ALA A 822 -16.98 8.87 20.64
N ALA A 823 -16.40 7.79 21.17
CA ALA A 823 -14.95 7.60 21.31
C ALA A 823 -14.19 7.53 19.97
N GLY A 824 -14.89 7.40 18.84
CA GLY A 824 -14.30 7.35 17.50
C GLY A 824 -13.79 8.69 16.94
N SER A 825 -14.12 9.83 17.57
CA SER A 825 -13.49 11.12 17.23
C SER A 825 -13.53 12.10 18.40
N LEU A 826 -12.52 12.97 18.49
CA LEU A 826 -12.42 14.00 19.52
C LEU A 826 -13.65 14.92 19.57
N GLU A 827 -14.19 15.29 18.41
CA GLU A 827 -15.37 16.16 18.31
C GLU A 827 -16.63 15.46 18.81
N SER A 828 -16.82 14.19 18.44
CA SER A 828 -17.99 13.39 18.86
C SER A 828 -17.97 13.13 20.36
N LEU A 829 -16.80 12.84 20.92
CA LEU A 829 -16.65 12.60 22.35
C LEU A 829 -16.96 13.85 23.19
N ARG A 830 -16.48 15.03 22.74
CA ARG A 830 -16.81 16.32 23.37
C ARG A 830 -18.31 16.64 23.28
N ALA A 831 -18.92 16.38 22.12
CA ALA A 831 -20.35 16.61 21.91
C ALA A 831 -21.21 15.69 22.79
N TRP A 832 -20.82 14.41 22.90
CA TRP A 832 -21.50 13.43 23.76
C TRP A 832 -21.42 13.80 25.24
N ALA A 833 -20.24 14.22 25.73
CA ALA A 833 -20.06 14.66 27.11
C ALA A 833 -20.91 15.90 27.42
N ALA A 834 -20.93 16.89 26.52
CA ALA A 834 -21.74 18.10 26.67
C ALA A 834 -23.26 17.80 26.68
N ALA A 835 -23.72 16.82 25.88
CA ALA A 835 -25.12 16.38 25.87
C ALA A 835 -25.52 15.66 27.17
N SER A 836 -24.59 14.93 27.78
CA SER A 836 -24.80 14.18 29.02
C SER A 836 -24.92 15.10 30.25
N GLU A 837 -24.21 16.24 30.27
CA GLU A 837 -24.31 17.25 31.35
C GLU A 837 -25.64 18.02 31.36
N LEU A 838 -26.35 18.08 30.23
CA LEU A 838 -27.62 18.80 30.06
C LEU A 838 -28.87 17.98 30.46
N GLY A 839 -28.71 16.74 30.92
CA GLY A 839 -29.81 15.94 31.47
C GLY A 839 -30.92 15.55 30.48
N ALA A 840 -30.61 15.45 29.19
CA ALA A 840 -31.54 14.97 28.18
C ALA A 840 -31.26 13.50 27.84
N ALA A 841 -32.09 12.59 28.36
CA ALA A 841 -32.16 11.22 27.85
C ALA A 841 -32.58 11.23 26.37
N PRO A 842 -31.96 10.43 25.47
CA PRO A 842 -32.43 10.31 24.11
C PRO A 842 -33.50 9.21 24.02
N ASP A 843 -34.71 9.51 24.49
CA ASP A 843 -35.92 8.79 24.04
C ASP A 843 -36.54 9.60 22.90
N LEU A 844 -36.31 9.18 21.66
CA LEU A 844 -37.01 9.74 20.50
C LEU A 844 -37.31 8.62 19.49
N GLU A 845 -38.18 7.69 19.90
CA GLU A 845 -39.02 6.96 18.96
C GLU A 845 -40.27 7.77 18.59
N MET A 846 -40.47 7.90 17.27
CA MET A 846 -41.72 8.07 16.54
C MET A 846 -42.94 8.66 17.25
N ARG A 847 -43.42 9.81 16.73
CA ARG A 847 -44.78 9.94 16.16
C ARG A 847 -44.97 11.33 15.51
N LEU A 848 -44.90 11.35 14.18
CA LEU A 848 -45.63 12.32 13.37
C LEU A 848 -46.74 11.57 12.64
N SER A 849 -47.96 11.68 13.17
CA SER A 849 -49.19 11.46 12.41
C SER A 849 -50.16 12.61 12.72
N SER A 850 -50.48 13.36 11.66
CA SER A 850 -51.78 13.96 11.34
C SER A 850 -52.47 14.95 12.31
N GLY A 851 -52.83 16.11 11.74
CA GLY A 851 -54.00 16.92 12.10
C GLY A 851 -53.72 17.95 13.19
N GLU A 852 -53.58 19.24 12.88
CA GLU A 852 -54.65 20.25 12.68
C GLU A 852 -55.47 20.58 13.94
N GLU A 853 -55.76 21.89 14.04
CA GLU A 853 -56.67 22.60 14.96
C GLU A 853 -56.09 22.99 16.35
N THR A 854 -55.65 24.25 16.53
CA THR A 854 -56.41 25.42 17.07
C THR A 854 -56.97 25.14 18.49
N ALA A 855 -56.85 25.97 19.52
CA ALA A 855 -56.80 27.43 19.61
C ALA A 855 -56.43 27.86 21.05
N GLU A 856 -56.11 29.16 21.20
CA GLU A 856 -56.34 30.02 22.40
C GLU A 856 -55.58 29.65 23.69
N GLY A 857 -54.69 30.49 24.22
CA GLY A 857 -54.89 31.87 24.68
C GLY A 857 -54.62 31.85 26.20
N LEU A 858 -53.62 32.52 26.75
CA LEU A 858 -53.57 33.94 27.19
C LEU A 858 -52.17 34.09 27.82
N GLN A 859 -51.33 35.06 27.42
CA GLN A 859 -51.20 36.39 28.06
C GLN A 859 -51.11 36.31 29.61
N GLU A 860 -50.12 36.86 30.30
CA GLU A 860 -49.17 37.94 30.03
C GLU A 860 -48.21 37.99 31.25
N LYS A 861 -46.95 38.40 31.03
CA LYS A 861 -46.19 39.40 31.85
C LYS A 861 -45.78 39.07 33.29
N ASP A 862 -44.69 39.56 33.89
CA ASP A 862 -43.64 40.56 33.61
C ASP A 862 -42.48 40.21 34.58
N GLU A 863 -41.22 40.31 34.14
CA GLU A 863 -40.20 41.30 34.57
C GLU A 863 -39.34 40.97 35.83
N GLU A 864 -38.03 41.03 35.58
CA GLU A 864 -36.95 41.70 36.34
C GLU A 864 -36.40 41.18 37.69
N GLY A 865 -35.07 41.37 37.82
CA GLY A 865 -34.35 41.57 39.09
C GLY A 865 -33.42 40.40 39.48
N GLU A 866 -32.15 40.34 39.06
CA GLU A 866 -30.95 41.02 39.63
C GLU A 866 -30.58 40.68 41.09
N GLU A 867 -29.30 40.28 41.21
CA GLU A 867 -28.31 40.56 42.26
C GLU A 867 -28.27 39.84 43.62
N GLY A 868 -27.02 39.41 43.93
CA GLY A 868 -26.35 39.52 45.23
C GLY A 868 -26.70 38.45 46.27
N GLU A 869 -25.84 38.03 47.19
CA GLU A 869 -24.46 38.31 47.59
C GLU A 869 -24.17 37.28 48.72
N GLU A 870 -22.89 37.03 49.01
CA GLU A 870 -22.26 36.75 50.34
C GLU A 870 -23.06 35.97 51.43
N GLY A 871 -22.53 34.99 52.17
CA GLY A 871 -21.18 34.71 52.61
C GLY A 871 -21.22 33.89 53.92
N GLU A 872 -20.07 33.29 54.24
CA GLU A 872 -19.50 33.03 55.57
C GLU A 872 -20.11 32.06 56.64
N ILE A 873 -19.24 31.09 56.99
CA ILE A 873 -18.79 30.66 58.34
C ILE A 873 -19.69 29.75 59.22
N GLY A 874 -19.11 28.62 59.66
CA GLY A 874 -19.43 28.01 60.96
C GLY A 874 -19.07 26.52 61.15
N LYS A 875 -17.96 26.22 61.86
CA LYS A 875 -17.70 24.95 62.58
C LYS A 875 -18.67 24.81 63.80
N PRO A 876 -18.66 23.79 64.73
CA PRO A 876 -17.78 22.61 64.92
C PRO A 876 -18.43 21.28 65.48
N SER A 877 -17.60 20.20 65.52
CA SER A 877 -17.45 19.12 66.55
C SER A 877 -18.62 18.29 67.13
N HIS A 878 -18.49 16.94 67.20
CA HIS A 878 -18.27 16.18 68.47
C HIS A 878 -18.11 14.63 68.30
N GLU A 879 -17.14 14.07 69.06
CA GLU A 879 -17.10 12.79 69.82
C GLU A 879 -17.49 11.43 69.18
N SER A 880 -16.68 10.36 69.20
CA SER A 880 -16.22 9.44 70.30
C SER A 880 -16.40 8.01 69.74
N ARG A 881 -15.58 6.96 69.95
CA ARG A 881 -15.08 6.36 71.20
C ARG A 881 -14.03 5.26 70.88
N ARG A 882 -13.15 5.02 71.84
CA ARG A 882 -12.04 4.04 71.88
C ARG A 882 -12.45 2.57 72.03
N ALA A 883 -11.57 1.67 71.56
CA ALA A 883 -11.07 0.53 72.35
C ALA A 883 -9.62 0.15 71.94
N ARG A 884 -8.81 -0.24 72.92
CA ARG A 884 -7.39 -0.67 72.92
C ARG A 884 -7.34 -1.97 73.78
N PRO A 885 -6.20 -2.66 74.01
CA PRO A 885 -5.18 -3.20 73.11
C PRO A 885 -4.74 -4.63 73.54
N ALA A 886 -3.78 -5.28 72.86
CA ALA A 886 -2.88 -6.26 73.50
C ALA A 886 -1.59 -6.51 72.69
N ALA A 887 -0.46 -6.51 73.39
CA ALA A 887 0.87 -7.07 73.06
C ALA A 887 1.41 -7.68 74.39
N PRO A 888 2.63 -8.26 74.53
CA PRO A 888 3.67 -8.73 73.57
C PRO A 888 4.25 -10.13 73.95
N ALA A 889 5.20 -10.69 73.17
CA ALA A 889 6.29 -11.55 73.69
C ALA A 889 7.41 -11.84 72.65
N ALA A 890 8.67 -11.77 73.08
CA ALA A 890 9.90 -12.32 72.48
C ALA A 890 10.56 -13.24 73.54
N PRO A 891 11.79 -13.81 73.42
CA PRO A 891 12.72 -14.06 72.29
C PRO A 891 13.17 -15.56 72.25
N TRP A 892 14.15 -16.00 71.43
CA TRP A 892 15.22 -16.98 71.79
C TRP A 892 16.25 -17.12 70.62
N ARG A 893 17.54 -17.25 70.99
CA ARG A 893 18.75 -17.32 70.14
C ARG A 893 19.16 -18.77 69.81
N GLY A 894 19.91 -18.95 68.72
CA GLY A 894 20.87 -20.06 68.54
C GLY A 894 21.53 -20.09 67.15
N GLN A 895 22.85 -19.89 67.06
CA GLN A 895 23.71 -20.20 65.89
C GLN A 895 24.59 -21.46 66.19
N PRO A 896 25.61 -21.83 65.37
CA PRO A 896 25.74 -22.96 64.41
C PRO A 896 26.77 -24.03 64.96
N PRO A 897 27.57 -24.88 64.25
CA PRO A 897 27.88 -25.03 62.80
C PRO A 897 28.22 -26.47 62.26
N THR A 898 28.76 -26.51 61.02
CA THR A 898 29.84 -27.39 60.44
C THR A 898 29.58 -28.67 59.59
N LEU A 899 30.12 -28.60 58.36
CA LEU A 899 31.00 -29.54 57.59
C LEU A 899 30.49 -30.94 57.15
N ALA A 900 30.54 -31.22 55.83
CA ALA A 900 31.55 -32.10 55.18
C ALA A 900 31.18 -32.55 53.74
N LEU A 901 32.15 -32.44 52.82
CA LEU A 901 32.35 -33.24 51.59
C LEU A 901 33.06 -34.58 51.98
N PRO A 902 33.06 -35.70 51.19
CA PRO A 902 33.59 -35.77 49.81
C PRO A 902 32.95 -36.79 48.83
N ALA A 903 33.40 -36.71 47.56
CA ALA A 903 33.16 -37.63 46.42
C ALA A 903 33.84 -39.02 46.60
N PRO A 904 33.70 -40.06 45.71
CA PRO A 904 34.18 -40.03 44.30
C PRO A 904 33.47 -40.93 43.22
N SER A 905 33.47 -40.44 41.96
CA SER A 905 33.84 -41.10 40.66
C SER A 905 33.15 -42.43 40.19
N PRO A 906 33.55 -43.04 39.03
CA PRO A 906 33.11 -42.69 37.67
C PRO A 906 32.69 -43.92 36.81
N ALA A 907 32.00 -43.73 35.67
CA ALA A 907 32.03 -44.72 34.57
C ALA A 907 31.59 -44.13 33.23
N ALA A 908 32.56 -43.98 32.33
CA ALA A 908 32.43 -44.13 30.88
C ALA A 908 33.25 -45.40 30.51
N PRO A 909 33.44 -45.80 29.24
CA PRO A 909 32.59 -45.78 28.04
C PRO A 909 32.51 -47.19 27.41
N GLN A 910 31.67 -47.42 26.39
CA GLN A 910 32.01 -48.40 25.35
C GLN A 910 31.67 -47.88 23.95
N THR A 911 32.75 -47.72 23.20
CA THR A 911 32.88 -47.57 21.76
C THR A 911 32.34 -48.79 21.02
N ARG A 912 31.84 -48.59 19.80
CA ARG A 912 32.14 -49.48 18.66
C ARG A 912 32.05 -48.74 17.33
N HIS A 913 33.17 -48.77 16.63
CA HIS A 913 33.36 -48.44 15.23
C HIS A 913 32.51 -49.31 14.30
N SER A 914 32.03 -48.74 13.20
CA SER A 914 32.24 -49.33 11.87
C SER A 914 32.10 -48.29 10.76
N THR A 915 33.22 -48.04 10.10
CA THR A 915 33.36 -47.43 8.78
C THR A 915 32.75 -48.32 7.70
N ALA A 916 32.03 -47.75 6.72
CA ALA A 916 32.21 -47.98 5.28
C ALA A 916 31.09 -47.31 4.46
N THR A 917 31.50 -46.33 3.67
CA THR A 917 31.13 -46.10 2.26
C THR A 917 29.95 -46.89 1.67
N ASN A 918 28.95 -46.18 1.16
CA ASN A 918 28.66 -46.19 -0.28
C ASN A 918 27.73 -45.05 -0.67
N ALA A 919 28.08 -44.42 -1.78
CA ALA A 919 27.28 -43.50 -2.54
C ALA A 919 26.07 -44.25 -3.13
N GLU A 920 24.92 -43.58 -3.19
CA GLU A 920 23.96 -43.80 -4.27
C GLU A 920 23.12 -42.53 -4.46
N THR A 921 23.24 -42.03 -5.68
CA THR A 921 22.49 -40.98 -6.35
C THR A 921 21.11 -41.50 -6.77
N SER A 922 20.06 -40.71 -6.55
CA SER A 922 18.83 -40.70 -7.38
C SER A 922 18.32 -39.25 -7.41
N SER A 923 18.52 -38.46 -8.47
CA SER A 923 17.91 -38.52 -9.81
C SER A 923 16.40 -38.75 -9.78
N ASP A 924 15.65 -37.65 -9.75
CA ASP A 924 14.35 -37.54 -10.42
C ASP A 924 14.15 -36.09 -10.89
N THR A 925 14.74 -35.81 -12.05
CA THR A 925 14.41 -34.68 -12.93
C THR A 925 14.11 -35.27 -14.30
N ALA A 926 12.85 -35.26 -14.72
CA ALA A 926 12.44 -35.12 -16.12
C ALA A 926 10.92 -35.27 -16.22
N LEU A 927 10.22 -34.19 -16.57
CA LEU A 927 9.18 -34.11 -17.62
C LEU A 927 8.36 -32.83 -17.44
N ALA A 928 8.77 -31.75 -18.12
CA ALA A 928 7.91 -30.78 -18.80
C ALA A 928 8.77 -29.66 -19.44
N GLU A 929 9.61 -30.04 -20.42
CA GLU A 929 10.05 -29.12 -21.47
C GLU A 929 9.30 -29.51 -22.74
N GLY A 930 8.63 -28.54 -23.37
CA GLY A 930 8.03 -28.72 -24.68
C GLY A 930 6.73 -27.95 -24.86
N LEU A 931 6.83 -26.65 -25.13
CA LEU A 931 6.14 -25.90 -26.19
C LEU A 931 6.36 -24.41 -25.94
N ALA A 932 7.35 -23.86 -26.63
CA ALA A 932 7.40 -22.45 -26.94
C ALA A 932 6.45 -22.25 -28.14
N ASP A 933 5.33 -21.58 -27.90
CA ASP A 933 4.59 -20.91 -28.95
C ASP A 933 3.94 -19.65 -28.37
N GLU A 934 3.94 -18.59 -29.16
CA GLU A 934 3.33 -17.31 -28.80
C GLU A 934 1.82 -17.50 -28.57
N THR A 935 1.34 -17.34 -27.33
CA THR A 935 0.03 -16.76 -26.95
C THR A 935 -0.22 -16.93 -25.44
N ASP A 936 -0.96 -15.98 -24.88
CA ASP A 936 -1.43 -15.88 -23.50
C ASP A 936 -0.45 -15.37 -22.43
N VAL A 937 -0.34 -14.03 -22.40
CA VAL A 937 0.21 -13.25 -21.28
C VAL A 937 -0.97 -12.79 -20.42
N GLY A 938 -1.57 -13.70 -19.67
CA GLY A 938 -2.66 -13.41 -18.70
C GLY A 938 -2.41 -14.20 -17.42
N SER A 939 -2.95 -13.77 -16.27
CA SER A 939 -2.73 -14.32 -14.92
C SER A 939 -1.36 -14.04 -14.26
N LEU A 940 -1.23 -12.86 -13.63
CA LEU A 940 -0.29 -12.63 -12.50
C LEU A 940 -1.01 -13.03 -11.20
N ASP A 941 -0.55 -14.09 -10.53
CA ASP A 941 -1.07 -14.52 -9.22
C ASP A 941 -0.45 -13.69 -8.07
N PHE A 942 -1.27 -13.01 -7.27
CA PHE A 942 -0.86 -12.26 -6.08
C PHE A 942 -1.36 -13.02 -4.83
N ALA A 943 -0.44 -13.63 -4.07
CA ALA A 943 -0.75 -14.29 -2.80
C ALA A 943 0.10 -13.67 -1.68
N TYR A 944 -0.56 -13.02 -0.72
CA TYR A 944 0.08 -12.39 0.44
C TYR A 944 -0.46 -12.99 1.74
N ARG A 945 0.43 -13.33 2.67
CA ARG A 945 0.11 -13.78 4.03
C ARG A 945 0.68 -12.78 5.02
N PHE A 946 -0.16 -12.21 5.87
CA PHE A 946 0.28 -11.28 6.91
C PHE A 946 0.51 -12.00 8.24
N ASP A 947 1.61 -11.68 8.91
CA ASP A 947 1.84 -12.08 10.31
C ASP A 947 1.03 -11.14 11.22
N SER A 948 0.20 -11.72 12.10
CA SER A 948 -0.74 -11.02 12.97
C SER A 948 -0.07 -9.99 13.91
N ASN A 949 1.24 -10.05 14.09
CA ASN A 949 1.98 -9.06 14.89
C ASN A 949 2.37 -7.79 14.12
N VAL A 950 2.42 -7.81 12.79
CA VAL A 950 2.93 -6.70 11.95
C VAL A 950 1.85 -5.66 11.67
N LEU A 951 0.60 -6.09 11.49
CA LEU A 951 -0.53 -5.18 11.21
C LEU A 951 -1.03 -4.41 12.44
N SER A 952 -0.71 -4.89 13.65
CA SER A 952 -1.08 -4.22 14.92
C SER A 952 -0.45 -2.83 15.13
N LYS A 953 0.51 -2.43 14.27
CA LYS A 953 1.26 -1.18 14.38
C LYS A 953 1.10 -0.22 13.18
N VAL A 954 0.35 -0.56 12.12
CA VAL A 954 0.38 0.25 10.88
C VAL A 954 -0.97 0.36 10.14
N PRO A 955 -1.84 1.33 10.50
CA PRO A 955 -3.04 1.67 9.71
C PRO A 955 -2.72 2.15 8.28
N SER A 956 -1.53 2.71 8.03
CA SER A 956 -1.13 3.21 6.70
C SER A 956 -0.78 2.11 5.69
N PHE A 957 -0.52 0.88 6.13
CA PHE A 957 -0.18 -0.23 5.24
C PHE A 957 -1.39 -0.70 4.43
N PHE A 958 -2.59 -0.66 5.02
CA PHE A 958 -3.84 -0.92 4.32
C PHE A 958 -4.11 0.13 3.22
N GLY A 959 -3.83 1.41 3.49
CA GLY A 959 -3.88 2.48 2.48
C GLY A 959 -2.90 2.25 1.32
N THR A 960 -1.72 1.71 1.60
CA THR A 960 -0.70 1.38 0.58
C THR A 960 -1.07 0.14 -0.23
N PHE A 961 -1.60 -0.92 0.39
CA PHE A 961 -2.16 -2.08 -0.31
C PHE A 961 -3.31 -1.67 -1.23
N CYS A 962 -4.22 -0.81 -0.76
CA CYS A 962 -5.29 -0.22 -1.54
C CYS A 962 -4.74 0.63 -2.72
N SER A 963 -3.65 1.37 -2.52
CA SER A 963 -2.99 2.11 -3.58
C SER A 963 -2.32 1.20 -4.63
N ALA A 964 -1.78 0.05 -4.21
CA ALA A 964 -1.20 -0.96 -5.10
C ALA A 964 -2.26 -1.71 -5.91
N LEU A 965 -3.44 -1.99 -5.33
CA LEU A 965 -4.60 -2.52 -6.05
C LEU A 965 -5.10 -1.55 -7.13
N LEU A 966 -5.11 -0.25 -6.84
CA LEU A 966 -5.39 0.84 -7.81
C LEU A 966 -4.46 0.84 -9.03
N CYS A 967 -3.26 0.25 -8.88
CA CYS A 967 -2.24 0.16 -9.91
C CYS A 967 -2.33 -1.09 -10.78
N ALA A 968 -3.09 -2.10 -10.34
CA ALA A 968 -3.16 -3.43 -10.93
C ALA A 968 -4.43 -3.59 -11.79
N THR A 969 -4.58 -2.74 -12.82
CA THR A 969 -5.78 -2.69 -13.68
C THR A 969 -5.99 -3.93 -14.56
N THR A 970 -5.05 -4.87 -14.56
CA THR A 970 -5.09 -6.14 -15.32
C THR A 970 -5.09 -7.35 -14.40
N LEU A 971 -5.29 -7.18 -13.10
CA LEU A 971 -5.29 -8.30 -12.16
C LEU A 971 -6.54 -9.15 -12.38
N GLU A 972 -6.34 -10.43 -12.67
CA GLU A 972 -7.41 -11.41 -12.86
C GLU A 972 -7.66 -12.24 -11.61
N LYS A 973 -6.68 -12.32 -10.70
CA LYS A 973 -6.75 -13.13 -9.49
C LYS A 973 -6.18 -12.40 -8.29
N LEU A 974 -6.93 -12.37 -7.18
CA LEU A 974 -6.51 -11.72 -5.94
C LEU A 974 -6.75 -12.64 -4.75
N GLN A 975 -5.69 -12.94 -4.00
CA GLN A 975 -5.79 -13.62 -2.72
C GLN A 975 -5.21 -12.76 -1.59
N LEU A 976 -6.04 -12.46 -0.60
CA LEU A 976 -5.67 -11.70 0.60
C LEU A 976 -6.04 -12.51 1.85
N ASP A 977 -5.04 -12.73 2.72
CA ASP A 977 -5.23 -13.38 4.02
C ASP A 977 -4.82 -12.42 5.14
N VAL A 978 -5.84 -11.88 5.82
CA VAL A 978 -5.70 -11.02 7.01
C VAL A 978 -6.39 -11.64 8.23
N GLY A 979 -6.61 -12.95 8.21
CA GLY A 979 -7.25 -13.66 9.32
C GLY A 979 -6.48 -13.51 10.64
N GLY A 980 -7.19 -13.28 11.73
CA GLY A 980 -6.64 -13.09 13.08
C GLY A 980 -6.12 -11.68 13.37
N CYS A 981 -6.34 -10.72 12.46
CA CYS A 981 -5.94 -9.34 12.64
C CYS A 981 -7.06 -8.55 13.37
N GLN A 982 -6.88 -8.27 14.66
CA GLN A 982 -7.93 -7.67 15.48
C GLN A 982 -8.30 -6.22 15.13
N GLN A 983 -7.46 -5.48 14.40
CA GLN A 983 -7.71 -4.08 14.00
C GLN A 983 -8.35 -3.92 12.62
N ILE A 984 -8.75 -5.01 11.96
CA ILE A 984 -9.45 -4.93 10.68
C ILE A 984 -10.93 -4.66 10.94
N SER A 985 -11.34 -3.43 10.67
CA SER A 985 -12.72 -2.95 10.81
C SER A 985 -13.45 -2.85 9.47
N ASP A 986 -14.74 -2.53 9.52
CA ASP A 986 -15.57 -2.27 8.34
C ASP A 986 -14.97 -1.25 7.37
N ALA A 987 -14.30 -0.21 7.90
CA ALA A 987 -13.65 0.81 7.09
C ALA A 987 -12.46 0.24 6.28
N ALA A 988 -11.72 -0.71 6.86
CA ALA A 988 -10.62 -1.39 6.19
C ALA A 988 -11.15 -2.30 5.07
N VAL A 989 -12.24 -3.04 5.34
CA VAL A 989 -12.94 -3.86 4.34
C VAL A 989 -13.47 -2.99 3.20
N ALA A 990 -14.12 -1.86 3.51
CA ALA A 990 -14.62 -0.89 2.53
C ALA A 990 -13.49 -0.31 1.67
N ALA A 991 -12.33 0.01 2.28
CA ALA A 991 -11.17 0.52 1.55
C ALA A 991 -10.61 -0.50 0.56
N VAL A 992 -10.54 -1.79 0.94
CA VAL A 992 -10.14 -2.87 0.01
C VAL A 992 -11.16 -3.01 -1.10
N ALA A 993 -12.45 -3.03 -0.75
CA ALA A 993 -13.57 -3.15 -1.68
C ALA A 993 -13.56 -2.04 -2.74
N GLU A 994 -13.32 -0.78 -2.34
CA GLU A 994 -13.25 0.34 -3.27
C GLU A 994 -12.16 0.20 -4.34
N LYS A 995 -11.10 -0.55 -4.07
CA LYS A 995 -9.92 -0.64 -4.95
C LYS A 995 -9.85 -1.96 -5.71
N LEU A 996 -10.85 -2.82 -5.62
CA LEU A 996 -10.89 -4.07 -6.38
C LEU A 996 -10.85 -3.79 -7.91
N PRO A 997 -9.90 -4.39 -8.66
CA PRO A 997 -9.82 -4.21 -10.11
C PRO A 997 -11.07 -4.75 -10.83
N ILE A 998 -11.53 -4.02 -11.85
CA ILE A 998 -12.72 -4.40 -12.64
C ILE A 998 -12.45 -5.65 -13.49
N SER A 999 -11.19 -6.01 -13.75
CA SER A 999 -10.79 -7.20 -14.53
C SER A 999 -10.81 -8.51 -13.73
N LEU A 1000 -11.12 -8.46 -12.43
CA LEU A 1000 -10.92 -9.61 -11.54
C LEU A 1000 -11.88 -10.76 -11.86
N GLN A 1001 -11.33 -11.98 -11.94
CA GLN A 1001 -12.05 -13.22 -12.24
C GLN A 1001 -12.05 -14.19 -11.04
N ASP A 1002 -11.01 -14.18 -10.21
CA ASP A 1002 -10.89 -14.96 -8.97
C ASP A 1002 -10.60 -14.03 -7.79
N LEU A 1003 -11.45 -14.07 -6.77
CA LEU A 1003 -11.29 -13.28 -5.54
C LEU A 1003 -11.36 -14.19 -4.32
N LYS A 1004 -10.29 -14.20 -3.54
CA LYS A 1004 -10.17 -14.94 -2.28
C LYS A 1004 -9.79 -14.01 -1.15
N LEU A 1005 -10.70 -13.77 -0.21
CA LEU A 1005 -10.45 -12.90 0.94
C LEU A 1005 -10.68 -13.66 2.24
N ASP A 1006 -9.67 -13.68 3.11
CA ASP A 1006 -9.75 -14.24 4.46
C ASP A 1006 -9.70 -13.13 5.51
N PHE A 1007 -10.84 -12.95 6.18
CA PHE A 1007 -11.07 -12.03 7.28
C PHE A 1007 -11.42 -12.79 8.58
N SER A 1008 -11.06 -14.06 8.68
CA SER A 1008 -11.40 -14.87 9.86
C SER A 1008 -10.87 -14.24 11.15
N CYS A 1009 -11.59 -14.39 12.26
CA CYS A 1009 -11.22 -13.85 13.57
C CYS A 1009 -10.98 -12.33 13.62
N CYS A 1010 -11.56 -11.57 12.67
CA CYS A 1010 -11.58 -10.10 12.72
C CYS A 1010 -12.86 -9.65 13.45
N GLU A 1011 -12.73 -9.36 14.75
CA GLU A 1011 -13.89 -9.12 15.64
C GLU A 1011 -14.62 -7.80 15.35
N GLU A 1012 -13.95 -6.83 14.71
CA GLU A 1012 -14.48 -5.50 14.36
C GLU A 1012 -15.23 -5.45 13.01
N ILE A 1013 -15.32 -6.56 12.28
CA ILE A 1013 -16.11 -6.63 11.04
C ILE A 1013 -17.57 -6.93 11.37
N SER A 1014 -18.45 -6.03 10.95
CA SER A 1014 -19.90 -6.10 11.10
C SER A 1014 -20.60 -6.24 9.74
N ASP A 1015 -21.94 -6.25 9.77
CA ASP A 1015 -22.78 -6.22 8.58
C ASP A 1015 -22.44 -5.06 7.63
N ALA A 1016 -21.98 -3.92 8.14
CA ALA A 1016 -21.64 -2.75 7.32
C ALA A 1016 -20.38 -3.01 6.45
N GLY A 1017 -19.36 -3.68 6.99
CA GLY A 1017 -18.15 -4.05 6.23
C GLY A 1017 -18.46 -5.09 5.16
N VAL A 1018 -19.28 -6.08 5.50
CA VAL A 1018 -19.76 -7.08 4.53
C VAL A 1018 -20.58 -6.42 3.41
N ALA A 1019 -21.48 -5.50 3.75
CA ALA A 1019 -22.27 -4.75 2.77
C ALA A 1019 -21.40 -3.87 1.88
N ALA A 1020 -20.42 -3.16 2.44
CA ALA A 1020 -19.48 -2.33 1.69
C ALA A 1020 -18.64 -3.15 0.71
N LEU A 1021 -18.21 -4.36 1.11
CA LEU A 1021 -17.54 -5.31 0.22
C LEU A 1021 -18.47 -5.74 -0.92
N ALA A 1022 -19.69 -6.14 -0.57
CA ALA A 1022 -20.68 -6.61 -1.52
C ALA A 1022 -21.01 -5.58 -2.61
N GLU A 1023 -21.14 -4.30 -2.25
CA GLU A 1023 -21.43 -3.21 -3.18
C GLU A 1023 -20.38 -3.04 -4.29
N LYS A 1024 -19.15 -3.49 -4.07
CA LYS A 1024 -18.01 -3.27 -4.98
C LYS A 1024 -17.46 -4.54 -5.61
N LEU A 1025 -18.14 -5.68 -5.46
CA LEU A 1025 -17.72 -6.93 -6.09
C LEU A 1025 -17.69 -6.77 -7.63
N PRO A 1026 -16.57 -7.10 -8.31
CA PRO A 1026 -16.47 -7.02 -9.76
C PRO A 1026 -17.46 -7.95 -10.47
N ILE A 1027 -18.13 -7.44 -11.50
CA ILE A 1027 -19.13 -8.18 -12.28
C ILE A 1027 -18.50 -9.32 -13.11
N SER A 1028 -17.17 -9.29 -13.33
CA SER A 1028 -16.41 -10.30 -14.09
C SER A 1028 -16.02 -11.55 -13.29
N LEU A 1029 -16.38 -11.64 -12.01
CA LEU A 1029 -15.97 -12.75 -11.16
C LEU A 1029 -16.57 -14.09 -11.61
N HIS A 1030 -15.71 -15.09 -11.74
CA HIS A 1030 -16.05 -16.50 -11.95
C HIS A 1030 -15.89 -17.31 -10.68
N GLN A 1031 -14.96 -16.92 -9.80
CA GLN A 1031 -14.70 -17.56 -8.51
C GLN A 1031 -14.70 -16.52 -7.40
N LEU A 1032 -15.44 -16.81 -6.33
CA LEU A 1032 -15.47 -15.98 -5.12
C LEU A 1032 -15.36 -16.85 -3.88
N GLN A 1033 -14.33 -16.60 -3.06
CA GLN A 1033 -14.14 -17.21 -1.76
C GLN A 1033 -14.03 -16.12 -0.69
N LEU A 1034 -14.94 -16.13 0.27
CA LEU A 1034 -14.94 -15.21 1.39
C LEU A 1034 -14.95 -16.00 2.71
N ASN A 1035 -13.99 -15.73 3.57
CA ASN A 1035 -13.91 -16.33 4.89
C ASN A 1035 -14.09 -15.27 5.98
N PHE A 1036 -15.21 -15.35 6.69
CA PHE A 1036 -15.58 -14.51 7.83
C PHE A 1036 -15.73 -15.33 9.11
N ASN A 1037 -15.03 -16.46 9.22
CA ASN A 1037 -15.12 -17.31 10.40
C ASN A 1037 -14.84 -16.51 11.68
N SER A 1038 -15.60 -16.76 12.73
CA SER A 1038 -15.51 -16.15 14.04
C SER A 1038 -15.69 -14.61 14.07
N CYS A 1039 -16.21 -14.00 13.00
CA CYS A 1039 -16.63 -12.59 13.01
C CYS A 1039 -17.98 -12.45 13.74
N GLN A 1040 -17.93 -12.19 15.04
CA GLN A 1040 -19.11 -12.30 15.92
C GLN A 1040 -20.20 -11.23 15.67
N GLN A 1041 -19.88 -10.15 14.94
CA GLN A 1041 -20.79 -9.04 14.67
C GLN A 1041 -21.53 -9.16 13.33
N ILE A 1042 -21.31 -10.23 12.57
CA ILE A 1042 -22.04 -10.49 11.32
C ILE A 1042 -23.35 -11.20 11.67
N SER A 1043 -24.46 -10.64 11.19
CA SER A 1043 -25.82 -11.12 11.33
C SER A 1043 -26.46 -11.47 9.97
N ASP A 1044 -27.73 -11.84 9.99
CA ASP A 1044 -28.52 -12.08 8.78
C ASP A 1044 -28.52 -10.87 7.82
N ALA A 1045 -28.40 -9.64 8.33
CA ALA A 1045 -28.42 -8.44 7.50
C ALA A 1045 -27.18 -8.32 6.61
N GLY A 1046 -25.97 -8.58 7.14
CA GLY A 1046 -24.74 -8.56 6.37
C GLY A 1046 -24.69 -9.68 5.34
N VAL A 1047 -25.15 -10.88 5.73
CA VAL A 1047 -25.29 -12.02 4.82
C VAL A 1047 -26.28 -11.72 3.69
N ALA A 1048 -27.42 -11.10 3.99
CA ALA A 1048 -28.41 -10.70 2.99
C ALA A 1048 -27.87 -9.61 2.04
N ALA A 1049 -27.14 -8.63 2.56
CA ALA A 1049 -26.50 -7.59 1.76
C ALA A 1049 -25.47 -8.18 0.79
N LEU A 1050 -24.67 -9.15 1.24
CA LEU A 1050 -23.75 -9.91 0.39
C LEU A 1050 -24.47 -10.68 -0.71
N ALA A 1051 -25.52 -11.42 -0.31
CA ALA A 1051 -26.31 -12.24 -1.23
C ALA A 1051 -26.94 -11.41 -2.36
N GLU A 1052 -27.45 -10.21 -2.05
CA GLU A 1052 -28.11 -9.34 -3.03
C GLU A 1052 -27.19 -8.91 -4.18
N LYS A 1053 -25.88 -8.85 -3.95
CA LYS A 1053 -24.89 -8.33 -4.89
C LYS A 1053 -23.95 -9.38 -5.49
N LEU A 1054 -24.26 -10.68 -5.32
CA LEU A 1054 -23.46 -11.75 -5.92
C LEU A 1054 -23.43 -11.63 -7.47
N PRO A 1055 -22.24 -11.66 -8.11
CA PRO A 1055 -22.12 -11.56 -9.55
C PRO A 1055 -22.80 -12.73 -10.29
N ILE A 1056 -23.53 -12.41 -11.36
CA ILE A 1056 -24.31 -13.39 -12.13
C ILE A 1056 -23.40 -14.37 -12.92
N SER A 1057 -22.13 -14.01 -13.15
CA SER A 1057 -21.15 -14.84 -13.87
C SER A 1057 -20.47 -15.92 -13.01
N LEU A 1058 -20.73 -15.95 -11.69
CA LEU A 1058 -20.06 -16.87 -10.78
C LEU A 1058 -20.29 -18.34 -11.16
N GLN A 1059 -19.20 -19.09 -11.22
CA GLN A 1059 -19.16 -20.53 -11.40
C GLN A 1059 -18.80 -21.24 -10.09
N GLN A 1060 -18.01 -20.60 -9.23
CA GLN A 1060 -17.63 -21.14 -7.91
C GLN A 1060 -17.89 -20.11 -6.82
N LEU A 1061 -18.57 -20.52 -5.76
CA LEU A 1061 -18.87 -19.69 -4.60
C LEU A 1061 -18.55 -20.45 -3.31
N GLN A 1062 -17.68 -19.87 -2.49
CA GLN A 1062 -17.31 -20.40 -1.18
C GLN A 1062 -17.50 -19.33 -0.11
N LEU A 1063 -18.42 -19.58 0.83
CA LEU A 1063 -18.70 -18.67 1.93
C LEU A 1063 -18.50 -19.41 3.27
N HIS A 1064 -17.63 -18.87 4.12
CA HIS A 1064 -17.34 -19.43 5.44
C HIS A 1064 -17.73 -18.45 6.55
N PHE A 1065 -18.65 -18.87 7.41
CA PHE A 1065 -19.19 -18.12 8.54
C PHE A 1065 -19.16 -18.94 9.84
N ILE A 1066 -18.15 -19.80 10.01
CA ILE A 1066 -18.00 -20.66 11.19
C ILE A 1066 -18.04 -19.80 12.46
N GLY A 1067 -18.91 -20.12 13.42
CA GLY A 1067 -18.97 -19.43 14.71
C GLY A 1067 -19.58 -18.02 14.66
N CYS A 1068 -20.24 -17.62 13.57
CA CYS A 1068 -21.03 -16.38 13.50
C CYS A 1068 -22.40 -16.59 14.15
N LYS A 1069 -22.49 -16.40 15.46
CA LYS A 1069 -23.65 -16.83 16.28
C LYS A 1069 -24.95 -16.05 16.02
N GLN A 1070 -24.90 -14.93 15.32
CA GLN A 1070 -26.05 -14.08 15.00
C GLN A 1070 -26.70 -14.42 13.65
N ILE A 1071 -26.16 -15.40 12.91
CA ILE A 1071 -26.76 -15.90 11.68
C ILE A 1071 -27.83 -16.95 12.03
N SER A 1072 -29.02 -16.77 11.47
CA SER A 1072 -30.19 -17.62 11.61
C SER A 1072 -30.64 -18.19 10.25
N ASP A 1073 -31.78 -18.89 10.24
CA ASP A 1073 -32.42 -19.36 9.02
C ASP A 1073 -32.67 -18.25 7.99
N ALA A 1074 -32.90 -17.01 8.44
CA ALA A 1074 -33.15 -15.87 7.55
C ALA A 1074 -31.91 -15.50 6.71
N GLY A 1075 -30.72 -15.47 7.31
CA GLY A 1075 -29.47 -15.21 6.59
C GLY A 1075 -29.14 -16.33 5.60
N VAL A 1076 -29.34 -17.59 6.01
CA VAL A 1076 -29.17 -18.75 5.13
C VAL A 1076 -30.14 -18.69 3.94
N ALA A 1077 -31.41 -18.37 4.19
CA ALA A 1077 -32.43 -18.21 3.16
C ALA A 1077 -32.09 -17.07 2.18
N ALA A 1078 -31.55 -15.96 2.69
CA ALA A 1078 -31.15 -14.81 1.86
C ALA A 1078 -30.05 -15.20 0.85
N VAL A 1079 -29.04 -15.97 1.26
CA VAL A 1079 -28.03 -16.52 0.34
C VAL A 1079 -28.68 -17.45 -0.67
N ALA A 1080 -29.52 -18.38 -0.21
CA ALA A 1080 -30.17 -19.37 -1.05
C ALA A 1080 -31.03 -18.73 -2.15
N GLU A 1081 -31.80 -17.69 -1.83
CA GLU A 1081 -32.66 -16.99 -2.79
C GLU A 1081 -31.91 -16.30 -3.93
N LYS A 1082 -30.63 -15.99 -3.74
CA LYS A 1082 -29.82 -15.19 -4.68
C LYS A 1082 -28.64 -15.96 -5.30
N LEU A 1083 -28.61 -17.29 -5.16
CA LEU A 1083 -27.59 -18.12 -5.78
C LEU A 1083 -27.58 -17.94 -7.32
N PRO A 1084 -26.42 -17.66 -7.94
CA PRO A 1084 -26.29 -17.53 -9.39
C PRO A 1084 -26.66 -18.82 -10.13
N ILE A 1085 -27.37 -18.70 -11.24
CA ILE A 1085 -27.84 -19.85 -12.03
C ILE A 1085 -26.68 -20.57 -12.76
N SER A 1086 -25.54 -19.90 -12.95
CA SER A 1086 -24.33 -20.45 -13.59
C SER A 1086 -23.45 -21.29 -12.67
N LEU A 1087 -23.80 -21.40 -11.39
CA LEU A 1087 -22.93 -21.98 -10.37
C LEU A 1087 -22.71 -23.49 -10.60
N GLN A 1088 -21.45 -23.92 -10.54
CA GLN A 1088 -21.02 -25.30 -10.68
C GLN A 1088 -20.45 -25.86 -9.36
N ASP A 1089 -19.82 -25.01 -8.54
CA ASP A 1089 -19.29 -25.37 -7.23
C ASP A 1089 -19.88 -24.43 -6.16
N LEU A 1090 -20.51 -25.01 -5.14
CA LEU A 1090 -21.06 -24.31 -3.99
C LEU A 1090 -20.52 -24.88 -2.70
N GLN A 1091 -19.86 -24.03 -1.90
CA GLN A 1091 -19.48 -24.32 -0.54
C GLN A 1091 -20.08 -23.31 0.44
N LEU A 1092 -20.93 -23.78 1.34
CA LEU A 1092 -21.48 -22.98 2.44
C LEU A 1092 -21.12 -23.61 3.77
N ASN A 1093 -20.46 -22.84 4.63
CA ASN A 1093 -20.01 -23.31 5.94
C ASN A 1093 -20.55 -22.43 7.07
N PHE A 1094 -21.51 -22.99 7.82
CA PHE A 1094 -22.19 -22.35 8.95
C PHE A 1094 -22.00 -23.14 10.25
N ILE A 1095 -20.85 -23.80 10.42
CA ILE A 1095 -20.55 -24.55 11.65
C ILE A 1095 -20.71 -23.64 12.88
N MET A 1096 -21.32 -24.14 13.97
CA MET A 1096 -21.57 -23.41 15.22
C MET A 1096 -22.50 -22.17 15.10
N CYS A 1097 -23.28 -22.05 14.02
CA CYS A 1097 -24.37 -21.06 13.92
C CYS A 1097 -25.63 -21.61 14.59
N GLN A 1098 -25.75 -21.44 15.91
CA GLN A 1098 -26.74 -22.14 16.75
C GLN A 1098 -28.21 -21.78 16.49
N GLN A 1099 -28.48 -20.72 15.72
CA GLN A 1099 -29.83 -20.26 15.38
C GLN A 1099 -30.36 -20.83 14.05
N ILE A 1100 -29.58 -21.70 13.38
CA ILE A 1100 -30.00 -22.39 12.16
C ILE A 1100 -30.77 -23.66 12.54
N SER A 1101 -31.93 -23.85 11.92
CA SER A 1101 -32.84 -24.98 12.07
C SER A 1101 -33.09 -25.68 10.73
N ASP A 1102 -34.03 -26.63 10.73
CA ASP A 1102 -34.52 -27.29 9.50
C ASP A 1102 -34.99 -26.30 8.44
N ALA A 1103 -35.52 -25.14 8.82
CA ALA A 1103 -36.00 -24.13 7.88
C ALA A 1103 -34.86 -23.54 7.03
N GLY A 1104 -33.69 -23.27 7.61
CA GLY A 1104 -32.53 -22.78 6.88
C GLY A 1104 -31.97 -23.82 5.91
N VAL A 1105 -31.88 -25.08 6.33
CA VAL A 1105 -31.47 -26.19 5.45
C VAL A 1105 -32.45 -26.38 4.29
N ALA A 1106 -33.75 -26.33 4.57
CA ALA A 1106 -34.80 -26.42 3.55
C ALA A 1106 -34.75 -25.24 2.57
N ALA A 1107 -34.47 -24.02 3.04
CA ALA A 1107 -34.35 -22.85 2.18
C ALA A 1107 -33.21 -23.00 1.15
N VAL A 1108 -32.05 -23.53 1.58
CA VAL A 1108 -30.95 -23.86 0.66
C VAL A 1108 -31.41 -24.92 -0.34
N ALA A 1109 -32.01 -26.01 0.15
CA ALA A 1109 -32.47 -27.13 -0.67
C ALA A 1109 -33.41 -26.69 -1.80
N GLU A 1110 -34.36 -25.80 -1.52
CA GLU A 1110 -35.35 -25.34 -2.50
C GLU A 1110 -34.75 -24.52 -3.65
N LYS A 1111 -33.55 -23.95 -3.47
CA LYS A 1111 -32.96 -22.97 -4.40
C LYS A 1111 -31.62 -23.40 -4.99
N LEU A 1112 -31.20 -24.66 -4.79
CA LEU A 1112 -29.97 -25.19 -5.39
C LEU A 1112 -29.99 -25.08 -6.94
N PRO A 1113 -28.95 -24.50 -7.57
CA PRO A 1113 -28.87 -24.42 -9.02
C PRO A 1113 -28.81 -25.79 -9.69
N ILE A 1114 -29.48 -25.93 -10.84
CA ILE A 1114 -29.53 -27.19 -11.61
C ILE A 1114 -28.19 -27.49 -12.31
N SER A 1115 -27.32 -26.49 -12.48
CA SER A 1115 -25.97 -26.65 -13.07
C SER A 1115 -24.93 -27.18 -12.10
N LEU A 1116 -25.28 -27.35 -10.82
CA LEU A 1116 -24.32 -27.64 -9.76
C LEU A 1116 -23.70 -29.03 -9.94
N GLN A 1117 -22.38 -29.09 -9.89
CA GLN A 1117 -21.58 -30.31 -10.00
C GLN A 1117 -20.99 -30.70 -8.64
N ASP A 1118 -20.54 -29.71 -7.87
CA ASP A 1118 -19.93 -29.92 -6.56
C ASP A 1118 -20.72 -29.14 -5.50
N LEU A 1119 -21.18 -29.84 -4.46
CA LEU A 1119 -21.94 -29.27 -3.35
C LEU A 1119 -21.31 -29.63 -2.03
N GLN A 1120 -20.93 -28.63 -1.25
CA GLN A 1120 -20.39 -28.77 0.10
C GLN A 1120 -21.20 -27.92 1.08
N LEU A 1121 -21.92 -28.58 1.98
CA LEU A 1121 -22.69 -27.91 3.03
C LEU A 1121 -22.23 -28.38 4.40
N SER A 1122 -21.91 -27.43 5.28
CA SER A 1122 -21.56 -27.73 6.66
C SER A 1122 -22.40 -26.93 7.65
N PHE A 1123 -23.15 -27.68 8.47
CA PHE A 1123 -23.98 -27.17 9.56
C PHE A 1123 -23.63 -27.86 10.88
N ALA A 1124 -22.38 -28.27 11.06
CA ALA A 1124 -21.97 -28.96 12.28
C ALA A 1124 -22.24 -28.10 13.53
N TYR A 1125 -22.62 -28.73 14.63
CA TYR A 1125 -23.00 -28.08 15.89
C TYR A 1125 -24.21 -27.13 15.79
N CYS A 1126 -25.05 -27.25 14.76
CA CYS A 1126 -26.35 -26.60 14.69
C CYS A 1126 -27.41 -27.51 15.32
N SER A 1127 -27.63 -27.37 16.63
CA SER A 1127 -28.43 -28.32 17.42
C SER A 1127 -29.93 -28.35 17.11
N GLN A 1128 -30.44 -27.41 16.31
CA GLN A 1128 -31.86 -27.32 15.94
C GLN A 1128 -32.17 -27.99 14.58
N ILE A 1129 -31.18 -28.62 13.95
CA ILE A 1129 -31.36 -29.41 12.73
C ILE A 1129 -31.75 -30.84 13.11
N SER A 1130 -32.80 -31.33 12.47
CA SER A 1130 -33.37 -32.66 12.63
C SER A 1130 -33.43 -33.42 11.30
N ASP A 1131 -33.97 -34.64 11.35
CA ASP A 1131 -34.31 -35.42 10.16
C ASP A 1131 -35.12 -34.63 9.11
N ALA A 1132 -35.98 -33.68 9.53
CA ALA A 1132 -36.82 -32.94 8.59
C ALA A 1132 -36.00 -32.04 7.65
N GLY A 1133 -35.00 -31.33 8.16
CA GLY A 1133 -34.13 -30.45 7.36
C GLY A 1133 -33.26 -31.24 6.39
N VAL A 1134 -32.64 -32.33 6.86
CA VAL A 1134 -31.80 -33.18 5.99
C VAL A 1134 -32.64 -33.94 4.95
N ALA A 1135 -33.87 -34.34 5.28
CA ALA A 1135 -34.80 -34.94 4.31
C ALA A 1135 -35.21 -33.93 3.22
N ALA A 1136 -35.51 -32.68 3.60
CA ALA A 1136 -35.82 -31.63 2.64
C ALA A 1136 -34.66 -31.38 1.65
N LEU A 1137 -33.42 -31.41 2.16
CA LEU A 1137 -32.21 -31.35 1.32
C LEU A 1137 -32.11 -32.55 0.38
N ALA A 1138 -32.28 -33.77 0.89
CA ALA A 1138 -32.22 -34.99 0.11
C ALA A 1138 -33.21 -35.00 -1.07
N GLU A 1139 -34.43 -34.50 -0.87
CA GLU A 1139 -35.46 -34.46 -1.91
C GLU A 1139 -35.14 -33.53 -3.08
N LYS A 1140 -34.24 -32.55 -2.90
CA LYS A 1140 -33.97 -31.48 -3.85
C LYS A 1140 -32.53 -31.45 -4.39
N LEU A 1141 -31.74 -32.49 -4.11
CA LEU A 1141 -30.37 -32.59 -4.64
C LEU A 1141 -30.36 -32.56 -6.19
N PRO A 1142 -29.54 -31.69 -6.81
CA PRO A 1142 -29.41 -31.63 -8.26
C PRO A 1142 -28.91 -32.95 -8.86
N ILE A 1143 -29.53 -33.36 -9.97
CA ILE A 1143 -29.19 -34.61 -10.68
C ILE A 1143 -27.81 -34.55 -11.34
N SER A 1144 -27.23 -33.35 -11.52
CA SER A 1144 -25.93 -33.11 -12.13
C SER A 1144 -24.73 -33.28 -11.20
N LEU A 1145 -24.96 -33.56 -9.90
CA LEU A 1145 -23.88 -33.61 -8.91
C LEU A 1145 -22.89 -34.75 -9.18
N HIS A 1146 -21.60 -34.41 -9.19
CA HIS A 1146 -20.47 -35.32 -9.18
C HIS A 1146 -19.86 -35.47 -7.79
N GLN A 1147 -19.85 -34.39 -6.99
CA GLN A 1147 -19.38 -34.41 -5.61
C GLN A 1147 -20.42 -33.86 -4.65
N LEU A 1148 -20.64 -34.58 -3.55
CA LEU A 1148 -21.51 -34.18 -2.46
C LEU A 1148 -20.77 -34.34 -1.14
N GLN A 1149 -20.61 -33.25 -0.40
CA GLN A 1149 -20.11 -33.26 0.97
C GLN A 1149 -21.14 -32.63 1.91
N LEU A 1150 -21.61 -33.41 2.88
CA LEU A 1150 -22.53 -32.93 3.91
C LEU A 1150 -21.95 -33.19 5.29
N ASN A 1151 -21.89 -32.14 6.10
CA ASN A 1151 -21.39 -32.23 7.47
C ASN A 1151 -22.44 -31.73 8.46
N PHE A 1152 -22.99 -32.69 9.20
CA PHE A 1152 -23.98 -32.50 10.27
C PHE A 1152 -23.46 -33.04 11.61
N ASN A 1153 -22.13 -33.05 11.82
CA ASN A 1153 -21.53 -33.48 13.08
C ASN A 1153 -22.19 -32.76 14.28
N SER A 1154 -22.50 -33.53 15.33
CA SER A 1154 -23.13 -33.06 16.56
C SER A 1154 -24.54 -32.44 16.39
N CYS A 1155 -25.25 -32.76 15.30
CA CYS A 1155 -26.69 -32.48 15.18
C CYS A 1155 -27.46 -33.62 15.86
N GLN A 1156 -27.93 -33.37 17.09
CA GLN A 1156 -28.40 -34.44 17.97
C GLN A 1156 -29.76 -35.05 17.59
N GLN A 1157 -30.51 -34.41 16.69
CA GLN A 1157 -31.85 -34.85 16.27
C GLN A 1157 -31.85 -35.56 14.91
N ILE A 1158 -30.68 -36.08 14.49
CA ILE A 1158 -30.51 -36.85 13.25
C ILE A 1158 -30.47 -38.34 13.56
N SER A 1159 -31.35 -39.11 12.92
CA SER A 1159 -31.55 -40.54 13.12
C SER A 1159 -31.26 -41.39 11.87
N ASP A 1160 -31.34 -42.71 12.03
CA ASP A 1160 -31.25 -43.66 10.92
C ASP A 1160 -32.25 -43.40 9.79
N ALA A 1161 -33.42 -42.84 10.10
CA ALA A 1161 -34.49 -42.62 9.12
C ALA A 1161 -34.05 -41.65 8.02
N VAL A 1162 -33.35 -40.57 8.36
CA VAL A 1162 -32.89 -39.61 7.35
C VAL A 1162 -31.65 -40.06 6.63
N VAL A 1163 -30.77 -40.83 7.28
CA VAL A 1163 -29.62 -41.46 6.60
C VAL A 1163 -30.12 -42.39 5.48
N ALA A 1164 -31.18 -43.16 5.73
CA ALA A 1164 -31.84 -43.98 4.72
C ALA A 1164 -32.51 -43.14 3.63
N ALA A 1165 -33.26 -42.09 4.01
CA ALA A 1165 -33.94 -41.21 3.06
C ALA A 1165 -32.94 -40.47 2.14
N LEU A 1166 -31.83 -39.99 2.70
CA LEU A 1166 -30.73 -39.39 1.94
C LEU A 1166 -30.15 -40.38 0.94
N ALA A 1167 -29.87 -41.61 1.39
CA ALA A 1167 -29.32 -42.66 0.53
C ALA A 1167 -30.22 -43.01 -0.67
N GLU A 1168 -31.54 -43.01 -0.48
CA GLU A 1168 -32.50 -43.26 -1.56
C GLU A 1168 -32.55 -42.16 -2.63
N LYS A 1169 -32.14 -40.94 -2.29
CA LYS A 1169 -32.23 -39.75 -3.15
C LYS A 1169 -30.89 -39.28 -3.70
N LEU A 1170 -29.79 -39.99 -3.42
CA LEU A 1170 -28.48 -39.65 -3.96
C LEU A 1170 -28.47 -39.70 -5.51
N PRO A 1171 -27.92 -38.67 -6.19
CA PRO A 1171 -27.85 -38.65 -7.65
C PRO A 1171 -27.05 -39.80 -8.25
N ILE A 1172 -27.50 -40.33 -9.38
CA ILE A 1172 -26.85 -41.46 -10.09
C ILE A 1172 -25.53 -41.03 -10.75
N SER A 1173 -25.31 -39.73 -10.98
CA SER A 1173 -24.05 -39.18 -11.50
C SER A 1173 -22.94 -39.08 -10.46
N LEU A 1174 -23.26 -39.26 -9.17
CA LEU A 1174 -22.37 -38.96 -8.07
C LEU A 1174 -21.13 -39.85 -8.08
N GLN A 1175 -19.95 -39.24 -8.08
CA GLN A 1175 -18.65 -39.91 -8.13
C GLN A 1175 -17.94 -39.88 -6.78
N GLN A 1176 -18.13 -38.80 -6.01
CA GLN A 1176 -17.55 -38.59 -4.69
C GLN A 1176 -18.64 -38.24 -3.67
N LEU A 1177 -18.64 -38.95 -2.54
CA LEU A 1177 -19.58 -38.72 -1.45
C LEU A 1177 -18.82 -38.65 -0.13
N GLN A 1178 -19.02 -37.55 0.58
CA GLN A 1178 -18.52 -37.37 1.94
C GLN A 1178 -19.69 -37.04 2.87
N LEU A 1179 -19.90 -37.87 3.89
CA LEU A 1179 -20.91 -37.63 4.92
C LEU A 1179 -20.26 -37.68 6.30
N GLU A 1180 -20.41 -36.60 7.06
CA GLU A 1180 -19.87 -36.45 8.40
C GLU A 1180 -21.04 -36.31 9.39
N PHE A 1181 -21.27 -37.37 10.16
CA PHE A 1181 -22.33 -37.50 11.16
C PHE A 1181 -21.78 -37.86 12.53
N SER A 1182 -20.50 -37.58 12.81
CA SER A 1182 -19.92 -37.82 14.13
C SER A 1182 -20.75 -37.18 15.24
N CYS A 1183 -20.72 -37.80 16.43
CA CYS A 1183 -21.45 -37.35 17.61
C CYS A 1183 -22.97 -37.18 17.43
N CYS A 1184 -23.59 -37.79 16.40
CA CYS A 1184 -25.05 -37.91 16.31
C CYS A 1184 -25.51 -39.10 17.14
N GLU A 1185 -26.36 -38.86 18.15
CA GLU A 1185 -26.74 -39.85 19.16
C GLU A 1185 -27.72 -40.93 18.66
N GLU A 1186 -28.53 -40.63 17.64
CA GLU A 1186 -29.62 -41.48 17.16
C GLU A 1186 -29.31 -42.28 15.88
N ILE A 1187 -28.05 -42.24 15.41
CA ILE A 1187 -27.60 -43.06 14.28
C ILE A 1187 -27.02 -44.37 14.81
N SER A 1188 -27.51 -45.49 14.27
CA SER A 1188 -27.12 -46.86 14.58
C SER A 1188 -26.57 -47.59 13.34
N ASP A 1189 -26.17 -48.85 13.53
CA ASP A 1189 -25.77 -49.71 12.41
C ASP A 1189 -26.87 -49.90 11.37
N ALA A 1190 -28.16 -49.69 11.71
CA ALA A 1190 -29.26 -49.80 10.76
C ALA A 1190 -29.22 -48.66 9.71
N GLY A 1191 -28.91 -47.42 10.11
CA GLY A 1191 -28.71 -46.31 9.19
C GLY A 1191 -27.51 -46.52 8.28
N VAL A 1192 -26.40 -47.02 8.82
CA VAL A 1192 -25.20 -47.37 8.04
C VAL A 1192 -25.51 -48.46 7.00
N ALA A 1193 -26.30 -49.48 7.37
CA ALA A 1193 -26.73 -50.53 6.46
C ALA A 1193 -27.66 -50.01 5.35
N ALA A 1194 -28.64 -49.18 5.70
CA ALA A 1194 -29.54 -48.56 4.73
C ALA A 1194 -28.79 -47.69 3.71
N LEU A 1195 -27.79 -46.93 4.17
CA LEU A 1195 -26.90 -46.18 3.30
C LEU A 1195 -26.15 -47.11 2.34
N ALA A 1196 -25.50 -48.14 2.87
CA ALA A 1196 -24.70 -49.09 2.09
C ALA A 1196 -25.49 -49.79 0.96
N GLU A 1197 -26.76 -50.12 1.19
CA GLU A 1197 -27.63 -50.79 0.22
C GLU A 1197 -28.01 -49.91 -0.99
N LYS A 1198 -28.01 -48.58 -0.82
CA LYS A 1198 -28.56 -47.64 -1.81
C LYS A 1198 -27.50 -46.75 -2.47
N LEU A 1199 -26.22 -46.91 -2.12
CA LEU A 1199 -25.13 -46.11 -2.71
C LEU A 1199 -25.04 -46.28 -4.24
N PRO A 1200 -24.91 -45.17 -5.01
CA PRO A 1200 -24.77 -45.19 -6.45
C PRO A 1200 -23.61 -46.07 -6.95
N ILE A 1201 -23.79 -46.72 -8.11
CA ILE A 1201 -22.75 -47.56 -8.74
C ILE A 1201 -21.61 -46.70 -9.29
N SER A 1202 -21.89 -45.46 -9.68
CA SER A 1202 -20.95 -44.46 -10.17
C SER A 1202 -19.95 -43.97 -9.12
N LEU A 1203 -20.13 -44.32 -7.85
CA LEU A 1203 -19.32 -43.82 -6.76
C LEU A 1203 -17.95 -44.52 -6.71
N HIS A 1204 -16.88 -43.74 -6.76
CA HIS A 1204 -15.49 -44.25 -6.69
C HIS A 1204 -14.75 -43.74 -5.46
N GLN A 1205 -15.18 -42.61 -4.87
CA GLN A 1205 -14.66 -42.10 -3.61
C GLN A 1205 -15.79 -41.97 -2.59
N LEU A 1206 -15.58 -42.57 -1.42
CA LEU A 1206 -16.53 -42.56 -0.32
C LEU A 1206 -15.78 -42.25 0.97
N GLN A 1207 -16.21 -41.22 1.69
CA GLN A 1207 -15.73 -40.89 3.03
C GLN A 1207 -16.94 -40.77 3.96
N LEU A 1208 -17.06 -41.70 4.89
CA LEU A 1208 -18.12 -41.70 5.89
C LEU A 1208 -17.51 -41.64 7.27
N SER A 1209 -18.00 -40.73 8.09
CA SER A 1209 -17.54 -40.58 9.46
C SER A 1209 -18.73 -40.59 10.41
N PHE A 1210 -18.65 -41.52 11.36
CA PHE A 1210 -19.63 -41.75 12.43
C PHE A 1210 -18.90 -41.85 13.78
N ALA A 1211 -17.83 -41.06 13.94
CA ALA A 1211 -17.01 -41.13 15.13
C ALA A 1211 -17.84 -40.71 16.34
N ARG A 1212 -17.68 -41.43 17.47
CA ARG A 1212 -18.38 -41.13 18.73
C ARG A 1212 -19.93 -41.17 18.65
N CYS A 1213 -20.52 -41.78 17.62
CA CYS A 1213 -21.93 -42.19 17.64
C CYS A 1213 -22.09 -43.41 18.57
N PRO A 1214 -22.89 -43.31 19.65
CA PRO A 1214 -22.94 -44.34 20.69
C PRO A 1214 -23.61 -45.65 20.23
N GLN A 1215 -24.45 -45.61 19.20
CA GLN A 1215 -25.22 -46.78 18.71
C GLN A 1215 -24.58 -47.47 17.49
N ILE A 1216 -23.39 -47.02 17.06
CA ILE A 1216 -22.65 -47.62 15.93
C ILE A 1216 -21.55 -48.53 16.45
N SER A 1217 -21.59 -49.79 16.02
CA SER A 1217 -20.60 -50.82 16.34
C SER A 1217 -19.26 -50.55 15.65
N ASP A 1218 -18.18 -51.06 16.24
CA ASP A 1218 -16.84 -50.96 15.64
C ASP A 1218 -16.77 -51.62 14.26
N ALA A 1219 -17.54 -52.69 14.04
CA ALA A 1219 -17.61 -53.37 12.75
C ALA A 1219 -18.26 -52.48 11.67
N ALA A 1220 -19.34 -51.77 12.01
CA ALA A 1220 -19.98 -50.82 11.08
C ALA A 1220 -19.07 -49.61 10.81
N ARG A 1221 -18.37 -49.11 11.84
CA ARG A 1221 -17.44 -47.97 11.75
C ARG A 1221 -16.20 -48.31 10.91
N GLU A 1222 -15.65 -49.53 11.05
CA GLU A 1222 -14.56 -50.03 10.21
C GLU A 1222 -15.03 -50.25 8.77
N ALA A 1223 -16.22 -50.81 8.58
CA ALA A 1223 -16.81 -51.02 7.26
C ALA A 1223 -17.04 -49.69 6.50
N ALA A 1224 -17.41 -48.62 7.20
CA ALA A 1224 -17.60 -47.28 6.65
C ALA A 1224 -16.32 -46.65 6.05
N GLY A 1225 -15.13 -47.20 6.35
CA GLY A 1225 -13.84 -46.70 5.86
C GLY A 1225 -13.52 -47.03 4.39
N SER A 1226 -14.30 -47.89 3.72
CA SER A 1226 -14.13 -48.20 2.30
C SER A 1226 -15.42 -48.67 1.66
N LEU A 1227 -15.70 -48.23 0.43
CA LEU A 1227 -16.87 -48.64 -0.35
C LEU A 1227 -16.97 -50.17 -0.49
N VAL A 1228 -15.83 -50.87 -0.62
CA VAL A 1228 -15.79 -52.33 -0.76
C VAL A 1228 -16.17 -53.00 0.57
N SER A 1229 -15.58 -52.54 1.66
CA SER A 1229 -15.84 -53.06 3.01
C SER A 1229 -17.29 -52.82 3.43
N LEU A 1230 -17.83 -51.63 3.13
CA LEU A 1230 -19.19 -51.25 3.46
C LEU A 1230 -20.22 -52.13 2.75
N ARG A 1231 -20.05 -52.35 1.44
CA ARG A 1231 -20.93 -53.25 0.66
C ARG A 1231 -20.84 -54.70 1.12
N ALA A 1232 -19.63 -55.19 1.43
CA ALA A 1232 -19.42 -56.54 1.92
C ALA A 1232 -20.04 -56.76 3.31
N TRP A 1233 -19.89 -55.78 4.21
CA TRP A 1233 -20.49 -55.79 5.54
C TRP A 1233 -22.03 -55.80 5.49
N ALA A 1234 -22.62 -54.93 4.66
CA ALA A 1234 -24.08 -54.90 4.47
C ALA A 1234 -24.62 -56.20 3.88
N ALA A 1235 -23.96 -56.77 2.87
CA ALA A 1235 -24.34 -58.06 2.28
C ALA A 1235 -24.24 -59.23 3.29
N ALA A 1236 -23.21 -59.23 4.14
CA ALA A 1236 -23.03 -60.24 5.19
C ALA A 1236 -24.10 -60.14 6.28
N ARG A 1237 -24.56 -58.92 6.58
CA ARG A 1237 -25.67 -58.65 7.51
C ARG A 1237 -27.01 -59.11 6.94
N ALA A 1238 -27.29 -58.79 5.67
CA ALA A 1238 -28.52 -59.20 4.97
C ALA A 1238 -28.65 -60.74 4.79
N ALA A 1239 -27.52 -61.46 4.80
CA ALA A 1239 -27.47 -62.92 4.71
C ALA A 1239 -27.71 -63.67 6.03
N ARG A 1240 -27.82 -62.97 7.18
CA ARG A 1240 -28.12 -63.61 8.48
C ARG A 1240 -29.62 -63.95 8.59
N PRO A 1241 -30.00 -65.19 8.95
CA PRO A 1241 -31.41 -65.57 9.10
C PRO A 1241 -32.07 -64.85 10.30
N ARG A 1242 -33.30 -64.34 10.09
CA ARG A 1242 -34.16 -63.57 11.02
C ARG A 1242 -34.67 -64.36 12.26
N SER A 1243 -33.83 -65.12 12.96
CA SER A 1243 -34.26 -65.87 14.16
C SER A 1243 -33.65 -65.40 15.48
N GLU A 1244 -32.87 -64.31 15.52
CA GLU A 1244 -32.21 -63.84 16.76
C GLU A 1244 -32.26 -62.32 17.00
N GLU A 1245 -33.21 -61.57 16.41
CA GLU A 1245 -33.39 -60.12 16.67
C GLU A 1245 -34.52 -59.82 17.68
N GLY A 1246 -34.78 -60.75 18.61
CA GLY A 1246 -35.90 -60.69 19.56
C GLY A 1246 -35.57 -60.25 20.99
N GLU A 1247 -34.31 -60.00 21.37
CA GLU A 1247 -33.95 -59.83 22.80
C GLU A 1247 -33.20 -58.54 23.20
N ASP A 1248 -32.83 -57.64 22.28
CA ASP A 1248 -32.03 -56.45 22.66
C ASP A 1248 -32.84 -55.19 23.03
N ALA A 1249 -34.18 -55.26 23.06
CA ALA A 1249 -35.03 -54.10 23.37
C ALA A 1249 -35.40 -53.92 24.86
N LEU A 1250 -34.81 -54.66 25.81
CA LEU A 1250 -35.29 -54.66 27.22
C LEU A 1250 -34.23 -54.41 28.32
N ALA A 1251 -33.05 -53.87 28.01
CA ALA A 1251 -31.97 -53.77 29.01
C ALA A 1251 -31.28 -52.39 29.13
N THR A 1252 -32.03 -51.29 29.18
CA THR A 1252 -31.47 -49.98 29.59
C THR A 1252 -32.42 -49.20 30.49
N ARG A 1253 -32.78 -49.79 31.65
CA ARG A 1253 -33.34 -49.01 32.75
C ARG A 1253 -33.05 -49.59 34.13
N THR A 1254 -31.79 -49.71 34.52
CA THR A 1254 -31.40 -49.63 35.94
C THR A 1254 -29.92 -49.27 36.09
N MET A 1255 -29.63 -47.99 36.38
CA MET A 1255 -28.42 -47.62 37.10
C MET A 1255 -28.66 -47.91 38.59
N MET A 1256 -27.84 -48.78 39.20
CA MET A 1256 -27.35 -48.62 40.57
C MET A 1256 -26.27 -49.64 40.86
N GLY A 1257 -25.13 -49.19 41.38
CA GLY A 1257 -24.33 -49.97 42.31
C GLY A 1257 -22.96 -50.44 41.84
N SER A 1258 -21.96 -49.67 42.26
CA SER A 1258 -20.76 -50.15 42.97
C SER A 1258 -19.74 -51.06 42.26
N GLN A 1259 -18.58 -50.43 42.05
CA GLN A 1259 -17.27 -50.80 42.60
C GLN A 1259 -16.49 -52.02 42.08
N THR A 1260 -15.20 -51.71 41.90
CA THR A 1260 -13.98 -52.51 42.15
C THR A 1260 -13.53 -53.49 41.08
N LEU A 1261 -12.34 -53.18 40.52
CA LEU A 1261 -11.09 -53.97 40.59
C LEU A 1261 -11.08 -55.17 39.63
N SER A 1262 -10.03 -55.56 38.95
CA SER A 1262 -8.65 -55.11 38.83
C SER A 1262 -8.01 -55.97 37.72
N GLU A 1263 -6.89 -55.47 37.21
CA GLU A 1263 -5.68 -56.26 36.97
C GLU A 1263 -5.53 -57.08 35.68
N GLU A 1264 -4.39 -56.77 35.03
CA GLU A 1264 -3.36 -57.71 34.56
C GLU A 1264 -3.88 -58.92 33.77
N GLY A 1265 -3.71 -58.95 32.45
CA GLY A 1265 -2.42 -58.96 31.80
C GLY A 1265 -1.94 -60.40 31.68
N GLU A 1266 -1.71 -60.91 30.46
CA GLU A 1266 -0.57 -61.79 30.17
C GLU A 1266 -0.57 -62.30 28.73
N LYS A 1267 0.63 -62.14 28.13
CA LYS A 1267 1.41 -63.13 27.38
C LYS A 1267 0.66 -63.97 26.33
N ALA A 1268 0.88 -63.69 25.04
CA ALA A 1268 2.09 -64.05 24.28
C ALA A 1268 2.16 -65.49 23.78
N ARG A 1269 2.56 -65.56 22.50
CA ARG A 1269 3.24 -66.63 21.75
C ARG A 1269 2.33 -67.73 21.16
N VAL A 1270 2.42 -67.91 19.84
CA VAL A 1270 3.34 -68.83 19.14
C VAL A 1270 2.85 -68.83 17.66
N ARG A 1271 3.53 -68.17 16.71
CA ARG A 1271 4.45 -68.77 15.72
C ARG A 1271 3.86 -70.07 15.12
N GLU A 1272 3.48 -70.15 13.85
CA GLU A 1272 4.45 -70.36 12.77
C GLU A 1272 3.76 -70.48 11.40
N LEU A 1273 4.51 -70.04 10.39
CA LEU A 1273 4.61 -70.60 9.03
C LEU A 1273 3.43 -70.45 8.06
N GLY A 1274 3.68 -69.64 7.03
CA GLY A 1274 3.80 -70.23 5.70
C GLY A 1274 3.05 -69.53 4.58
N ALA A 1275 3.81 -68.85 3.73
CA ALA A 1275 3.60 -68.68 2.29
C ALA A 1275 2.41 -67.83 1.80
N ARG A 1276 2.78 -66.61 1.39
CA ARG A 1276 2.31 -65.81 0.24
C ARG A 1276 1.96 -66.68 -1.01
N PRO A 1277 1.21 -66.22 -2.04
CA PRO A 1277 1.22 -64.82 -2.52
C PRO A 1277 -0.07 -64.27 -3.17
N ARG A 1278 -0.05 -62.95 -3.46
CA ARG A 1278 -0.89 -62.20 -4.41
C ARG A 1278 -2.38 -62.18 -4.04
N SER A 1279 -3.05 -61.04 -3.94
CA SER A 1279 -2.97 -59.76 -4.67
C SER A 1279 -3.49 -58.65 -3.79
#